data_AF-A0A7X2IWR2-F1
#
_entry.id   AF-A0A7X2IWR2-F1
#
_cell.length_a   1.000
_cell.length_b   1.000
_cell.length_c   1.000
_cell.angle_alpha   90.00
_cell.angle_beta   90.00
_cell.angle_gamma   90.00
#
_symmetry.space_group_name_H-M   'P 1'
#
loop_
_entity.id
_entity.type
_entity.pdbx_description
1 polymer ?
#
loop_
_entity_poly.entity_id
_entity_poly.type
_entity_poly.pdbx_seq_one_letter_code
_entity_poly.pdbx_strand_id
1 'polypeptide(L)'
;MKFHSNCKKLLSIMMVAFVLLYSLLGSIVPAAHAAEGETIELKVLHTNDIHAKVNDFGKIAAYIENQRSQSQYSMYLDAGDIFSGNPVVDLQFGKPIVSLLNDMGLQAMAIGNHDFDYGQEETVARMAESNFAWLSANTEVTGNTHVPFPQPEPYKIFDVNGLSVGVFSLTETPPSTAPANIKGINFHNPIETAKKYAHLKDETDILIALTHQGYTEDRKLAEQVDFFDVIIGGHSHTTLNAPAIVNGTPIVQTGGNAENVGNLTIQYQPETGKVVSVQGFLQKVSALTAVNASIQAKVDAYNAEMEELLGEVIGSTETGLNRSGNLDTQLGNFWTDSIRHYTNADVALTNSGGIRANIPAGSIKVNDIFVIEPFANEIMKIEMTGAALKNVIEYSYTRGGRNRIDLQTSGLHYKILTNNTGRYIGSELTVNGEPVKADQTYIVAVGDYIGTGGSGYEFAGTVLEATSGFMTSAMIDYAKHLTSEGKAINYAANQRIAIEVSNSAPIDGQEIGTTTKGLSANNNAKADSSLGNLYTDAIRAAAKTDIAVLNNSSVTGNIPAGKITDKQIEFMDQFSNDLTVTTTTVERLKEVIKEQSTYHNGVDLQVSGFHYEVVKENGKFTDVILTTTEGQPLDSSKKLTVAYNSYMHGAAFYNLGDELIGSNHGKVWQAVVEFVRNHQGPVDYTEGSRIKVTGDTAAPTPPPANADYMTVAEAIAKNSGSGKVRGYIVGTMTNNAPSYEGNYVATNLVIADSLDERDRTKVLPVMLPSGAVRSALNLVDNPANIGKLVEVSGNLAAYFSQPGLRDTKSYEFIEIIEEPVATPVTIAEARNTAAGEEVIIEGTVTTGTGIWGQKGFYIQDETGGLYIFQNSADVKPGDVVRVSGKTGEFAKEKQVSNVTALQVLSEGSVPAALKLTPGQISASNESQLVRIEAVTIKDLKKINNFGTFEFTAEKNGEAVTVRVDNRSGLVFDNFSFKNGDKVNVTGISSRYNDTIQLKTRSANDIAAFEELPVTDPGTEPPVTDPGTEPPVTDPGTEPPVTNPGTEPPVTNPGTEPPVTDPGTEPPVTNPGTEPPVTNPEVPVVGDIEVSREPQGRLIIKKDIQIVKIDRDGTITPFKNAVKGEALRVYGSNGQYYNVGGDYYIKHENHAVAMYTGRILIRENRNLYTPDGKIHRVLTKGEAIRVYETEDGRYQVGGGYYVHFHRNALYFEGLVNIQADTSLLLDGKSMRSLKKGEQYRVYGVEGNKLLVGGGYYINIDRNKLSYVKN
;
A
#
# COMPACT_ATOMS: atom_id res chain seq x y z
N MET A 1 -49.84 -67.35 21.31
CA MET A 1 -49.06 -66.09 21.49
C MET A 1 -48.72 -65.92 22.98
N LYS A 2 -47.44 -65.90 23.37
CA LYS A 2 -46.93 -65.30 24.65
C LYS A 2 -45.39 -65.35 24.85
N PHE A 3 -44.62 -65.95 23.95
CA PHE A 3 -43.17 -66.17 24.14
C PHE A 3 -42.22 -65.09 23.59
N HIS A 4 -42.65 -64.23 22.66
CA HIS A 4 -41.75 -63.28 21.97
C HIS A 4 -41.54 -61.91 22.64
N SER A 5 -42.30 -61.57 23.69
CA SER A 5 -42.17 -60.27 24.37
C SER A 5 -41.02 -60.25 25.40
N ASN A 6 -40.80 -61.36 26.10
CA ASN A 6 -39.92 -61.40 27.27
C ASN A 6 -38.42 -61.39 26.91
N CYS A 7 -38.03 -61.94 25.75
CA CYS A 7 -36.62 -62.00 25.36
C CYS A 7 -36.00 -60.61 25.15
N LYS A 8 -36.74 -59.66 24.56
CA LYS A 8 -36.25 -58.30 24.36
C LYS A 8 -36.01 -57.56 25.68
N LYS A 9 -36.89 -57.72 26.67
CA LYS A 9 -36.69 -57.13 28.01
C LYS A 9 -35.52 -57.74 28.77
N LEU A 10 -35.28 -59.06 28.66
CA LEU A 10 -34.11 -59.68 29.28
C LEU A 10 -32.80 -59.15 28.68
N LEU A 11 -32.72 -59.01 27.36
CA LEU A 11 -31.51 -58.51 26.68
C LEU A 11 -31.18 -57.06 27.06
N SER A 12 -32.19 -56.18 27.13
CA SER A 12 -31.99 -54.79 27.56
C SER A 12 -31.53 -54.69 29.02
N ILE A 13 -32.07 -55.52 29.92
CA ILE A 13 -31.65 -55.54 31.33
C ILE A 13 -30.21 -56.07 31.45
N MET A 14 -29.83 -57.09 30.68
CA MET A 14 -28.44 -57.58 30.64
C MET A 14 -27.46 -56.53 30.09
N MET A 15 -27.80 -55.81 29.02
CA MET A 15 -26.93 -54.74 28.49
C MET A 15 -26.75 -53.59 29.49
N VAL A 16 -27.83 -53.11 30.13
CA VAL A 16 -27.73 -52.06 31.15
C VAL A 16 -26.92 -52.52 32.36
N ALA A 17 -27.10 -53.77 32.80
CA ALA A 17 -26.29 -54.35 33.86
C ALA A 17 -24.80 -54.49 33.48
N PHE A 18 -24.49 -54.86 32.22
CA PHE A 18 -23.10 -55.00 31.77
C PHE A 18 -22.38 -53.65 31.70
N VAL A 19 -23.05 -52.60 31.21
CA VAL A 19 -22.51 -51.23 31.18
C VAL A 19 -22.29 -50.70 32.60
N LEU A 20 -23.23 -50.92 33.52
CA LEU A 20 -23.08 -50.53 34.94
C LEU A 20 -21.99 -51.33 35.69
N LEU A 21 -21.70 -52.57 35.29
CA LEU A 21 -20.62 -53.35 35.90
C LEU A 21 -19.23 -52.93 35.37
N TYR A 22 -19.15 -52.55 34.09
CA TYR A 22 -17.90 -52.06 33.49
C TYR A 22 -17.44 -50.73 34.10
N SER A 23 -18.39 -49.84 34.42
CA SER A 23 -18.11 -48.56 35.12
C SER A 23 -17.73 -48.69 36.60
N LEU A 24 -17.81 -49.89 37.20
CA LEU A 24 -17.55 -50.13 38.62
C LEU A 24 -16.34 -51.03 38.91
N LEU A 25 -15.64 -51.51 37.87
CA LEU A 25 -14.44 -52.35 37.98
C LEU A 25 -13.21 -51.79 37.23
N GLY A 26 -13.33 -50.63 36.60
CA GLY A 26 -12.25 -49.97 35.85
C GLY A 26 -11.26 -49.15 36.69
N SER A 27 -10.85 -49.63 37.87
CA SER A 27 -9.92 -48.91 38.75
C SER A 27 -9.02 -49.88 39.54
N ILE A 28 -7.82 -49.40 39.93
CA ILE A 28 -6.75 -50.18 40.58
C ILE A 28 -6.07 -51.19 39.63
N VAL A 29 -5.57 -50.68 38.49
CA VAL A 29 -4.19 -51.01 38.12
C VAL A 29 -3.30 -49.99 38.87
N PRO A 30 -2.25 -50.41 39.58
CA PRO A 30 -1.30 -49.47 40.16
C PRO A 30 -0.44 -48.87 39.03
N ALA A 31 -0.94 -47.82 38.39
CA ALA A 31 -0.13 -46.97 37.53
C ALA A 31 1.02 -46.40 38.38
N ALA A 32 2.24 -46.77 38.02
CA ALA A 32 3.43 -46.18 38.63
C ALA A 32 3.37 -44.67 38.38
N HIS A 33 3.18 -43.90 39.44
CA HIS A 33 3.31 -42.46 39.36
C HIS A 33 4.80 -42.16 39.13
N ALA A 34 5.17 -41.96 37.86
CA ALA A 34 6.21 -41.00 37.58
C ALA A 34 5.74 -39.67 38.21
N ALA A 35 6.62 -39.03 38.96
CA ALA A 35 6.31 -37.69 39.46
C ALA A 35 6.28 -36.74 38.26
N GLU A 36 5.12 -36.14 37.99
CA GLU A 36 5.05 -34.93 37.18
C GLU A 36 5.65 -33.81 38.02
N GLY A 37 6.98 -33.65 37.91
CA GLY A 37 7.76 -32.63 38.62
C GLY A 37 7.28 -31.24 38.24
N GLU A 38 7.18 -30.36 39.24
CA GLU A 38 6.53 -29.04 39.15
C GLU A 38 7.08 -28.19 38.00
N THR A 39 6.19 -27.63 37.18
CA THR A 39 6.54 -26.83 35.99
C THR A 39 6.23 -25.35 36.20
N ILE A 40 7.19 -24.49 35.87
CA ILE A 40 7.02 -23.04 35.81
C ILE A 40 6.45 -22.67 34.42
N GLU A 41 5.37 -21.89 34.39
CA GLU A 41 4.83 -21.29 33.16
C GLU A 41 5.37 -19.87 32.96
N LEU A 42 6.22 -19.66 31.95
CA LEU A 42 6.63 -18.35 31.47
C LEU A 42 5.74 -17.92 30.30
N LYS A 43 5.10 -16.75 30.43
CA LYS A 43 4.29 -16.15 29.37
C LYS A 43 5.07 -15.07 28.61
N VAL A 44 5.49 -15.36 27.39
CA VAL A 44 6.18 -14.38 26.52
C VAL A 44 5.18 -13.78 25.54
N LEU A 45 4.86 -12.52 25.75
CA LEU A 45 4.10 -11.71 24.80
C LEU A 45 5.08 -11.10 23.80
N HIS A 46 4.72 -11.06 22.52
CA HIS A 46 5.60 -10.46 21.52
C HIS A 46 4.89 -9.76 20.36
N THR A 47 5.62 -8.87 19.71
CA THR A 47 5.28 -8.20 18.45
C THR A 47 6.50 -8.20 17.53
N ASN A 48 6.30 -7.84 16.26
CA ASN A 48 7.35 -7.59 15.28
C ASN A 48 6.74 -6.76 14.13
N ASP A 49 7.60 -6.09 13.34
CA ASP A 49 7.23 -5.38 12.11
C ASP A 49 6.07 -4.39 12.34
N ILE A 50 6.12 -3.63 13.44
CA ILE A 50 5.03 -2.75 13.88
C ILE A 50 4.80 -1.60 12.90
N HIS A 51 5.84 -1.11 12.21
CA HIS A 51 5.75 -0.03 11.21
C HIS A 51 4.91 1.17 11.67
N ALA A 52 5.23 1.66 12.87
CA ALA A 52 4.63 2.83 13.48
C ALA A 52 3.09 2.80 13.64
N LYS A 53 2.44 1.62 13.60
CA LYS A 53 0.97 1.47 13.74
C LYS A 53 0.48 1.62 15.19
N VAL A 54 0.59 2.83 15.72
CA VAL A 54 0.27 3.17 17.12
C VAL A 54 -1.23 3.28 17.44
N ASN A 55 -2.12 3.38 16.46
CA ASN A 55 -3.53 3.76 16.69
C ASN A 55 -4.30 2.83 17.64
N ASP A 56 -4.02 1.53 17.62
CA ASP A 56 -4.65 0.52 18.49
C ASP A 56 -3.81 0.16 19.74
N PHE A 57 -2.74 0.91 20.04
CA PHE A 57 -1.86 0.62 21.18
C PHE A 57 -2.60 0.61 22.52
N GLY A 58 -3.69 1.39 22.69
CA GLY A 58 -4.54 1.29 23.88
C GLY A 58 -5.14 -0.10 24.08
N LYS A 59 -5.54 -0.80 23.00
CA LYS A 59 -6.03 -2.19 23.06
C LYS A 59 -4.90 -3.17 23.35
N ILE A 60 -3.77 -3.01 22.66
CA ILE A 60 -2.58 -3.86 22.81
C ILE A 60 -2.07 -3.80 24.26
N ALA A 61 -1.94 -2.60 24.82
CA ALA A 61 -1.55 -2.39 26.21
C ALA A 61 -2.50 -3.08 27.20
N ALA A 62 -3.82 -2.88 27.08
CA ALA A 62 -4.79 -3.54 27.97
C ALA A 62 -4.75 -5.07 27.88
N TYR A 63 -4.50 -5.63 26.69
CA TYR A 63 -4.29 -7.07 26.54
C TYR A 63 -3.01 -7.54 27.22
N ILE A 64 -1.90 -6.82 27.02
CA ILE A 64 -0.60 -7.11 27.64
C ILE A 64 -0.69 -7.04 29.17
N GLU A 65 -1.30 -6.00 29.73
CA GLU A 65 -1.53 -5.83 31.18
C GLU A 65 -2.42 -6.94 31.74
N ASN A 66 -3.49 -7.33 31.03
CA ASN A 66 -4.33 -8.45 31.43
C ASN A 66 -3.56 -9.78 31.40
N GLN A 67 -2.80 -10.08 30.35
CA GLN A 67 -2.02 -11.32 30.27
C GLN A 67 -0.90 -11.38 31.32
N ARG A 68 -0.26 -10.24 31.61
CA ARG A 68 0.74 -10.11 32.69
C ARG A 68 0.13 -10.31 34.07
N SER A 69 -1.00 -9.66 34.38
CA SER A 69 -1.67 -9.81 35.68
C SER A 69 -2.24 -11.23 35.93
N GLN A 70 -2.31 -12.06 34.89
CA GLN A 70 -2.68 -13.47 34.96
C GLN A 70 -1.48 -14.44 35.02
N SER A 71 -0.23 -13.96 35.06
CA SER A 71 0.97 -14.83 35.15
C SER A 71 1.97 -14.33 36.20
N GLN A 72 2.55 -15.26 36.96
CA GLN A 72 3.67 -14.97 37.86
C GLN A 72 4.98 -14.71 37.10
N TYR A 73 5.13 -15.28 35.90
CA TYR A 73 6.31 -15.14 35.06
C TYR A 73 5.86 -14.63 33.69
N SER A 74 6.23 -13.41 33.32
CA SER A 74 5.86 -12.84 32.03
C SER A 74 6.89 -11.87 31.46
N MET A 75 6.93 -11.79 30.14
CA MET A 75 7.78 -10.87 29.38
C MET A 75 7.01 -10.22 28.22
N TYR A 76 7.49 -9.05 27.78
CA TYR A 76 7.11 -8.45 26.49
C TYR A 76 8.39 -8.14 25.69
N LEU A 77 8.46 -8.67 24.47
CA LEU A 77 9.58 -8.56 23.53
C LEU A 77 9.11 -8.08 22.16
N ASP A 78 9.98 -7.46 21.37
CA ASP A 78 9.68 -7.06 19.99
C ASP A 78 10.79 -7.48 19.02
N ALA A 79 10.45 -8.05 17.87
CA ALA A 79 11.48 -8.54 16.92
C ALA A 79 11.94 -7.49 15.89
N GLY A 80 11.72 -6.19 16.12
CA GLY A 80 12.29 -5.09 15.33
C GLY A 80 11.34 -4.50 14.27
N ASP A 81 11.81 -3.44 13.61
CA ASP A 81 11.03 -2.58 12.70
C ASP A 81 9.81 -1.94 13.37
N ILE A 82 10.08 -1.19 14.44
CA ILE A 82 9.07 -0.36 15.09
C ILE A 82 8.81 0.96 14.31
N PHE A 83 9.77 1.40 13.48
CA PHE A 83 9.68 2.63 12.68
C PHE A 83 9.17 2.43 11.24
N SER A 84 9.01 3.55 10.53
CA SER A 84 8.60 3.69 9.12
C SER A 84 7.23 3.08 8.77
N GLY A 85 6.17 3.89 8.78
CA GLY A 85 4.86 3.49 8.26
C GLY A 85 3.66 4.32 8.70
N ASN A 86 3.83 5.40 9.46
CA ASN A 86 2.77 6.29 9.93
C ASN A 86 3.29 7.72 10.15
N PRO A 87 2.83 8.73 9.38
CA PRO A 87 3.34 10.11 9.49
C PRO A 87 3.38 10.69 10.90
N VAL A 88 2.44 10.31 11.78
CA VAL A 88 2.38 10.82 13.16
C VAL A 88 3.64 10.46 13.96
N VAL A 89 4.22 9.30 13.69
CA VAL A 89 5.46 8.80 14.30
C VAL A 89 6.68 9.21 13.48
N ASP A 90 6.57 9.13 12.15
CA ASP A 90 7.69 9.25 11.22
C ASP A 90 8.16 10.72 11.11
N LEU A 91 7.22 11.68 11.07
CA LEU A 91 7.53 13.12 11.17
C LEU A 91 8.05 13.56 12.56
N GLN A 92 8.09 12.63 13.51
CA GLN A 92 8.68 12.80 14.84
C GLN A 92 9.87 11.86 15.08
N PHE A 93 10.40 11.25 14.01
CA PHE A 93 11.58 10.37 14.03
C PHE A 93 11.49 9.22 15.05
N GLY A 94 10.31 8.62 15.21
CA GLY A 94 10.08 7.47 16.09
C GLY A 94 9.74 7.81 17.55
N LYS A 95 9.79 9.09 17.97
CA LYS A 95 9.56 9.51 19.37
C LYS A 95 8.22 9.01 19.97
N PRO A 96 7.08 9.08 19.25
CA PRO A 96 5.80 8.65 19.80
C PRO A 96 5.77 7.14 20.11
N ILE A 97 6.30 6.29 19.24
CA ILE A 97 6.25 4.84 19.47
C ILE A 97 7.23 4.40 20.58
N VAL A 98 8.42 5.00 20.68
CA VAL A 98 9.33 4.74 21.82
C VAL A 98 8.69 5.18 23.15
N SER A 99 8.06 6.36 23.18
CA SER A 99 7.29 6.85 24.34
C SER A 99 6.20 5.86 24.79
N LEU A 100 5.43 5.32 23.85
CA LEU A 100 4.36 4.35 24.14
C LEU A 100 4.90 2.96 24.55
N LEU A 101 5.93 2.44 23.87
CA LEU A 101 6.55 1.15 24.20
C LEU A 101 7.25 1.18 25.58
N ASN A 102 7.76 2.35 25.98
CA ASN A 102 8.25 2.60 27.34
C ASN A 102 7.14 2.47 28.39
N ASP A 103 5.97 3.09 28.19
CA ASP A 103 4.84 2.99 29.12
C ASP A 103 4.27 1.55 29.17
N MET A 104 4.22 0.89 28.00
CA MET A 104 3.80 -0.51 27.87
C MET A 104 4.81 -1.49 28.46
N GLY A 105 5.97 -1.02 28.93
CA GLY A 105 6.98 -1.82 29.60
C GLY A 105 7.56 -2.91 28.70
N LEU A 106 7.88 -2.60 27.44
CA LEU A 106 8.74 -3.45 26.63
C LEU A 106 10.06 -3.73 27.38
N GLN A 107 10.67 -4.90 27.22
CA GLN A 107 11.89 -5.28 27.95
C GLN A 107 13.15 -5.34 27.07
N ALA A 108 13.00 -5.88 25.86
CA ALA A 108 14.02 -5.83 24.82
C ALA A 108 13.37 -5.85 23.43
N MET A 109 14.09 -5.31 22.46
CA MET A 109 13.82 -5.51 21.04
C MET A 109 15.07 -5.99 20.30
N ALA A 110 14.87 -6.74 19.20
CA ALA A 110 15.87 -6.83 18.16
C ALA A 110 15.96 -5.50 17.39
N ILE A 111 17.14 -5.13 16.90
CA ILE A 111 17.28 -3.99 15.98
C ILE A 111 16.92 -4.47 14.57
N GLY A 112 15.92 -3.85 13.95
CA GLY A 112 15.51 -4.10 12.58
C GLY A 112 16.23 -3.25 11.53
N ASN A 113 15.76 -3.31 10.28
CA ASN A 113 16.30 -2.50 9.19
C ASN A 113 15.71 -1.08 9.17
N HIS A 114 14.40 -0.92 9.34
CA HIS A 114 13.74 0.39 9.32
C HIS A 114 14.01 1.21 10.59
N ASP A 115 14.52 0.58 11.65
CA ASP A 115 14.98 1.25 12.87
C ASP A 115 16.22 2.18 12.64
N PHE A 116 16.84 2.11 11.45
CA PHE A 116 17.91 2.99 10.98
C PHE A 116 17.46 4.11 10.02
N ASP A 117 16.20 4.14 9.56
CA ASP A 117 15.79 5.00 8.44
C ASP A 117 15.94 6.50 8.71
N TYR A 118 15.74 6.93 9.96
CA TYR A 118 15.87 8.34 10.39
C TYR A 118 17.32 8.81 10.58
N GLY A 119 18.31 7.99 10.22
CA GLY A 119 19.73 8.28 10.38
C GLY A 119 20.26 7.98 11.78
N GLN A 120 21.59 7.90 11.89
CA GLN A 120 22.29 7.48 13.11
C GLN A 120 21.99 8.40 14.29
N GLU A 121 21.84 9.70 14.02
CA GLU A 121 21.52 10.75 14.98
C GLU A 121 20.23 10.44 15.74
N GLU A 122 19.16 10.10 15.02
CA GLU A 122 17.86 9.83 15.63
C GLU A 122 17.75 8.39 16.15
N THR A 123 18.37 7.38 15.51
CA THR A 123 18.46 6.02 16.09
C THR A 123 19.16 6.05 17.45
N VAL A 124 20.30 6.74 17.57
CA VAL A 124 21.03 6.91 18.86
C VAL A 124 20.16 7.63 19.89
N ALA A 125 19.42 8.65 19.48
CA ALA A 125 18.52 9.37 20.37
C ALA A 125 17.32 8.50 20.81
N ARG A 126 16.73 7.68 19.93
CA ARG A 126 15.69 6.70 20.30
C ARG A 126 16.21 5.63 21.25
N MET A 127 17.40 5.08 21.02
CA MET A 127 18.07 4.16 21.95
C MET A 127 18.27 4.78 23.33
N ALA A 128 18.67 6.06 23.40
CA ALA A 128 18.88 6.79 24.66
C ALA A 128 17.56 7.20 25.36
N GLU A 129 16.46 7.29 24.62
CA GLU A 129 15.10 7.54 25.12
C GLU A 129 14.36 6.26 25.55
N SER A 130 14.92 5.07 25.29
CA SER A 130 14.31 3.77 25.59
C SER A 130 14.61 3.25 27.00
N ASN A 131 13.58 2.73 27.67
CA ASN A 131 13.68 1.94 28.91
C ASN A 131 13.95 0.45 28.64
N PHE A 132 13.83 0.02 27.38
CA PHE A 132 14.05 -1.35 26.90
C PHE A 132 15.42 -1.51 26.23
N ALA A 133 15.96 -2.73 26.23
CA ALA A 133 17.25 -3.03 25.59
C ALA A 133 17.12 -3.16 24.07
N TRP A 134 17.99 -2.48 23.32
CA TRP A 134 18.15 -2.66 21.87
C TRP A 134 19.29 -3.66 21.64
N LEU A 135 18.98 -4.84 21.10
CA LEU A 135 19.91 -5.98 21.04
C LEU A 135 20.26 -6.36 19.60
N SER A 136 21.53 -6.67 19.32
CA SER A 136 21.98 -7.27 18.06
C SER A 136 23.40 -7.84 18.18
N ALA A 137 23.57 -9.16 18.15
CA ALA A 137 24.86 -9.83 18.36
C ALA A 137 25.79 -9.83 17.14
N ASN A 138 25.23 -9.65 15.94
CA ASN A 138 25.99 -9.63 14.70
C ASN A 138 26.30 -8.21 14.19
N THR A 139 25.97 -7.18 14.96
CA THR A 139 26.30 -5.77 14.66
C THR A 139 27.64 -5.37 15.30
N GLU A 140 28.57 -4.80 14.54
CA GLU A 140 29.87 -4.29 15.01
C GLU A 140 30.01 -2.81 14.66
N VAL A 141 30.16 -1.93 15.67
CA VAL A 141 30.37 -0.49 15.47
C VAL A 141 31.87 -0.20 15.32
N THR A 142 32.31 0.11 14.10
CA THR A 142 33.74 0.28 13.76
C THR A 142 34.35 1.64 14.16
N GLY A 143 33.57 2.51 14.82
CA GLY A 143 33.98 3.86 15.24
C GLY A 143 34.10 4.90 14.12
N ASN A 144 33.79 4.55 12.86
CA ASN A 144 33.76 5.46 11.71
C ASN A 144 32.33 5.93 11.36
N THR A 145 31.46 6.00 12.36
CA THR A 145 30.05 6.44 12.29
C THR A 145 29.92 7.96 12.20
N HIS A 146 28.74 8.48 11.82
CA HIS A 146 28.50 9.92 11.72
C HIS A 146 28.45 10.60 13.10
N VAL A 147 27.76 9.96 14.04
CA VAL A 147 27.73 10.27 15.49
C VAL A 147 28.36 9.12 16.29
N PRO A 148 28.64 9.32 17.60
CA PRO A 148 29.01 8.23 18.51
C PRO A 148 27.85 7.23 18.69
N PHE A 149 27.78 6.22 17.81
CA PHE A 149 26.79 5.16 17.89
C PHE A 149 27.19 4.15 19.00
N PRO A 150 26.29 3.79 19.93
CA PRO A 150 26.61 2.81 20.97
C PRO A 150 26.65 1.41 20.35
N GLN A 151 27.66 0.60 20.68
CA GLN A 151 27.69 -0.81 20.33
C GLN A 151 26.45 -1.51 20.94
N PRO A 152 25.58 -2.13 20.13
CA PRO A 152 24.46 -2.91 20.66
C PRO A 152 24.95 -4.08 21.50
N GLU A 153 24.23 -4.41 22.56
CA GLU A 153 24.50 -5.61 23.36
C GLU A 153 24.04 -6.85 22.57
N PRO A 154 24.81 -7.96 22.59
CA PRO A 154 24.49 -9.16 21.82
C PRO A 154 23.29 -9.93 22.39
N TYR A 155 23.12 -9.89 23.70
CA TYR A 155 22.05 -10.55 24.44
C TYR A 155 21.81 -9.82 25.76
N LYS A 156 20.72 -10.17 26.44
CA LYS A 156 20.47 -9.78 27.83
C LYS A 156 19.82 -10.91 28.60
N ILE A 157 20.35 -11.24 29.77
CA ILE A 157 19.74 -12.19 30.70
C ILE A 157 18.83 -11.38 31.65
N PHE A 158 17.60 -11.84 31.80
CA PHE A 158 16.59 -11.25 32.67
C PHE A 158 16.30 -12.20 33.85
N ASP A 159 16.30 -11.67 35.07
CA ASP A 159 15.68 -12.34 36.21
C ASP A 159 14.16 -12.06 36.18
N VAL A 160 13.38 -13.11 35.91
CA VAL A 160 11.92 -13.09 35.96
C VAL A 160 11.49 -13.84 37.22
N ASN A 161 11.44 -13.15 38.36
CA ASN A 161 10.99 -13.71 39.65
C ASN A 161 11.73 -15.00 40.08
N GLY A 162 13.04 -15.10 39.81
CA GLY A 162 13.89 -16.26 40.10
C GLY A 162 14.14 -17.19 38.91
N LEU A 163 13.52 -16.94 37.75
CA LEU A 163 13.75 -17.67 36.49
C LEU A 163 14.67 -16.85 35.58
N SER A 164 15.80 -17.41 35.16
CA SER A 164 16.77 -16.73 34.29
C SER A 164 16.46 -16.93 32.82
N VAL A 165 16.08 -15.85 32.13
CA VAL A 165 15.69 -15.88 30.71
C VAL A 165 16.71 -15.12 29.88
N GLY A 166 17.44 -15.83 29.02
CA GLY A 166 18.33 -15.24 28.03
C GLY A 166 17.55 -14.77 26.80
N VAL A 167 17.73 -13.52 26.40
CA VAL A 167 17.25 -12.98 25.12
C VAL A 167 18.46 -12.62 24.27
N PHE A 168 18.77 -13.46 23.28
CA PHE A 168 19.84 -13.27 22.30
C PHE A 168 19.27 -12.68 21.00
N SER A 169 20.00 -11.83 20.28
CA SER A 169 19.45 -11.10 19.12
C SER A 169 20.31 -11.12 17.86
N LEU A 170 19.65 -11.05 16.69
CA LEU A 170 20.26 -10.98 15.35
C LEU A 170 19.52 -9.99 14.45
N THR A 171 20.26 -9.30 13.58
CA THR A 171 19.75 -8.34 12.57
C THR A 171 20.10 -8.81 11.15
N GLU A 172 19.28 -8.46 10.16
CA GLU A 172 19.50 -8.65 8.72
C GLU A 172 20.91 -8.22 8.30
N THR A 173 21.53 -8.93 7.35
CA THR A 173 22.95 -8.76 7.00
C THR A 173 23.14 -8.64 5.48
N PRO A 174 23.35 -7.43 4.94
CA PRO A 174 23.18 -6.11 5.59
C PRO A 174 21.69 -5.76 5.77
N PRO A 175 21.34 -4.79 6.64
CA PRO A 175 19.96 -4.32 6.78
C PRO A 175 19.47 -3.58 5.53
N SER A 176 18.20 -3.77 5.18
CA SER A 176 17.50 -3.20 4.01
C SER A 176 17.16 -1.69 4.11
N THR A 177 18.04 -0.89 4.72
CA THR A 177 17.94 0.58 4.87
C THR A 177 18.87 1.31 3.89
N ALA A 178 18.94 2.65 3.98
CA ALA A 178 19.84 3.46 3.17
C ALA A 178 21.32 3.23 3.56
N PRO A 179 22.25 2.97 2.60
CA PRO A 179 23.67 2.69 2.91
C PRO A 179 24.40 3.81 3.67
N ALA A 180 23.90 5.05 3.59
CA ALA A 180 24.40 6.17 4.37
C ALA A 180 24.16 6.00 5.88
N ASN A 181 23.00 5.45 6.26
CA ASN A 181 22.54 5.37 7.65
C ASN A 181 23.29 4.29 8.46
N ILE A 182 23.80 3.25 7.79
CA ILE A 182 24.63 2.21 8.41
C ILE A 182 26.14 2.41 8.22
N LYS A 183 26.57 3.58 7.72
CA LYS A 183 27.98 3.87 7.48
C LYS A 183 28.81 3.79 8.77
N GLY A 184 29.84 2.95 8.76
CA GLY A 184 30.69 2.69 9.93
C GLY A 184 30.18 1.57 10.84
N ILE A 185 29.07 0.92 10.49
CA ILE A 185 28.51 -0.24 11.18
C ILE A 185 28.65 -1.47 10.26
N ASN A 186 29.26 -2.52 10.78
CA ASN A 186 29.41 -3.81 10.11
C ASN A 186 28.32 -4.79 10.58
N PHE A 187 27.89 -5.68 9.69
CA PHE A 187 26.97 -6.77 10.01
C PHE A 187 27.61 -8.11 9.64
N HIS A 188 27.68 -9.02 10.59
CA HIS A 188 28.32 -10.33 10.46
C HIS A 188 27.28 -11.41 10.12
N ASN A 189 27.75 -12.54 9.57
CA ASN A 189 26.88 -13.69 9.30
C ASN A 189 26.12 -14.10 10.59
N PRO A 190 24.77 -14.19 10.56
CA PRO A 190 23.99 -14.44 11.77
C PRO A 190 24.27 -15.81 12.41
N ILE A 191 24.38 -16.87 11.61
CA ILE A 191 24.53 -18.26 12.07
C ILE A 191 25.92 -18.50 12.68
N GLU A 192 26.99 -18.06 12.00
CA GLU A 192 28.36 -18.11 12.52
C GLU A 192 28.59 -17.14 13.70
N THR A 193 27.66 -16.20 13.92
CA THR A 193 27.64 -15.38 15.13
C THR A 193 26.93 -16.11 16.27
N ALA A 194 25.72 -16.61 16.05
CA ALA A 194 24.95 -17.37 17.04
C ALA A 194 25.77 -18.51 17.66
N LYS A 195 26.48 -19.31 16.86
CA LYS A 195 27.35 -20.41 17.32
C LYS A 195 28.40 -20.01 18.37
N LYS A 196 28.81 -18.73 18.45
CA LYS A 196 29.73 -18.20 19.49
C LYS A 196 29.07 -18.10 20.87
N TYR A 197 27.75 -17.96 20.90
CA TYR A 197 26.93 -17.75 22.10
C TYR A 197 26.26 -19.02 22.64
N ALA A 198 26.71 -20.20 22.20
CA ALA A 198 26.23 -21.50 22.70
C ALA A 198 26.33 -21.65 24.24
N HIS A 199 27.28 -20.95 24.87
CA HIS A 199 27.46 -20.93 26.33
C HIS A 199 26.22 -20.40 27.08
N LEU A 200 25.38 -19.58 26.44
CA LEU A 200 24.15 -19.08 27.07
C LEU A 200 23.15 -20.17 27.44
N LYS A 201 23.27 -21.38 26.85
CA LYS A 201 22.46 -22.55 27.24
C LYS A 201 22.76 -23.01 28.66
N ASP A 202 24.01 -22.93 29.08
CA ASP A 202 24.47 -23.34 30.41
C ASP A 202 24.35 -22.20 31.44
N GLU A 203 24.09 -20.97 31.00
CA GLU A 203 23.96 -19.76 31.82
C GLU A 203 22.50 -19.30 32.05
N THR A 204 21.50 -19.94 31.42
CA THR A 204 20.08 -19.53 31.51
C THR A 204 19.12 -20.73 31.59
N ASP A 205 17.98 -20.57 32.28
CA ASP A 205 16.91 -21.56 32.36
C ASP A 205 16.15 -21.70 31.02
N ILE A 206 16.00 -20.59 30.30
CA ILE A 206 15.32 -20.49 29.00
C ILE A 206 16.09 -19.53 28.10
N LEU A 207 16.45 -19.97 26.89
CA LEU A 207 17.19 -19.17 25.91
C LEU A 207 16.37 -18.90 24.65
N ILE A 208 15.94 -17.64 24.51
CA ILE A 208 15.16 -17.09 23.41
C ILE A 208 16.09 -16.44 22.38
N ALA A 209 15.92 -16.76 21.09
CA ALA A 209 16.42 -15.91 20.01
C ALA A 209 15.32 -14.92 19.58
N LEU A 210 15.65 -13.64 19.50
CA LEU A 210 14.78 -12.55 19.08
C LEU A 210 15.40 -11.92 17.83
N THR A 211 14.82 -12.13 16.65
CA THR A 211 15.57 -12.03 15.39
C THR A 211 14.87 -11.21 14.32
N HIS A 212 15.61 -10.31 13.67
CA HIS A 212 15.13 -9.50 12.56
C HIS A 212 15.84 -9.85 11.25
N GLN A 213 15.63 -11.09 10.77
CA GLN A 213 16.30 -11.62 9.56
C GLN A 213 15.34 -12.37 8.60
N GLY A 214 14.07 -12.50 8.97
CA GLY A 214 13.04 -13.15 8.17
C GLY A 214 12.95 -14.66 8.40
N TYR A 215 11.72 -15.16 8.37
CA TYR A 215 11.38 -16.57 8.65
C TYR A 215 12.24 -17.59 7.88
N THR A 216 12.64 -17.30 6.64
CA THR A 216 13.53 -18.17 5.84
C THR A 216 14.93 -18.30 6.46
N GLU A 217 15.48 -17.26 7.06
CA GLU A 217 16.78 -17.30 7.73
C GLU A 217 16.67 -17.80 9.18
N ASP A 218 15.56 -17.50 9.87
CA ASP A 218 15.24 -18.10 11.18
C ASP A 218 15.10 -19.62 11.12
N ARG A 219 14.54 -20.13 10.02
CA ARG A 219 14.53 -21.55 9.71
C ARG A 219 15.92 -22.14 9.53
N LYS A 220 16.78 -21.51 8.72
CA LYS A 220 18.18 -21.92 8.52
C LYS A 220 18.99 -21.85 9.82
N LEU A 221 18.62 -20.96 10.75
CA LEU A 221 19.19 -20.87 12.09
C LEU A 221 18.79 -22.09 12.92
N ALA A 222 17.50 -22.43 13.03
CA ALA A 222 17.03 -23.63 13.73
C ALA A 222 17.60 -24.95 13.15
N GLU A 223 17.76 -25.01 11.82
CA GLU A 223 18.39 -26.14 11.11
C GLU A 223 19.90 -26.29 11.39
N GLN A 224 20.56 -25.30 12.02
CA GLN A 224 22.02 -25.28 12.24
C GLN A 224 22.46 -24.89 13.67
N VAL A 225 21.51 -24.53 14.54
CA VAL A 225 21.72 -24.08 15.92
C VAL A 225 20.58 -24.62 16.78
N ASP A 226 20.86 -25.65 17.56
CA ASP A 226 19.91 -26.50 18.28
C ASP A 226 19.69 -26.11 19.75
N PHE A 227 20.41 -25.10 20.25
CA PHE A 227 20.36 -24.70 21.67
C PHE A 227 19.27 -23.68 22.02
N PHE A 228 18.62 -23.05 21.04
CA PHE A 228 17.50 -22.12 21.30
C PHE A 228 16.21 -22.86 21.67
N ASP A 229 15.56 -22.44 22.76
CA ASP A 229 14.27 -23.01 23.19
C ASP A 229 13.09 -22.47 22.39
N VAL A 230 13.22 -21.27 21.81
CA VAL A 230 12.29 -20.66 20.85
C VAL A 230 12.99 -19.55 20.06
N ILE A 231 12.58 -19.35 18.80
CA ILE A 231 12.93 -18.20 17.96
C ILE A 231 11.69 -17.32 17.76
N ILE A 232 11.83 -16.02 18.00
CA ILE A 232 10.80 -14.99 17.81
C ILE A 232 11.29 -14.06 16.70
N GLY A 233 10.74 -14.21 15.50
CA GLY A 233 11.22 -13.57 14.27
C GLY A 233 10.46 -12.30 13.86
N GLY A 234 11.05 -11.54 12.94
CA GLY A 234 10.52 -10.35 12.28
C GLY A 234 10.87 -10.30 10.78
N HIS A 235 10.96 -9.11 10.19
CA HIS A 235 11.37 -8.78 8.82
C HIS A 235 10.48 -9.30 7.68
N SER A 236 10.06 -10.58 7.69
CA SER A 236 9.31 -11.21 6.60
C SER A 236 7.78 -11.11 6.72
N HIS A 237 7.26 -10.33 7.68
CA HIS A 237 5.82 -10.15 7.96
C HIS A 237 5.02 -11.47 8.02
N THR A 238 5.64 -12.59 8.43
CA THR A 238 5.04 -13.92 8.27
C THR A 238 4.07 -14.21 9.41
N THR A 239 2.80 -14.43 9.09
CA THR A 239 1.75 -14.68 10.10
C THR A 239 1.72 -16.14 10.51
N LEU A 240 2.39 -16.49 11.61
CA LEU A 240 2.41 -17.85 12.17
C LEU A 240 1.35 -17.99 13.26
N ASN A 241 0.17 -18.50 12.89
CA ASN A 241 -0.98 -18.64 13.80
C ASN A 241 -0.73 -19.56 15.03
N ALA A 242 0.28 -20.42 14.94
CA ALA A 242 0.83 -21.27 16.00
C ALA A 242 2.33 -21.49 15.73
N PRO A 243 3.15 -21.91 16.73
CA PRO A 243 4.58 -22.13 16.54
C PRO A 243 4.91 -23.15 15.44
N ALA A 244 5.79 -22.75 14.52
CA ALA A 244 6.32 -23.63 13.48
C ALA A 244 7.57 -24.36 14.02
N ILE A 245 7.50 -25.69 14.16
CA ILE A 245 8.62 -26.49 14.68
C ILE A 245 9.59 -26.81 13.53
N VAL A 246 10.87 -26.46 13.70
CA VAL A 246 11.94 -26.75 12.74
C VAL A 246 13.13 -27.30 13.50
N ASN A 247 13.59 -28.51 13.14
CA ASN A 247 14.67 -29.24 13.83
C ASN A 247 14.45 -29.40 15.36
N GLY A 248 13.19 -29.34 15.82
CA GLY A 248 12.82 -29.37 17.25
C GLY A 248 12.65 -27.99 17.89
N THR A 249 13.27 -26.93 17.35
CA THR A 249 13.11 -25.55 17.83
C THR A 249 11.81 -24.93 17.29
N PRO A 250 10.95 -24.34 18.14
CA PRO A 250 9.79 -23.57 17.71
C PRO A 250 10.17 -22.19 17.17
N ILE A 251 9.48 -21.74 16.12
CA ILE A 251 9.59 -20.40 15.53
C ILE A 251 8.22 -19.71 15.53
N VAL A 252 8.14 -18.44 15.90
CA VAL A 252 6.91 -17.61 15.85
C VAL A 252 7.16 -16.21 15.28
N GLN A 253 6.12 -15.66 14.64
CA GLN A 253 6.08 -14.29 14.09
C GLN A 253 4.60 -13.86 13.95
N THR A 254 4.29 -12.58 14.19
CA THR A 254 2.91 -12.06 14.37
C THR A 254 2.25 -11.51 13.11
N GLY A 255 2.82 -11.74 11.93
CA GLY A 255 2.51 -10.94 10.75
C GLY A 255 3.28 -9.62 10.83
N GLY A 256 2.60 -8.48 10.74
CA GLY A 256 3.17 -7.14 10.97
C GLY A 256 2.08 -6.08 11.18
N ASN A 257 2.41 -4.80 11.06
CA ASN A 257 1.51 -3.65 11.24
C ASN A 257 0.77 -3.62 12.60
N ALA A 258 1.32 -4.29 13.62
CA ALA A 258 0.64 -4.57 14.90
C ALA A 258 -0.77 -5.17 14.78
N GLU A 259 -1.08 -5.91 13.70
CA GLU A 259 -2.39 -6.57 13.52
C GLU A 259 -2.67 -7.64 14.58
N ASN A 260 -1.61 -8.26 15.12
CA ASN A 260 -1.70 -9.30 16.13
C ASN A 260 -0.64 -9.09 17.23
N VAL A 261 -0.95 -9.55 18.44
CA VAL A 261 0.03 -9.76 19.52
C VAL A 261 0.25 -11.26 19.63
N GLY A 262 1.50 -11.71 19.58
CA GLY A 262 1.86 -13.10 19.85
C GLY A 262 1.80 -13.39 21.34
N ASN A 263 1.24 -14.54 21.71
CA ASN A 263 1.17 -15.01 23.10
C ASN A 263 1.75 -16.42 23.17
N LEU A 264 2.96 -16.55 23.69
CA LEU A 264 3.63 -17.81 23.99
C LEU A 264 3.44 -18.17 25.46
N THR A 265 3.19 -19.45 25.71
CA THR A 265 3.35 -20.11 27.01
C THR A 265 4.50 -21.11 26.86
N ILE A 266 5.59 -20.88 27.62
CA ILE A 266 6.76 -21.76 27.72
C ILE A 266 6.68 -22.46 29.08
N GLN A 267 6.67 -23.78 29.08
CA GLN A 267 6.71 -24.58 30.30
C GLN A 267 8.14 -25.06 30.57
N TYR A 268 8.72 -24.64 31.68
CA TYR A 268 10.04 -25.02 32.16
C TYR A 268 9.93 -25.96 33.38
N GLN A 269 10.80 -26.96 33.47
CA GLN A 269 10.84 -27.90 34.59
C GLN A 269 12.18 -27.76 35.34
N PRO A 270 12.19 -27.09 36.51
CA PRO A 270 13.42 -26.85 37.28
C PRO A 270 14.14 -28.12 37.75
N GLU A 271 13.41 -29.23 37.93
CA GLU A 271 14.03 -30.51 38.31
C GLU A 271 14.95 -31.10 37.24
N THR A 272 14.70 -30.78 35.96
CA THR A 272 15.45 -31.36 34.82
C THR A 272 16.27 -30.32 34.05
N GLY A 273 16.08 -29.02 34.33
CA GLY A 273 16.76 -27.92 33.63
C GLY A 273 16.32 -27.78 32.18
N LYS A 274 15.03 -27.99 31.89
CA LYS A 274 14.51 -28.07 30.51
C LYS A 274 13.17 -27.38 30.30
N VAL A 275 13.04 -26.74 29.14
CA VAL A 275 11.74 -26.47 28.53
C VAL A 275 11.11 -27.80 28.09
N VAL A 276 9.88 -28.06 28.53
CA VAL A 276 9.12 -29.29 28.25
C VAL A 276 7.97 -29.07 27.28
N SER A 277 7.47 -27.84 27.13
CA SER A 277 6.64 -27.46 25.99
C SER A 277 6.74 -25.96 25.68
N VAL A 278 6.58 -25.61 24.40
CA VAL A 278 6.34 -24.24 23.93
C VAL A 278 5.06 -24.27 23.12
N GLN A 279 4.09 -23.47 23.54
CA GLN A 279 2.77 -23.36 22.91
C GLN A 279 2.47 -21.88 22.68
N GLY A 280 1.64 -21.55 21.70
CA GLY A 280 1.26 -20.16 21.49
C GLY A 280 0.23 -19.96 20.39
N PHE A 281 -0.29 -18.73 20.34
CA PHE A 281 -1.29 -18.28 19.38
C PHE A 281 -1.15 -16.78 19.10
N LEU A 282 -1.78 -16.31 18.02
CA LEU A 282 -1.88 -14.90 17.70
C LEU A 282 -3.20 -14.30 18.21
N GLN A 283 -3.12 -13.34 19.13
CA GLN A 283 -4.25 -12.49 19.49
C GLN A 283 -4.41 -11.39 18.44
N LYS A 284 -5.39 -11.53 17.54
CA LYS A 284 -5.71 -10.46 16.60
C LYS A 284 -6.23 -9.22 17.34
N VAL A 285 -5.63 -8.06 17.06
CA VAL A 285 -5.91 -6.80 17.77
C VAL A 285 -7.31 -6.27 17.43
N SER A 286 -7.82 -6.52 16.21
CA SER A 286 -9.19 -6.18 15.82
C SER A 286 -10.28 -6.98 16.58
N ALA A 287 -9.91 -8.00 17.37
CA ALA A 287 -10.81 -8.72 18.25
C ALA A 287 -10.82 -8.19 19.70
N LEU A 288 -9.89 -7.30 20.06
CA LEU A 288 -9.78 -6.71 21.39
C LEU A 288 -10.80 -5.57 21.59
N THR A 289 -11.42 -5.55 22.77
CA THR A 289 -12.43 -4.54 23.17
C THR A 289 -12.05 -3.75 24.42
N ALA A 290 -11.14 -4.27 25.26
CA ALA A 290 -10.57 -3.53 26.37
C ALA A 290 -9.52 -2.52 25.85
N VAL A 291 -9.42 -1.36 26.52
CA VAL A 291 -8.51 -0.26 26.13
C VAL A 291 -7.88 0.34 27.38
N ASN A 292 -6.56 0.49 27.40
CA ASN A 292 -5.85 1.26 28.41
C ASN A 292 -6.01 2.75 28.07
N ALA A 293 -6.77 3.46 28.89
CA ALA A 293 -7.10 4.86 28.66
C ALA A 293 -5.88 5.81 28.73
N SER A 294 -4.82 5.45 29.45
CA SER A 294 -3.60 6.26 29.56
C SER A 294 -2.75 6.17 28.29
N ILE A 295 -2.60 4.95 27.74
CA ILE A 295 -1.90 4.71 26.48
C ILE A 295 -2.71 5.32 25.33
N GLN A 296 -4.03 5.10 25.29
CA GLN A 296 -4.88 5.67 24.25
C GLN A 296 -4.85 7.20 24.26
N ALA A 297 -4.93 7.85 25.44
CA ALA A 297 -4.84 9.31 25.54
C ALA A 297 -3.51 9.88 25.01
N LYS A 298 -2.40 9.13 25.09
CA LYS A 298 -1.14 9.53 24.44
C LYS A 298 -1.20 9.37 22.92
N VAL A 299 -1.72 8.25 22.41
CA VAL A 299 -1.95 8.03 20.97
C VAL A 299 -2.83 9.14 20.38
N ASP A 300 -3.96 9.42 21.03
CA ASP A 300 -4.92 10.44 20.60
C ASP A 300 -4.29 11.85 20.62
N ALA A 301 -3.43 12.15 21.59
CA ALA A 301 -2.69 13.42 21.66
C ALA A 301 -1.66 13.58 20.52
N TYR A 302 -0.88 12.53 20.22
CA TYR A 302 0.06 12.56 19.09
C TYR A 302 -0.64 12.70 17.74
N ASN A 303 -1.79 12.03 17.56
CA ASN A 303 -2.63 12.18 16.39
C ASN A 303 -3.18 13.61 16.27
N ALA A 304 -3.68 14.19 17.38
CA ALA A 304 -4.23 15.55 17.41
C ALA A 304 -3.19 16.65 17.16
N GLU A 305 -1.92 16.46 17.56
CA GLU A 305 -0.82 17.39 17.25
C GLU A 305 -0.55 17.51 15.74
N MET A 306 -0.88 16.46 14.97
CA MET A 306 -0.59 16.37 13.53
C MET A 306 -1.80 16.59 12.61
N GLU A 307 -3.04 16.61 13.11
CA GLU A 307 -4.25 16.71 12.27
C GLU A 307 -4.30 18.02 11.43
N GLU A 308 -3.75 19.15 11.91
CA GLU A 308 -3.68 20.40 11.11
C GLU A 308 -2.81 20.22 9.84
N LEU A 309 -1.77 19.38 9.91
CA LEU A 309 -0.87 19.10 8.79
C LEU A 309 -1.39 17.94 7.93
N LEU A 310 -1.75 16.82 8.56
CA LEU A 310 -2.09 15.57 7.89
C LEU A 310 -3.53 15.54 7.37
N GLY A 311 -4.42 16.29 8.01
CA GLY A 311 -5.84 16.40 7.65
C GLY A 311 -6.12 17.24 6.41
N GLU A 312 -5.16 18.06 5.95
CA GLU A 312 -5.31 18.93 4.78
C GLU A 312 -5.61 18.09 3.52
N VAL A 313 -6.73 18.41 2.85
CA VAL A 313 -7.09 17.85 1.54
C VAL A 313 -6.32 18.59 0.44
N ILE A 314 -5.60 17.84 -0.38
CA ILE A 314 -4.68 18.35 -1.40
C ILE A 314 -5.13 18.07 -2.83
N GLY A 315 -6.21 17.28 -2.99
CA GLY A 315 -6.85 16.97 -4.26
C GLY A 315 -7.89 15.87 -4.13
N SER A 316 -8.25 15.24 -5.25
CA SER A 316 -9.14 14.07 -5.31
C SER A 316 -8.77 13.15 -6.46
N THR A 317 -9.19 11.89 -6.39
CA THR A 317 -9.09 10.90 -7.47
C THR A 317 -10.40 10.12 -7.57
N GLU A 318 -10.88 9.91 -8.80
CA GLU A 318 -12.15 9.22 -9.04
C GLU A 318 -11.95 7.71 -9.18
N THR A 319 -10.76 7.31 -9.64
CA THR A 319 -10.37 5.91 -9.88
C THR A 319 -9.56 5.30 -8.73
N GLY A 320 -8.98 6.12 -7.87
CA GLY A 320 -7.92 5.68 -6.96
C GLY A 320 -6.58 5.49 -7.69
N LEU A 321 -5.51 5.38 -6.91
CA LEU A 321 -4.14 5.19 -7.41
C LEU A 321 -3.56 3.91 -6.78
N ASN A 322 -3.48 2.85 -7.58
CA ASN A 322 -2.97 1.55 -7.16
C ASN A 322 -1.48 1.37 -7.50
N ARG A 323 -0.72 0.70 -6.62
CA ARG A 323 0.68 0.29 -6.80
C ARG A 323 0.86 -1.11 -7.40
N SER A 324 -0.23 -1.82 -7.68
CA SER A 324 -0.21 -3.22 -8.10
C SER A 324 -0.08 -3.36 -9.62
N GLY A 325 0.94 -4.07 -10.10
CA GLY A 325 1.14 -4.35 -11.52
C GLY A 325 2.51 -4.99 -11.80
N ASN A 326 2.71 -5.46 -13.04
CA ASN A 326 3.99 -6.01 -13.51
C ASN A 326 4.78 -5.04 -14.42
N LEU A 327 4.24 -3.83 -14.66
CA LEU A 327 4.77 -2.77 -15.54
C LEU A 327 4.65 -1.41 -14.80
N ASP A 328 4.32 -0.31 -15.48
CA ASP A 328 3.98 0.95 -14.80
C ASP A 328 2.57 0.93 -14.20
N THR A 329 2.45 1.57 -13.05
CA THR A 329 1.26 1.57 -12.18
C THR A 329 0.70 2.98 -12.01
N GLN A 330 -0.59 3.10 -11.70
CA GLN A 330 -1.26 4.40 -11.58
C GLN A 330 -0.55 5.29 -10.55
N LEU A 331 -0.18 4.71 -9.40
CA LEU A 331 0.50 5.43 -8.33
C LEU A 331 1.97 5.74 -8.67
N GLY A 332 2.70 4.81 -9.29
CA GLY A 332 4.06 5.04 -9.77
C GLY A 332 4.14 6.14 -10.83
N ASN A 333 3.11 6.26 -11.67
CA ASN A 333 3.00 7.31 -12.69
C ASN A 333 2.76 8.69 -12.07
N PHE A 334 1.81 8.82 -11.14
CA PHE A 334 1.60 10.06 -10.36
C PHE A 334 2.87 10.48 -9.59
N TRP A 335 3.51 9.53 -8.90
CA TRP A 335 4.68 9.76 -8.07
C TRP A 335 5.88 10.27 -8.89
N THR A 336 6.18 9.62 -10.01
CA THR A 336 7.31 10.03 -10.85
C THR A 336 7.03 11.32 -11.62
N ASP A 337 5.78 11.59 -12.01
CA ASP A 337 5.39 12.90 -12.56
C ASP A 337 5.59 14.01 -11.53
N SER A 338 5.23 13.76 -10.27
CA SER A 338 5.43 14.70 -9.16
C SER A 338 6.91 15.05 -8.96
N ILE A 339 7.78 14.03 -8.87
CA ILE A 339 9.25 14.20 -8.76
C ILE A 339 9.78 15.01 -9.94
N ARG A 340 9.36 14.67 -11.16
CA ARG A 340 9.82 15.31 -12.40
C ARG A 340 9.40 16.77 -12.50
N HIS A 341 8.14 17.07 -12.14
CA HIS A 341 7.59 18.42 -12.09
C HIS A 341 8.35 19.28 -11.09
N TYR A 342 8.48 18.79 -9.84
CA TYR A 342 9.11 19.52 -8.74
C TYR A 342 10.59 19.84 -8.97
N THR A 343 11.32 18.96 -9.66
CA THR A 343 12.76 19.13 -9.92
C THR A 343 13.11 19.72 -11.28
N ASN A 344 12.14 19.82 -12.21
CA ASN A 344 12.32 20.14 -13.62
C ASN A 344 13.42 19.27 -14.29
N ALA A 345 13.33 17.95 -14.08
CA ALA A 345 14.24 16.96 -14.67
C ALA A 345 13.73 16.41 -16.02
N ASP A 346 14.63 15.88 -16.86
CA ASP A 346 14.24 15.23 -18.11
C ASP A 346 13.50 13.91 -17.85
N VAL A 347 13.95 13.17 -16.84
CA VAL A 347 13.46 11.84 -16.44
C VAL A 347 13.32 11.79 -14.92
N ALA A 348 12.33 11.07 -14.40
CA ALA A 348 12.26 10.69 -12.99
C ALA A 348 12.05 9.19 -12.83
N LEU A 349 12.68 8.58 -11.81
CA LEU A 349 12.62 7.14 -11.51
C LEU A 349 12.41 6.90 -10.01
N THR A 350 11.61 5.88 -9.67
CA THR A 350 11.46 5.38 -8.28
C THR A 350 11.23 3.87 -8.28
N ASN A 351 11.65 3.17 -7.23
CA ASN A 351 11.51 1.72 -7.10
C ASN A 351 10.14 1.32 -6.51
N SER A 352 9.51 0.28 -7.06
CA SER A 352 8.19 -0.22 -6.65
C SER A 352 8.11 -0.69 -5.19
N GLY A 353 9.26 -0.93 -4.54
CA GLY A 353 9.34 -1.23 -3.10
C GLY A 353 9.23 -0.02 -2.16
N GLY A 354 9.55 1.18 -2.67
CA GLY A 354 9.46 2.45 -1.93
C GLY A 354 8.03 2.99 -1.81
N ILE A 355 7.17 2.69 -2.80
CA ILE A 355 5.73 2.92 -2.72
C ILE A 355 5.14 1.92 -1.71
N ARG A 356 4.43 2.35 -0.66
CA ARG A 356 3.98 1.43 0.41
C ARG A 356 2.49 1.08 0.38
N ALA A 357 1.59 2.05 0.23
CA ALA A 357 0.15 1.84 0.21
C ALA A 357 -0.49 2.13 -1.18
N ASN A 358 -1.83 2.10 -1.23
CA ASN A 358 -2.66 2.60 -2.33
C ASN A 358 -3.42 3.85 -1.86
N ILE A 359 -3.79 4.74 -2.78
CA ILE A 359 -4.74 5.82 -2.49
C ILE A 359 -6.13 5.39 -3.01
N PRO A 360 -7.19 5.37 -2.17
CA PRO A 360 -8.54 5.02 -2.60
C PRO A 360 -9.18 6.13 -3.46
N ALA A 361 -10.30 5.82 -4.12
CA ALA A 361 -11.14 6.84 -4.75
C ALA A 361 -11.76 7.77 -3.68
N GLY A 362 -11.76 9.08 -3.94
CA GLY A 362 -12.21 10.12 -3.01
C GLY A 362 -11.25 11.30 -2.93
N SER A 363 -11.33 12.05 -1.82
CA SER A 363 -10.38 13.12 -1.49
C SER A 363 -9.01 12.55 -1.11
N ILE A 364 -7.94 13.18 -1.58
CA ILE A 364 -6.55 12.86 -1.19
C ILE A 364 -6.11 13.86 -0.12
N LYS A 365 -5.59 13.36 1.00
CA LYS A 365 -4.99 14.14 2.09
C LYS A 365 -3.46 14.16 2.04
N VAL A 366 -2.85 15.12 2.75
CA VAL A 366 -1.41 15.09 3.09
C VAL A 366 -1.03 13.78 3.78
N ASN A 367 -1.87 13.28 4.69
CA ASN A 367 -1.72 11.97 5.32
C ASN A 367 -1.40 10.85 4.30
N ASP A 368 -2.15 10.80 3.21
CA ASP A 368 -2.11 9.67 2.28
C ASP A 368 -0.78 9.64 1.52
N ILE A 369 -0.18 10.81 1.28
CA ILE A 369 1.15 10.94 0.69
C ILE A 369 2.26 10.40 1.61
N PHE A 370 2.20 10.69 2.91
CA PHE A 370 3.16 10.13 3.87
C PHE A 370 2.91 8.64 4.18
N VAL A 371 1.67 8.15 4.03
CA VAL A 371 1.36 6.71 4.16
C VAL A 371 1.85 5.90 2.96
N ILE A 372 1.98 6.50 1.76
CA ILE A 372 2.62 5.84 0.61
C ILE A 372 4.15 6.01 0.59
N GLU A 373 4.71 7.07 1.19
CA GLU A 373 6.15 7.37 1.29
C GLU A 373 6.54 7.71 2.74
N PRO A 374 6.77 6.70 3.61
CA PRO A 374 7.06 6.92 5.03
C PRO A 374 8.54 7.16 5.34
N PHE A 375 9.44 6.93 4.37
CA PHE A 375 10.90 6.93 4.61
C PHE A 375 11.53 8.33 4.55
N ALA A 376 10.75 9.33 4.12
CA ALA A 376 11.21 10.70 3.89
C ALA A 376 12.40 10.78 2.90
N ASN A 377 12.37 9.98 1.81
CA ASN A 377 13.40 9.99 0.78
C ASN A 377 13.60 11.41 0.20
N GLU A 378 14.84 11.88 0.14
CA GLU A 378 15.19 13.10 -0.61
C GLU A 378 15.35 12.79 -2.11
N ILE A 379 15.06 13.78 -2.96
CA ILE A 379 15.24 13.66 -4.40
C ILE A 379 16.65 14.12 -4.79
N MET A 380 17.46 13.21 -5.32
CA MET A 380 18.72 13.54 -6.00
C MET A 380 18.47 13.91 -7.46
N LYS A 381 19.27 14.83 -8.02
CA LYS A 381 19.41 15.05 -9.46
C LYS A 381 20.80 14.65 -9.93
N ILE A 382 20.85 13.78 -10.95
CA ILE A 382 22.08 13.22 -11.51
C ILE A 382 22.08 13.47 -13.02
N GLU A 383 23.14 14.08 -13.55
CA GLU A 383 23.39 14.13 -14.99
C GLU A 383 23.99 12.80 -15.44
N MET A 384 23.24 12.05 -16.24
CA MET A 384 23.62 10.72 -16.71
C MET A 384 23.69 10.67 -18.24
N THR A 385 24.59 9.86 -18.80
CA THR A 385 24.56 9.55 -20.23
C THR A 385 23.42 8.58 -20.55
N GLY A 386 22.91 8.60 -21.78
CA GLY A 386 21.90 7.63 -22.24
C GLY A 386 22.36 6.17 -22.12
N ALA A 387 23.67 5.92 -22.20
CA ALA A 387 24.26 4.62 -21.89
C ALA A 387 24.11 4.25 -20.40
N ALA A 388 24.42 5.15 -19.47
CA ALA A 388 24.25 4.90 -18.04
C ALA A 388 22.77 4.72 -17.64
N LEU A 389 21.87 5.53 -18.23
CA LEU A 389 20.42 5.37 -18.03
C LEU A 389 19.93 3.99 -18.51
N LYS A 390 20.43 3.50 -19.65
CA LYS A 390 20.10 2.17 -20.15
C LYS A 390 20.62 1.05 -19.24
N ASN A 391 21.83 1.19 -18.70
CA ASN A 391 22.39 0.23 -17.74
C ASN A 391 21.55 0.13 -16.46
N VAL A 392 21.01 1.25 -15.96
CA VAL A 392 20.08 1.26 -14.80
C VAL A 392 18.77 0.52 -15.10
N ILE A 393 18.20 0.71 -16.30
CA ILE A 393 16.99 0.00 -16.73
C ILE A 393 17.24 -1.51 -16.92
N GLU A 394 18.41 -1.88 -17.46
CA GLU A 394 18.86 -3.28 -17.54
C GLU A 394 19.02 -3.92 -16.16
N TYR A 395 19.71 -3.23 -15.23
CA TYR A 395 19.87 -3.69 -13.86
C TYR A 395 18.51 -3.83 -13.15
N SER A 396 17.62 -2.85 -13.30
CA SER A 396 16.27 -2.88 -12.68
C SER A 396 15.54 -4.18 -13.00
N TYR A 397 15.58 -4.60 -14.27
CA TYR A 397 14.95 -5.84 -14.72
C TYR A 397 15.70 -7.10 -14.27
N THR A 398 17.03 -7.12 -14.41
CA THR A 398 17.87 -8.32 -14.20
C THR A 398 18.28 -8.56 -12.75
N ARG A 399 18.11 -7.58 -11.85
CA ARG A 399 18.52 -7.60 -10.44
C ARG A 399 18.18 -8.92 -9.75
N GLY A 400 19.22 -9.59 -9.22
CA GLY A 400 19.08 -10.85 -8.50
C GLY A 400 18.47 -12.00 -9.32
N GLY A 401 18.57 -11.96 -10.66
CA GLY A 401 17.99 -12.95 -11.55
C GLY A 401 16.46 -12.86 -11.70
N ARG A 402 15.81 -11.83 -11.13
CA ARG A 402 14.34 -11.76 -10.99
C ARG A 402 13.61 -11.62 -12.33
N ASN A 403 14.22 -10.97 -13.32
CA ASN A 403 13.65 -10.69 -14.66
C ASN A 403 12.24 -10.05 -14.57
N ARG A 404 12.11 -9.00 -13.76
CA ARG A 404 10.86 -8.28 -13.44
C ARG A 404 11.12 -6.78 -13.33
N ILE A 405 10.14 -5.96 -13.72
CA ILE A 405 10.18 -4.49 -13.58
C ILE A 405 10.25 -4.09 -12.09
N ASP A 406 11.12 -3.12 -11.77
CA ASP A 406 11.19 -2.50 -10.44
C ASP A 406 11.17 -0.96 -10.49
N LEU A 407 11.71 -0.31 -11.53
CA LEU A 407 11.66 1.16 -11.66
C LEU A 407 10.41 1.64 -12.40
N GLN A 408 9.56 2.37 -11.69
CA GLN A 408 8.51 3.23 -12.25
C GLN A 408 9.15 4.50 -12.85
N THR A 409 8.49 5.17 -13.81
CA THR A 409 9.15 6.20 -14.64
C THR A 409 8.23 7.36 -15.07
N SER A 410 8.83 8.56 -15.19
CA SER A 410 8.26 9.73 -15.89
C SER A 410 9.27 10.36 -16.84
N GLY A 411 8.81 10.98 -17.92
CA GLY A 411 9.63 11.57 -19.00
C GLY A 411 10.26 10.53 -19.94
N LEU A 412 10.81 9.45 -19.37
CA LEU A 412 11.25 8.24 -20.06
C LEU A 412 10.08 7.26 -20.24
N HIS A 413 9.93 6.74 -21.45
CA HIS A 413 9.23 5.47 -21.73
C HIS A 413 10.27 4.41 -22.06
N TYR A 414 10.07 3.16 -21.62
CA TYR A 414 11.01 2.09 -21.95
C TYR A 414 10.34 0.74 -22.20
N LYS A 415 10.93 -0.01 -23.14
CA LYS A 415 10.56 -1.38 -23.48
C LYS A 415 11.75 -2.29 -23.21
N ILE A 416 11.58 -3.29 -22.35
CA ILE A 416 12.55 -4.37 -22.18
C ILE A 416 12.39 -5.35 -23.35
N LEU A 417 13.48 -5.67 -24.03
CA LEU A 417 13.54 -6.76 -25.01
C LEU A 417 14.08 -8.02 -24.33
N THR A 418 13.36 -9.12 -24.46
CA THR A 418 13.76 -10.43 -23.92
C THR A 418 13.92 -11.48 -25.01
N ASN A 419 14.66 -12.56 -24.71
CA ASN A 419 14.54 -13.81 -25.45
C ASN A 419 13.24 -14.55 -25.05
N ASN A 420 12.98 -15.73 -25.64
CA ASN A 420 11.82 -16.55 -25.27
C ASN A 420 11.90 -17.20 -23.87
N THR A 421 13.00 -17.06 -23.15
CA THR A 421 13.10 -17.40 -21.71
C THR A 421 12.89 -16.19 -20.81
N GLY A 422 12.49 -15.02 -21.32
CA GLY A 422 12.37 -13.81 -20.50
C GLY A 422 13.70 -13.23 -20.01
N ARG A 423 14.85 -13.75 -20.48
CA ARG A 423 16.17 -13.18 -20.20
C ARG A 423 16.32 -11.88 -20.99
N TYR A 424 16.80 -10.82 -20.34
CA TYR A 424 17.14 -9.57 -20.99
C TYR A 424 18.13 -9.77 -22.14
N ILE A 425 17.83 -9.17 -23.30
CA ILE A 425 18.74 -9.08 -24.46
C ILE A 425 18.97 -7.64 -24.93
N GLY A 426 18.22 -6.69 -24.39
CA GLY A 426 18.29 -5.28 -24.75
C GLY A 426 17.09 -4.49 -24.24
N SER A 427 17.05 -3.22 -24.59
CA SER A 427 15.94 -2.32 -24.28
C SER A 427 15.88 -1.15 -25.26
N GLU A 428 14.66 -0.67 -25.51
CA GLU A 428 14.37 0.53 -26.29
C GLU A 428 13.88 1.62 -25.34
N LEU A 429 14.52 2.78 -25.34
CA LEU A 429 14.24 3.89 -24.43
C LEU A 429 13.93 5.15 -25.25
N THR A 430 12.88 5.89 -24.90
CA THR A 430 12.58 7.21 -25.46
C THR A 430 12.32 8.24 -24.36
N VAL A 431 12.85 9.45 -24.51
CA VAL A 431 12.64 10.58 -23.58
C VAL A 431 11.92 11.69 -24.33
N ASN A 432 10.77 12.11 -23.82
CA ASN A 432 9.83 13.02 -24.52
C ASN A 432 9.47 12.55 -25.95
N GLY A 433 9.48 11.24 -26.20
CA GLY A 433 9.21 10.62 -27.51
C GLY A 433 10.44 10.39 -28.41
N GLU A 434 11.56 11.07 -28.15
CA GLU A 434 12.80 10.92 -28.92
C GLU A 434 13.65 9.73 -28.41
N PRO A 435 14.24 8.89 -29.29
CA PRO A 435 15.12 7.79 -28.88
C PRO A 435 16.33 8.25 -28.07
N VAL A 436 16.59 7.55 -26.96
CA VAL A 436 17.76 7.81 -26.10
C VAL A 436 19.06 7.49 -26.83
N LYS A 437 19.99 8.45 -26.84
CA LYS A 437 21.30 8.33 -27.51
C LYS A 437 22.38 8.09 -26.47
N ALA A 438 23.26 7.12 -26.73
CA ALA A 438 24.25 6.65 -25.76
C ALA A 438 25.12 7.77 -25.17
N ASP A 439 25.60 8.69 -26.01
CA ASP A 439 26.52 9.77 -25.64
C ASP A 439 25.81 11.08 -25.23
N GLN A 440 24.48 11.15 -25.32
CA GLN A 440 23.71 12.32 -24.90
C GLN A 440 23.50 12.28 -23.37
N THR A 441 23.60 13.42 -22.69
CA THR A 441 23.25 13.54 -21.27
C THR A 441 21.77 13.88 -21.05
N TYR A 442 21.27 13.46 -19.90
CA TYR A 442 19.90 13.66 -19.40
C TYR A 442 19.96 13.96 -17.90
N ILE A 443 19.14 14.89 -17.42
CA ILE A 443 18.95 15.14 -15.98
C ILE A 443 17.93 14.12 -15.46
N VAL A 444 18.39 13.21 -14.60
CA VAL A 444 17.58 12.15 -13.99
C VAL A 444 17.35 12.49 -12.51
N ALA A 445 16.08 12.56 -12.12
CA ALA A 445 15.67 12.73 -10.72
C ALA A 445 15.31 11.36 -10.10
N VAL A 446 15.89 11.06 -8.94
CA VAL A 446 15.75 9.75 -8.26
C VAL A 446 15.63 9.91 -6.75
N GLY A 447 15.13 8.90 -6.05
CA GLY A 447 15.28 8.83 -4.60
C GLY A 447 16.73 8.61 -4.19
N ASP A 448 17.16 9.31 -3.16
CA ASP A 448 18.44 9.13 -2.46
C ASP A 448 18.72 7.68 -2.06
N TYR A 449 17.73 6.92 -1.58
CA TYR A 449 17.89 5.49 -1.30
C TYR A 449 18.48 4.73 -2.51
N ILE A 450 17.84 4.79 -3.69
CA ILE A 450 18.37 4.11 -4.89
C ILE A 450 19.57 4.85 -5.52
N GLY A 451 19.60 6.19 -5.44
CA GLY A 451 20.67 7.03 -5.99
C GLY A 451 22.01 6.87 -5.29
N THR A 452 22.01 6.46 -4.01
CA THR A 452 23.23 6.21 -3.20
C THR A 452 23.65 4.74 -3.12
N GLY A 453 22.94 3.83 -3.80
CA GLY A 453 23.28 2.39 -3.87
C GLY A 453 22.31 1.44 -3.17
N GLY A 454 21.25 1.96 -2.53
CA GLY A 454 20.17 1.15 -1.97
C GLY A 454 19.54 0.24 -3.03
N SER A 455 19.11 -0.95 -2.61
CA SER A 455 18.64 -2.01 -3.52
C SER A 455 19.67 -2.48 -4.58
N GLY A 456 20.94 -2.06 -4.47
CA GLY A 456 22.05 -2.46 -5.35
C GLY A 456 22.18 -1.67 -6.65
N TYR A 457 21.45 -0.57 -6.82
CA TYR A 457 21.49 0.26 -8.02
C TYR A 457 22.79 1.06 -8.16
N GLU A 458 23.28 1.28 -9.40
CA GLU A 458 24.43 2.16 -9.67
C GLU A 458 24.04 3.27 -10.66
N PHE A 459 23.78 4.48 -10.14
CA PHE A 459 23.45 5.66 -10.95
C PHE A 459 24.71 6.40 -11.41
N ALA A 460 25.44 5.80 -12.35
CA ALA A 460 26.67 6.38 -12.90
C ALA A 460 26.43 7.72 -13.62
N GLY A 461 26.89 8.82 -13.02
CA GLY A 461 26.73 10.18 -13.55
C GLY A 461 27.32 11.25 -12.64
N THR A 462 27.11 12.52 -13.00
CA THR A 462 27.49 13.68 -12.17
C THR A 462 26.30 14.05 -11.27
N VAL A 463 26.43 13.91 -9.95
CA VAL A 463 25.41 14.43 -9.01
C VAL A 463 25.40 15.97 -9.11
N LEU A 464 24.30 16.53 -9.62
CA LEU A 464 24.10 17.97 -9.73
C LEU A 464 23.59 18.56 -8.42
N GLU A 465 22.60 17.90 -7.82
CA GLU A 465 22.03 18.23 -6.51
C GLU A 465 21.85 16.92 -5.74
N ALA A 466 22.52 16.79 -4.60
CA ALA A 466 22.33 15.63 -3.69
C ALA A 466 20.99 15.68 -2.95
N THR A 467 20.42 16.88 -2.81
CA THR A 467 19.13 17.16 -2.18
C THR A 467 18.41 18.23 -3.00
N SER A 468 17.30 17.85 -3.64
CA SER A 468 16.38 18.79 -4.32
C SER A 468 15.10 19.04 -3.49
N GLY A 469 14.91 18.31 -2.38
CA GLY A 469 13.71 18.29 -1.54
C GLY A 469 13.10 16.89 -1.44
N PHE A 470 12.14 16.68 -0.53
CA PHE A 470 11.52 15.37 -0.27
C PHE A 470 10.54 14.92 -1.35
N MET A 471 10.45 13.60 -1.58
CA MET A 471 9.42 13.01 -2.45
C MET A 471 7.99 13.39 -2.04
N THR A 472 7.71 13.34 -0.73
CA THR A 472 6.43 13.77 -0.15
C THR A 472 6.10 15.22 -0.47
N SER A 473 7.10 16.11 -0.41
CA SER A 473 6.93 17.53 -0.79
C SER A 473 6.60 17.68 -2.28
N ALA A 474 7.27 16.92 -3.15
CA ALA A 474 6.98 16.92 -4.59
C ALA A 474 5.56 16.43 -4.91
N MET A 475 5.10 15.35 -4.27
CA MET A 475 3.75 14.81 -4.45
C MET A 475 2.66 15.74 -3.90
N ILE A 476 2.88 16.38 -2.75
CA ILE A 476 1.94 17.35 -2.18
C ILE A 476 1.83 18.59 -3.06
N ASP A 477 2.95 19.11 -3.56
CA ASP A 477 3.00 20.28 -4.44
C ASP A 477 2.31 19.99 -5.78
N TYR A 478 2.59 18.84 -6.40
CA TYR A 478 1.97 18.44 -7.67
C TYR A 478 0.48 18.13 -7.55
N ALA A 479 0.03 17.50 -6.45
CA ALA A 479 -1.39 17.30 -6.18
C ALA A 479 -2.14 18.64 -6.05
N LYS A 480 -1.57 19.61 -5.32
CA LYS A 480 -2.13 20.97 -5.19
C LYS A 480 -2.13 21.72 -6.51
N HIS A 481 -1.08 21.56 -7.33
CA HIS A 481 -1.02 22.14 -8.67
C HIS A 481 -2.16 21.59 -9.57
N LEU A 482 -2.30 20.27 -9.71
CA LEU A 482 -3.38 19.66 -10.50
C LEU A 482 -4.77 20.09 -10.00
N THR A 483 -4.96 20.14 -8.68
CA THR A 483 -6.22 20.60 -8.06
C THR A 483 -6.51 22.08 -8.34
N SER A 484 -5.47 22.93 -8.35
CA SER A 484 -5.60 24.36 -8.72
C SER A 484 -5.96 24.57 -10.20
N GLU A 485 -5.64 23.61 -11.06
CA GLU A 485 -6.09 23.57 -12.47
C GLU A 485 -7.47 22.90 -12.64
N GLY A 486 -8.13 22.49 -11.55
CA GLY A 486 -9.44 21.84 -11.58
C GLY A 486 -9.41 20.38 -12.05
N LYS A 487 -8.25 19.71 -12.00
CA LYS A 487 -8.06 18.33 -12.46
C LYS A 487 -8.17 17.33 -11.31
N ALA A 488 -8.96 16.27 -11.51
CA ALA A 488 -8.87 15.07 -10.68
C ALA A 488 -7.56 14.31 -10.98
N ILE A 489 -6.96 13.75 -9.94
CA ILE A 489 -5.68 13.04 -9.98
C ILE A 489 -5.94 11.58 -10.38
N ASN A 490 -6.38 11.40 -11.63
CA ASN A 490 -6.65 10.09 -12.24
C ASN A 490 -5.46 9.66 -13.10
N TYR A 491 -5.04 8.40 -12.95
CA TYR A 491 -3.94 7.83 -13.72
C TYR A 491 -4.30 6.44 -14.26
N ALA A 492 -3.76 6.12 -15.43
CA ALA A 492 -3.77 4.79 -16.01
C ALA A 492 -2.45 4.04 -15.71
N ALA A 493 -2.47 2.73 -15.96
CA ALA A 493 -1.33 1.82 -15.85
C ALA A 493 -0.95 1.26 -17.23
N ASN A 494 0.23 0.64 -17.33
CA ASN A 494 0.78 0.01 -18.54
C ASN A 494 0.91 0.97 -19.75
N GLN A 495 1.22 2.25 -19.52
CA GLN A 495 1.39 3.27 -20.58
C GLN A 495 2.85 3.61 -20.89
N ARG A 496 3.78 3.35 -19.96
CA ARG A 496 5.16 3.86 -20.00
C ARG A 496 6.21 2.75 -20.07
N ILE A 497 5.86 1.56 -19.59
CA ILE A 497 6.76 0.41 -19.47
C ILE A 497 6.16 -0.80 -20.20
N ALA A 498 6.97 -1.46 -21.01
CA ALA A 498 6.59 -2.69 -21.72
C ALA A 498 7.68 -3.76 -21.68
N ILE A 499 7.30 -5.02 -21.92
CA ILE A 499 8.22 -6.14 -22.16
C ILE A 499 7.81 -6.78 -23.49
N GLU A 500 8.77 -7.00 -24.39
CA GLU A 500 8.56 -7.65 -25.68
C GLU A 500 9.54 -8.82 -25.86
N VAL A 501 9.00 -10.01 -26.17
CA VAL A 501 9.81 -11.18 -26.54
C VAL A 501 10.23 -11.05 -27.99
N SER A 502 11.55 -10.94 -28.23
CA SER A 502 12.08 -10.76 -29.57
C SER A 502 12.03 -12.04 -30.40
N ASN A 503 11.30 -11.97 -31.52
CA ASN A 503 11.18 -13.05 -32.50
C ASN A 503 12.50 -13.38 -33.23
N SER A 504 13.55 -12.57 -33.08
CA SER A 504 14.88 -12.80 -33.66
C SER A 504 15.93 -13.24 -32.63
N ALA A 505 15.57 -13.37 -31.35
CA ALA A 505 16.48 -13.87 -30.32
C ALA A 505 16.82 -15.35 -30.57
N PRO A 506 18.08 -15.78 -30.39
CA PRO A 506 18.39 -17.19 -30.32
C PRO A 506 17.67 -17.81 -29.12
N ILE A 507 17.17 -19.04 -29.30
CA ILE A 507 16.74 -19.87 -28.17
C ILE A 507 18.01 -20.32 -27.47
N ASP A 508 18.25 -19.84 -26.25
CA ASP A 508 19.43 -20.23 -25.46
C ASP A 508 19.42 -21.74 -25.19
N GLY A 509 20.61 -22.37 -25.15
CA GLY A 509 20.80 -23.78 -24.79
C GLY A 509 20.96 -24.74 -25.97
N GLN A 510 21.18 -26.01 -25.66
CA GLN A 510 21.20 -27.09 -26.65
C GLN A 510 19.77 -27.57 -26.93
N GLU A 511 19.43 -27.82 -28.19
CA GLU A 511 18.20 -28.52 -28.57
C GLU A 511 18.16 -29.93 -27.97
N ILE A 512 17.14 -30.19 -27.16
CA ILE A 512 16.93 -31.47 -26.45
C ILE A 512 15.68 -32.21 -26.91
N GLY A 513 14.75 -31.53 -27.57
CA GLY A 513 13.50 -32.12 -28.07
C GLY A 513 12.67 -31.09 -28.86
N THR A 514 11.43 -31.46 -29.17
CA THR A 514 10.47 -30.58 -29.88
C THR A 514 9.07 -30.73 -29.30
N THR A 515 8.18 -29.80 -29.62
CA THR A 515 6.73 -29.86 -29.34
C THR A 515 5.97 -29.31 -30.56
N THR A 516 4.85 -29.93 -30.96
CA THR A 516 4.03 -29.45 -32.09
C THR A 516 2.86 -28.57 -31.64
N LYS A 517 2.41 -28.72 -30.39
CA LYS A 517 1.34 -27.90 -29.79
C LYS A 517 1.88 -26.65 -29.07
N GLY A 518 3.10 -26.73 -28.56
CA GLY A 518 3.59 -25.87 -27.48
C GLY A 518 3.24 -26.47 -26.11
N LEU A 519 3.89 -25.95 -25.07
CA LEU A 519 3.70 -26.34 -23.67
C LEU A 519 3.47 -25.08 -22.83
N SER A 520 2.48 -25.10 -21.95
CA SER A 520 2.02 -23.94 -21.17
C SER A 520 1.88 -24.26 -19.69
N ALA A 521 2.09 -23.26 -18.85
CA ALA A 521 1.73 -23.26 -17.42
C ALA A 521 0.43 -22.47 -17.15
N ASN A 522 -0.18 -21.85 -18.16
CA ASN A 522 -1.29 -20.89 -17.98
C ASN A 522 -2.54 -21.54 -17.34
N ASN A 523 -2.73 -22.85 -17.52
CA ASN A 523 -3.86 -23.58 -16.95
C ASN A 523 -3.68 -24.00 -15.48
N ASN A 524 -2.46 -23.83 -14.91
CA ASN A 524 -2.05 -24.28 -13.57
C ASN A 524 -3.11 -24.05 -12.47
N ALA A 525 -3.66 -22.84 -12.41
CA ALA A 525 -4.60 -22.44 -11.36
C ALA A 525 -6.03 -23.04 -11.50
N LYS A 526 -6.32 -23.74 -12.61
CA LYS A 526 -7.66 -24.19 -13.01
C LYS A 526 -7.75 -25.71 -13.19
N ALA A 527 -6.74 -26.34 -13.79
CA ALA A 527 -6.62 -27.79 -14.02
C ALA A 527 -5.16 -28.16 -14.30
N ASP A 528 -4.90 -29.32 -14.91
CA ASP A 528 -3.55 -29.69 -15.35
C ASP A 528 -3.11 -28.88 -16.57
N SER A 529 -1.86 -28.44 -16.54
CA SER A 529 -1.21 -27.74 -17.64
C SER A 529 -0.22 -28.64 -18.38
N SER A 530 0.10 -28.31 -19.62
CA SER A 530 0.99 -29.11 -20.46
C SER A 530 2.45 -29.06 -19.98
N LEU A 531 2.88 -27.99 -19.31
CA LEU A 531 4.15 -27.98 -18.56
C LEU A 531 4.06 -28.72 -17.23
N GLY A 532 2.94 -28.64 -16.50
CA GLY A 532 2.74 -29.38 -15.25
C GLY A 532 2.78 -30.88 -15.45
N ASN A 533 2.15 -31.35 -16.53
CA ASN A 533 2.18 -32.74 -16.97
C ASN A 533 3.60 -33.19 -17.36
N LEU A 534 4.36 -32.36 -18.10
CA LEU A 534 5.77 -32.64 -18.42
C LEU A 534 6.64 -32.73 -17.15
N TYR A 535 6.59 -31.71 -16.30
CA TYR A 535 7.46 -31.63 -15.12
C TYR A 535 7.21 -32.79 -14.16
N THR A 536 5.95 -33.15 -13.93
CA THR A 536 5.59 -34.26 -13.03
C THR A 536 5.88 -35.64 -13.61
N ASP A 537 5.68 -35.86 -14.91
CA ASP A 537 6.09 -37.11 -15.57
C ASP A 537 7.61 -37.30 -15.51
N ALA A 538 8.37 -36.22 -15.74
CA ALA A 538 9.81 -36.25 -15.74
C ALA A 538 10.40 -36.59 -14.36
N ILE A 539 9.99 -35.90 -13.29
CA ILE A 539 10.52 -36.19 -11.96
C ILE A 539 10.10 -37.59 -11.47
N ARG A 540 8.90 -38.05 -11.83
CA ARG A 540 8.43 -39.42 -11.55
C ARG A 540 9.29 -40.47 -12.26
N ALA A 541 9.62 -40.24 -13.52
CA ALA A 541 10.46 -41.14 -14.31
C ALA A 541 11.92 -41.18 -13.80
N ALA A 542 12.48 -40.03 -13.41
CA ALA A 542 13.82 -39.94 -12.85
C ALA A 542 13.92 -40.64 -11.47
N ALA A 543 13.00 -40.31 -10.56
CA ALA A 543 12.95 -40.86 -9.21
C ALA A 543 12.41 -42.31 -9.12
N LYS A 544 11.72 -42.77 -10.18
CA LYS A 544 11.10 -44.12 -10.30
C LYS A 544 10.04 -44.40 -9.22
N THR A 545 9.24 -43.37 -8.91
CA THR A 545 8.19 -43.41 -7.89
C THR A 545 6.82 -43.86 -8.43
N ASP A 546 5.92 -44.26 -7.53
CA ASP A 546 4.52 -44.55 -7.87
C ASP A 546 3.86 -43.33 -8.53
N ILE A 547 4.03 -42.16 -7.89
CA ILE A 547 3.41 -40.88 -8.26
C ILE A 547 4.42 -39.72 -8.17
N ALA A 548 4.03 -38.56 -8.70
CA ALA A 548 4.73 -37.29 -8.48
C ALA A 548 3.75 -36.12 -8.33
N VAL A 549 4.20 -35.09 -7.61
CA VAL A 549 3.43 -33.87 -7.33
C VAL A 549 4.37 -32.65 -7.39
N LEU A 550 3.92 -31.55 -8.02
CA LEU A 550 4.60 -30.26 -7.96
C LEU A 550 3.58 -29.14 -7.77
N ASN A 551 3.90 -28.16 -6.92
CA ASN A 551 3.07 -26.98 -6.75
C ASN A 551 3.22 -25.99 -7.92
N ASN A 552 2.19 -25.19 -8.17
CA ASN A 552 2.09 -24.36 -9.36
C ASN A 552 3.19 -23.32 -9.48
N SER A 553 3.75 -22.81 -8.37
CA SER A 553 4.87 -21.87 -8.45
C SER A 553 6.16 -22.52 -8.99
N SER A 554 6.31 -23.84 -8.89
CA SER A 554 7.44 -24.59 -9.44
C SER A 554 7.31 -24.92 -10.94
N VAL A 555 6.19 -24.54 -11.58
CA VAL A 555 5.90 -24.82 -12.99
C VAL A 555 5.54 -23.49 -13.67
N THR A 556 6.53 -22.80 -14.25
CA THR A 556 6.33 -21.45 -14.80
C THR A 556 6.67 -21.35 -16.29
N GLY A 557 6.19 -20.29 -16.94
CA GLY A 557 6.53 -19.96 -18.32
C GLY A 557 5.69 -20.67 -19.39
N ASN A 558 6.15 -20.58 -20.63
CA ASN A 558 5.51 -21.13 -21.82
C ASN A 558 6.60 -21.47 -22.86
N ILE A 559 6.49 -22.62 -23.53
CA ILE A 559 7.36 -23.03 -24.64
C ILE A 559 6.50 -23.07 -25.92
N PRO A 560 6.79 -22.24 -26.93
CA PRO A 560 6.02 -22.26 -28.18
C PRO A 560 6.26 -23.54 -28.98
N ALA A 561 5.33 -23.89 -29.88
CA ALA A 561 5.50 -24.98 -30.82
C ALA A 561 6.81 -24.81 -31.63
N GLY A 562 7.65 -25.83 -31.65
CA GLY A 562 9.02 -25.75 -32.18
C GLY A 562 10.02 -26.56 -31.36
N LYS A 563 11.18 -25.97 -31.09
CA LYS A 563 12.30 -26.60 -30.37
C LYS A 563 12.18 -26.39 -28.86
N ILE A 564 12.58 -27.41 -28.11
CA ILE A 564 12.80 -27.37 -26.67
C ILE A 564 14.32 -27.42 -26.44
N THR A 565 14.87 -26.50 -25.65
CA THR A 565 16.27 -26.50 -25.22
C THR A 565 16.42 -26.74 -23.72
N ASP A 566 17.61 -27.16 -23.30
CA ASP A 566 17.91 -27.33 -21.87
C ASP A 566 17.87 -26.01 -21.09
N LYS A 567 18.40 -24.91 -21.63
CA LYS A 567 18.33 -23.59 -20.97
C LYS A 567 16.92 -22.99 -20.89
N GLN A 568 15.97 -23.35 -21.76
CA GLN A 568 14.56 -23.01 -21.53
C GLN A 568 14.04 -23.66 -20.25
N ILE A 569 14.23 -24.97 -20.10
CA ILE A 569 13.77 -25.75 -18.94
C ILE A 569 14.47 -25.32 -17.64
N GLU A 570 15.79 -25.10 -17.70
CA GLU A 570 16.60 -24.61 -16.57
C GLU A 570 16.16 -23.20 -16.11
N PHE A 571 15.83 -22.29 -17.03
CA PHE A 571 15.34 -20.95 -16.66
C PHE A 571 13.94 -21.00 -16.02
N MET A 572 13.06 -21.87 -16.53
CA MET A 572 11.66 -21.97 -16.08
C MET A 572 11.53 -22.56 -14.66
N ASP A 573 12.55 -23.30 -14.19
CA ASP A 573 12.75 -23.66 -12.78
C ASP A 573 13.51 -22.53 -12.03
N GLN A 574 12.79 -21.42 -11.80
CA GLN A 574 13.33 -20.22 -11.14
C GLN A 574 13.87 -20.44 -9.72
N PHE A 575 13.57 -21.60 -9.13
CA PHE A 575 13.95 -21.96 -7.75
C PHE A 575 15.14 -22.92 -7.72
N SER A 576 15.37 -23.69 -8.79
CA SER A 576 16.40 -24.74 -8.85
C SER A 576 16.36 -25.66 -7.62
N ASN A 577 15.16 -26.12 -7.28
CA ASN A 577 14.93 -27.03 -6.17
C ASN A 577 15.51 -28.43 -6.45
N ASP A 578 15.96 -29.11 -5.41
CA ASP A 578 16.38 -30.50 -5.50
C ASP A 578 15.16 -31.43 -5.59
N LEU A 579 15.35 -32.57 -6.26
CA LEU A 579 14.34 -33.61 -6.37
C LEU A 579 14.35 -34.49 -5.12
N THR A 580 13.23 -34.49 -4.41
CA THR A 580 12.99 -35.18 -3.15
C THR A 580 12.00 -36.33 -3.34
N VAL A 581 12.20 -37.42 -2.59
CA VAL A 581 11.34 -38.60 -2.58
C VAL A 581 11.00 -39.01 -1.15
N THR A 582 9.74 -39.33 -0.88
CA THR A 582 9.25 -39.83 0.42
C THR A 582 8.18 -40.92 0.26
N THR A 583 7.69 -41.51 1.36
CA THR A 583 6.42 -42.28 1.37
C THR A 583 5.26 -41.43 1.86
N THR A 584 4.09 -41.59 1.25
CA THR A 584 2.85 -40.89 1.62
C THR A 584 1.63 -41.84 1.60
N THR A 585 0.47 -41.35 2.06
CA THR A 585 -0.82 -42.07 2.03
C THR A 585 -1.83 -41.35 1.16
N VAL A 586 -2.89 -42.05 0.74
CA VAL A 586 -3.99 -41.48 -0.05
C VAL A 586 -4.73 -40.39 0.74
N GLU A 587 -4.84 -40.56 2.06
CA GLU A 587 -5.42 -39.59 3.00
C GLU A 587 -4.60 -38.30 3.05
N ARG A 588 -3.27 -38.38 3.22
CA ARG A 588 -2.39 -37.19 3.28
C ARG A 588 -2.35 -36.46 1.93
N LEU A 589 -2.41 -37.19 0.81
CA LEU A 589 -2.56 -36.59 -0.52
C LEU A 589 -3.89 -35.83 -0.66
N LYS A 590 -5.03 -36.42 -0.24
CA LYS A 590 -6.33 -35.75 -0.23
C LYS A 590 -6.33 -34.49 0.64
N GLU A 591 -5.77 -34.59 1.84
CA GLU A 591 -5.65 -33.49 2.80
C GLU A 591 -4.87 -32.33 2.19
N VAL A 592 -3.64 -32.55 1.74
CA VAL A 592 -2.80 -31.50 1.13
C VAL A 592 -3.46 -30.93 -0.13
N ILE A 593 -3.98 -31.75 -1.05
CA ILE A 593 -4.69 -31.23 -2.24
C ILE A 593 -5.88 -30.33 -1.84
N LYS A 594 -6.66 -30.71 -0.83
CA LYS A 594 -7.81 -29.93 -0.36
C LYS A 594 -7.39 -28.63 0.35
N GLU A 595 -6.36 -28.68 1.18
CA GLU A 595 -5.79 -27.50 1.86
C GLU A 595 -5.31 -26.48 0.83
N GLN A 596 -4.49 -26.91 -0.15
CA GLN A 596 -3.96 -26.01 -1.18
C GLN A 596 -5.06 -25.47 -2.10
N SER A 597 -6.02 -26.31 -2.51
CA SER A 597 -7.17 -25.84 -3.29
C SER A 597 -8.05 -24.85 -2.53
N THR A 598 -8.17 -25.00 -1.21
CA THR A 598 -8.92 -24.06 -0.36
C THR A 598 -8.16 -22.73 -0.20
N TYR A 599 -6.85 -22.79 0.03
CA TYR A 599 -5.98 -21.62 0.21
C TYR A 599 -5.85 -20.79 -1.08
N HIS A 600 -5.64 -21.44 -2.23
CA HIS A 600 -5.52 -20.79 -3.55
C HIS A 600 -6.87 -20.55 -4.26
N ASN A 601 -7.99 -21.00 -3.69
CA ASN A 601 -9.34 -20.97 -4.31
C ASN A 601 -9.42 -21.62 -5.72
N GLY A 602 -8.59 -22.63 -5.99
CA GLY A 602 -8.40 -23.21 -7.32
C GLY A 602 -7.63 -24.53 -7.32
N VAL A 603 -6.86 -24.78 -8.37
CA VAL A 603 -5.86 -25.87 -8.41
C VAL A 603 -4.49 -25.30 -8.02
N ASP A 604 -3.72 -26.02 -7.20
CA ASP A 604 -2.31 -25.68 -6.93
C ASP A 604 -1.31 -26.79 -7.27
N LEU A 605 -1.74 -28.05 -7.37
CA LEU A 605 -0.83 -29.20 -7.45
C LEU A 605 -0.93 -29.91 -8.80
N GLN A 606 0.10 -29.79 -9.63
CA GLN A 606 0.27 -30.59 -10.84
C GLN A 606 0.67 -32.02 -10.45
N VAL A 607 0.21 -33.05 -11.19
CA VAL A 607 0.36 -34.47 -10.79
C VAL A 607 0.72 -35.44 -11.92
N SER A 608 1.41 -36.53 -11.57
CA SER A 608 1.62 -37.71 -12.41
C SER A 608 1.43 -39.01 -11.63
N GLY A 609 0.94 -40.06 -12.32
CA GLY A 609 0.68 -41.39 -11.77
C GLY A 609 -0.71 -41.59 -11.17
N PHE A 610 -1.48 -40.51 -11.02
CA PHE A 610 -2.87 -40.51 -10.62
C PHE A 610 -3.58 -39.30 -11.25
N HIS A 611 -4.91 -39.32 -11.23
CA HIS A 611 -5.77 -38.19 -11.56
C HIS A 611 -6.53 -37.75 -10.30
N TYR A 612 -6.89 -36.47 -10.20
CA TYR A 612 -7.73 -35.99 -9.12
C TYR A 612 -8.83 -35.02 -9.55
N GLU A 613 -9.88 -34.99 -8.74
CA GLU A 613 -11.04 -34.12 -8.90
C GLU A 613 -11.32 -33.44 -7.55
N VAL A 614 -11.37 -32.10 -7.53
CA VAL A 614 -11.76 -31.33 -6.34
C VAL A 614 -13.23 -30.95 -6.48
N VAL A 615 -14.05 -31.42 -5.55
CA VAL A 615 -15.49 -31.13 -5.53
C VAL A 615 -15.70 -29.78 -4.87
N LYS A 616 -16.39 -28.87 -5.57
CA LYS A 616 -16.74 -27.53 -5.12
C LYS A 616 -18.26 -27.42 -4.99
N GLU A 617 -18.74 -27.12 -3.79
CA GLU A 617 -20.16 -26.99 -3.46
C GLU A 617 -20.39 -25.61 -2.84
N ASN A 618 -21.32 -24.83 -3.40
CA ASN A 618 -21.65 -23.48 -2.93
C ASN A 618 -20.39 -22.56 -2.84
N GLY A 619 -19.48 -22.70 -3.81
CA GLY A 619 -18.22 -21.96 -3.87
C GLY A 619 -17.12 -22.42 -2.90
N LYS A 620 -17.30 -23.51 -2.12
CA LYS A 620 -16.28 -24.07 -1.21
C LYS A 620 -15.83 -25.45 -1.66
N PHE A 621 -14.55 -25.77 -1.52
CA PHE A 621 -14.03 -27.10 -1.82
C PHE A 621 -14.32 -28.08 -0.68
N THR A 622 -15.13 -29.11 -0.94
CA THR A 622 -15.69 -30.00 0.09
C THR A 622 -15.06 -31.40 0.10
N ASP A 623 -14.66 -31.97 -1.04
CA ASP A 623 -13.95 -33.26 -1.12
C ASP A 623 -12.89 -33.28 -2.23
N VAL A 624 -11.99 -34.26 -2.18
CA VAL A 624 -10.99 -34.58 -3.20
C VAL A 624 -11.11 -36.05 -3.56
N ILE A 625 -11.43 -36.36 -4.82
CA ILE A 625 -11.51 -37.72 -5.35
C ILE A 625 -10.18 -38.05 -6.04
N LEU A 626 -9.53 -39.16 -5.65
CA LEU A 626 -8.27 -39.62 -6.23
C LEU A 626 -8.49 -40.93 -7.01
N THR A 627 -7.98 -40.99 -8.26
CA THR A 627 -8.13 -42.16 -9.13
C THR A 627 -6.84 -42.51 -9.88
N THR A 628 -6.68 -43.77 -10.29
CA THR A 628 -5.59 -44.22 -11.16
C THR A 628 -5.73 -43.60 -12.56
N THR A 629 -4.71 -43.79 -13.40
CA THR A 629 -4.75 -43.38 -14.81
C THR A 629 -5.88 -44.04 -15.62
N GLU A 630 -6.45 -45.15 -15.14
CA GLU A 630 -7.57 -45.90 -15.70
C GLU A 630 -8.92 -45.56 -15.03
N GLY A 631 -8.95 -44.54 -14.16
CA GLY A 631 -10.15 -44.04 -13.50
C GLY A 631 -10.70 -44.89 -12.35
N GLN A 632 -9.91 -45.82 -11.80
CA GLN A 632 -10.29 -46.58 -10.60
C GLN A 632 -9.91 -45.81 -9.32
N PRO A 633 -10.66 -45.88 -8.21
CA PRO A 633 -10.26 -45.22 -6.96
C PRO A 633 -8.87 -45.64 -6.46
N LEU A 634 -8.09 -44.71 -5.92
CA LEU A 634 -6.79 -45.00 -5.31
C LEU A 634 -6.95 -45.82 -4.01
N ASP A 635 -6.14 -46.87 -3.85
CA ASP A 635 -6.17 -47.78 -2.69
C ASP A 635 -5.55 -47.12 -1.45
N SER A 636 -6.39 -46.73 -0.49
CA SER A 636 -5.98 -46.11 0.78
C SER A 636 -5.16 -47.01 1.70
N SER A 637 -5.16 -48.33 1.49
CA SER A 637 -4.31 -49.24 2.27
C SER A 637 -2.85 -49.23 1.82
N LYS A 638 -2.55 -48.67 0.64
CA LYS A 638 -1.21 -48.66 0.05
C LYS A 638 -0.44 -47.37 0.39
N LYS A 639 0.73 -47.52 1.02
CA LYS A 639 1.76 -46.47 1.02
C LYS A 639 2.30 -46.26 -0.41
N LEU A 640 2.32 -45.02 -0.87
CA LEU A 640 2.84 -44.62 -2.18
C LEU A 640 4.19 -43.94 -2.03
N THR A 641 5.13 -44.22 -2.92
CA THR A 641 6.33 -43.40 -3.10
C THR A 641 5.99 -42.17 -3.94
N VAL A 642 6.40 -40.98 -3.51
CA VAL A 642 6.09 -39.72 -4.19
C VAL A 642 7.35 -38.90 -4.43
N ALA A 643 7.51 -38.45 -5.68
CA ALA A 643 8.53 -37.51 -6.12
C ALA A 643 7.98 -36.07 -6.14
N TYR A 644 8.69 -35.15 -5.51
CA TYR A 644 8.34 -33.73 -5.39
C TYR A 644 9.59 -32.90 -5.08
N ASN A 645 9.48 -31.59 -4.93
CA ASN A 645 10.67 -30.72 -4.78
C ASN A 645 11.06 -30.45 -3.32
N SER A 646 12.33 -30.08 -3.10
CA SER A 646 12.91 -29.85 -1.77
C SER A 646 12.25 -28.72 -0.99
N TYR A 647 11.77 -27.66 -1.65
CA TYR A 647 10.99 -26.59 -1.01
C TYR A 647 9.66 -27.13 -0.48
N MET A 648 8.93 -27.91 -1.27
CA MET A 648 7.67 -28.55 -0.84
C MET A 648 7.87 -29.57 0.29
N HIS A 649 8.97 -30.32 0.30
CA HIS A 649 9.29 -31.20 1.42
C HIS A 649 9.61 -30.40 2.69
N GLY A 650 10.44 -29.36 2.56
CA GLY A 650 10.77 -28.45 3.66
C GLY A 650 9.63 -27.49 4.06
N ALA A 651 8.47 -27.53 3.42
CA ALA A 651 7.33 -26.65 3.73
C ALA A 651 6.18 -27.48 4.31
N ALA A 652 5.86 -27.30 5.59
CA ALA A 652 4.90 -28.14 6.31
C ALA A 652 3.52 -28.26 5.63
N PHE A 653 3.05 -27.21 4.93
CA PHE A 653 1.79 -27.19 4.20
C PHE A 653 1.80 -27.99 2.88
N TYR A 654 2.98 -28.33 2.35
CA TYR A 654 3.17 -29.23 1.21
C TYR A 654 3.79 -30.59 1.60
N ASN A 655 4.20 -30.80 2.85
CA ASN A 655 4.93 -31.99 3.25
C ASN A 655 4.03 -33.25 3.17
N LEU A 656 4.43 -34.19 2.32
CA LEU A 656 3.75 -35.47 2.08
C LEU A 656 4.28 -36.63 2.93
N GLY A 657 5.41 -36.47 3.63
CA GLY A 657 5.99 -37.48 4.52
C GLY A 657 7.47 -37.21 4.85
N ASP A 658 7.87 -37.50 6.09
CA ASP A 658 9.14 -37.02 6.65
C ASP A 658 10.38 -37.89 6.32
N GLU A 659 10.17 -39.14 5.92
CA GLU A 659 11.27 -40.10 5.64
C GLU A 659 11.78 -40.00 4.18
N LEU A 660 12.92 -39.32 3.98
CA LEU A 660 13.60 -39.24 2.69
C LEU A 660 14.07 -40.61 2.17
N ILE A 661 13.68 -40.95 0.93
CA ILE A 661 14.09 -42.18 0.24
C ILE A 661 15.27 -41.89 -0.68
N GLY A 662 16.44 -42.40 -0.31
CA GLY A 662 17.69 -42.18 -1.05
C GLY A 662 18.27 -40.78 -0.83
N SER A 663 19.28 -40.42 -1.62
CA SER A 663 20.03 -39.17 -1.44
C SER A 663 20.40 -38.57 -2.80
N ASN A 664 20.10 -37.27 -3.00
CA ASN A 664 20.45 -36.49 -4.19
C ASN A 664 19.97 -37.12 -5.52
N HIS A 665 18.69 -36.91 -5.84
CA HIS A 665 18.10 -37.28 -7.14
C HIS A 665 18.30 -36.20 -8.23
N GLY A 666 19.24 -35.26 -8.04
CA GLY A 666 19.46 -34.12 -8.93
C GLY A 666 18.45 -32.97 -8.75
N LYS A 667 18.50 -31.98 -9.64
CA LYS A 667 17.54 -30.86 -9.68
C LYS A 667 16.26 -31.21 -10.45
N VAL A 668 15.15 -30.56 -10.11
CA VAL A 668 13.87 -30.74 -10.83
C VAL A 668 14.03 -30.48 -12.32
N TRP A 669 14.62 -29.35 -12.74
CA TRP A 669 14.89 -29.09 -14.17
C TRP A 669 15.81 -30.12 -14.83
N GLN A 670 16.75 -30.75 -14.11
CA GLN A 670 17.65 -31.75 -14.68
C GLN A 670 16.89 -33.02 -15.08
N ALA A 671 15.96 -33.47 -14.23
CA ALA A 671 15.06 -34.58 -14.55
C ALA A 671 14.19 -34.25 -15.78
N VAL A 672 13.69 -33.01 -15.89
CA VAL A 672 12.92 -32.57 -17.07
C VAL A 672 13.77 -32.56 -18.34
N VAL A 673 15.00 -32.02 -18.27
CA VAL A 673 15.94 -32.03 -19.41
C VAL A 673 16.28 -33.46 -19.84
N GLU A 674 16.55 -34.38 -18.91
CA GLU A 674 16.84 -35.77 -19.23
C GLU A 674 15.62 -36.52 -19.78
N PHE A 675 14.43 -36.27 -19.25
CA PHE A 675 13.18 -36.85 -19.77
C PHE A 675 12.92 -36.41 -21.22
N VAL A 676 13.06 -35.12 -21.52
CA VAL A 676 12.88 -34.60 -22.89
C VAL A 676 13.95 -35.16 -23.84
N ARG A 677 15.23 -35.19 -23.45
CA ARG A 677 16.32 -35.78 -24.26
C ARG A 677 16.10 -37.26 -24.62
N ASN A 678 15.43 -38.01 -23.74
CA ASN A 678 15.14 -39.42 -23.94
C ASN A 678 13.76 -39.70 -24.59
N HIS A 679 12.96 -38.66 -24.85
CA HIS A 679 11.63 -38.79 -25.45
C HIS A 679 11.72 -39.09 -26.96
N GLN A 680 10.86 -39.97 -27.46
CA GLN A 680 10.84 -40.36 -28.88
C GLN A 680 9.79 -39.57 -29.66
N GLY A 681 10.23 -38.49 -30.32
CA GLY A 681 9.36 -37.60 -31.09
C GLY A 681 8.97 -36.33 -30.31
N PRO A 682 7.95 -35.58 -30.76
CA PRO A 682 7.52 -34.36 -30.10
C PRO A 682 6.87 -34.63 -28.74
N VAL A 683 7.30 -33.88 -27.73
CA VAL A 683 6.71 -33.84 -26.39
C VAL A 683 5.46 -32.97 -26.45
N ASP A 684 4.28 -33.59 -26.54
CA ASP A 684 2.99 -32.90 -26.63
C ASP A 684 1.98 -33.49 -25.65
N TYR A 685 1.39 -32.63 -24.82
CA TYR A 685 0.38 -33.01 -23.81
C TYR A 685 -1.03 -32.59 -24.22
N THR A 686 -2.02 -32.98 -23.42
CA THR A 686 -3.42 -32.52 -23.51
C THR A 686 -3.83 -32.05 -22.12
N GLU A 687 -4.27 -30.80 -22.01
CA GLU A 687 -4.60 -30.14 -20.74
C GLU A 687 -6.02 -30.50 -20.27
N GLY A 688 -6.29 -30.38 -18.98
CA GLY A 688 -7.57 -30.78 -18.37
C GLY A 688 -7.84 -32.29 -18.42
N SER A 689 -6.80 -33.11 -18.55
CA SER A 689 -6.90 -34.57 -18.65
C SER A 689 -6.67 -35.30 -17.33
N ARG A 690 -5.94 -34.70 -16.38
CA ARG A 690 -5.55 -35.29 -15.08
C ARG A 690 -6.22 -34.65 -13.88
N ILE A 691 -6.56 -33.36 -13.96
CA ILE A 691 -7.11 -32.59 -12.84
C ILE A 691 -8.43 -31.96 -13.24
N LYS A 692 -9.42 -32.04 -12.34
CA LYS A 692 -10.75 -31.46 -12.53
C LYS A 692 -11.21 -30.68 -11.31
N VAL A 693 -12.07 -29.71 -11.55
CA VAL A 693 -12.92 -29.08 -10.53
C VAL A 693 -14.37 -29.30 -10.96
N THR A 694 -15.21 -29.80 -10.06
CA THR A 694 -16.60 -30.19 -10.34
C THR A 694 -17.57 -29.64 -9.30
N GLY A 695 -18.87 -29.67 -9.58
CA GLY A 695 -19.95 -29.30 -8.65
C GLY A 695 -20.68 -27.99 -8.96
N ASP A 696 -20.05 -27.03 -9.64
CA ASP A 696 -20.65 -25.72 -9.99
C ASP A 696 -20.91 -25.52 -11.51
N THR A 697 -20.74 -26.54 -12.37
CA THR A 697 -20.82 -26.40 -13.85
C THR A 697 -22.11 -26.96 -14.46
N ALA A 698 -22.88 -26.11 -15.17
CA ALA A 698 -23.93 -26.57 -16.09
C ALA A 698 -23.33 -27.19 -17.36
N ALA A 699 -23.97 -28.25 -17.89
CA ALA A 699 -23.54 -28.90 -19.13
C ALA A 699 -24.12 -28.20 -20.38
N PRO A 700 -23.36 -28.07 -21.48
CA PRO A 700 -23.86 -27.45 -22.71
C PRO A 700 -24.89 -28.34 -23.42
N THR A 701 -26.06 -27.76 -23.72
CA THR A 701 -27.15 -28.42 -24.45
C THR A 701 -26.85 -28.49 -25.95
N PRO A 702 -27.02 -29.64 -26.63
CA PRO A 702 -26.88 -29.72 -28.08
C PRO A 702 -28.07 -29.07 -28.82
N PRO A 703 -27.85 -28.23 -29.84
CA PRO A 703 -28.92 -27.59 -30.63
C PRO A 703 -29.63 -28.56 -31.61
N PRO A 704 -30.83 -28.21 -32.12
CA PRO A 704 -31.68 -29.12 -32.89
C PRO A 704 -31.19 -29.42 -34.32
N ALA A 705 -31.39 -30.67 -34.75
CA ALA A 705 -30.74 -31.30 -35.90
C ALA A 705 -31.31 -30.95 -37.31
N ASN A 706 -31.71 -29.69 -37.56
CA ASN A 706 -32.13 -29.22 -38.91
C ASN A 706 -31.88 -27.71 -39.08
N ALA A 707 -30.68 -27.34 -39.55
CA ALA A 707 -30.35 -25.95 -39.89
C ALA A 707 -29.49 -25.86 -41.17
N ASP A 708 -29.55 -24.72 -41.87
CA ASP A 708 -28.85 -24.47 -43.16
C ASP A 708 -27.41 -23.95 -42.97
N TYR A 709 -26.76 -24.38 -41.88
CA TYR A 709 -25.39 -24.08 -41.53
C TYR A 709 -24.76 -25.28 -40.82
N MET A 710 -23.43 -25.31 -40.75
CA MET A 710 -22.66 -26.27 -39.95
C MET A 710 -22.17 -25.56 -38.67
N THR A 711 -22.16 -26.28 -37.56
CA THR A 711 -21.41 -25.88 -36.35
C THR A 711 -19.91 -25.84 -36.63
N VAL A 712 -19.13 -25.25 -35.73
CA VAL A 712 -17.67 -25.24 -35.82
C VAL A 712 -17.13 -26.66 -35.73
N ALA A 713 -17.63 -27.49 -34.82
CA ALA A 713 -17.29 -28.91 -34.70
C ALA A 713 -17.60 -29.71 -35.98
N GLU A 714 -18.78 -29.52 -36.61
CA GLU A 714 -19.11 -30.20 -37.87
C GLU A 714 -18.25 -29.73 -39.04
N ALA A 715 -17.93 -28.43 -39.12
CA ALA A 715 -17.03 -27.89 -40.13
C ALA A 715 -15.60 -28.46 -39.99
N ILE A 716 -15.11 -28.59 -38.75
CA ILE A 716 -13.84 -29.24 -38.42
C ILE A 716 -13.85 -30.72 -38.82
N ALA A 717 -14.91 -31.46 -38.48
CA ALA A 717 -15.06 -32.88 -38.81
C ALA A 717 -15.17 -33.14 -40.33
N LYS A 718 -15.82 -32.23 -41.08
CA LYS A 718 -16.05 -32.35 -42.52
C LYS A 718 -14.83 -31.96 -43.36
N ASN A 719 -14.08 -30.93 -42.93
CA ASN A 719 -12.77 -30.51 -43.45
C ASN A 719 -12.65 -30.29 -44.98
N SER A 720 -13.76 -30.28 -45.72
CA SER A 720 -13.77 -30.30 -47.19
C SER A 720 -15.11 -29.84 -47.78
N GLY A 721 -15.06 -29.33 -49.02
CA GLY A 721 -16.23 -28.84 -49.76
C GLY A 721 -16.50 -27.34 -49.52
N SER A 722 -17.77 -26.94 -49.51
CA SER A 722 -18.19 -25.56 -49.25
C SER A 722 -19.48 -25.51 -48.43
N GLY A 723 -19.67 -24.43 -47.68
CA GLY A 723 -20.90 -24.22 -46.91
C GLY A 723 -20.86 -22.95 -46.05
N LYS A 724 -21.91 -22.78 -45.25
CA LYS A 724 -22.05 -21.77 -44.19
C LYS A 724 -21.61 -22.39 -42.86
N VAL A 725 -20.78 -21.71 -42.08
CA VAL A 725 -20.39 -22.14 -40.73
C VAL A 725 -20.84 -21.08 -39.73
N ARG A 726 -21.53 -21.48 -38.67
CA ARG A 726 -21.93 -20.62 -37.55
C ARG A 726 -20.96 -20.81 -36.39
N GLY A 727 -20.55 -19.72 -35.73
CA GLY A 727 -19.75 -19.77 -34.51
C GLY A 727 -19.51 -18.38 -33.91
N TYR A 728 -19.12 -18.34 -32.64
CA TYR A 728 -18.72 -17.11 -31.94
C TYR A 728 -17.32 -16.69 -32.35
N ILE A 729 -17.10 -15.41 -32.65
CA ILE A 729 -15.76 -14.86 -32.91
C ILE A 729 -14.98 -14.81 -31.60
N VAL A 730 -13.96 -15.66 -31.46
CA VAL A 730 -13.15 -15.77 -30.23
C VAL A 730 -11.73 -15.22 -30.36
N GLY A 731 -11.25 -14.88 -31.56
CA GLY A 731 -9.91 -14.30 -31.73
C GLY A 731 -9.42 -14.29 -33.17
N THR A 732 -8.10 -14.33 -33.36
CA THR A 732 -7.43 -14.48 -34.68
C THR A 732 -6.27 -15.49 -34.60
N MET A 733 -5.80 -16.03 -35.72
CA MET A 733 -4.59 -16.86 -35.78
C MET A 733 -3.36 -16.02 -36.08
N THR A 734 -2.35 -16.14 -35.22
CA THR A 734 -1.02 -15.52 -35.34
C THR A 734 0.03 -16.62 -35.22
N ASN A 735 1.01 -16.67 -36.12
CA ASN A 735 2.08 -17.69 -36.14
C ASN A 735 1.60 -19.15 -35.98
N ASN A 736 0.48 -19.49 -36.63
CA ASN A 736 -0.14 -20.83 -36.59
C ASN A 736 -0.72 -21.23 -35.22
N ALA A 737 -0.98 -20.29 -34.31
CA ALA A 737 -1.68 -20.48 -33.03
C ALA A 737 -2.79 -19.41 -32.84
N PRO A 738 -3.85 -19.70 -32.07
CA PRO A 738 -4.91 -18.72 -31.80
C PRO A 738 -4.46 -17.66 -30.76
N SER A 739 -4.82 -16.41 -31.03
CA SER A 739 -4.63 -15.21 -30.21
C SER A 739 -6.01 -14.69 -29.82
N TYR A 740 -6.31 -14.74 -28.52
CA TYR A 740 -7.61 -14.43 -27.94
C TYR A 740 -7.68 -13.02 -27.32
N GLU A 741 -6.54 -12.35 -27.11
CA GLU A 741 -6.44 -11.09 -26.36
C GLU A 741 -5.50 -10.10 -27.05
N GLY A 742 -6.03 -8.95 -27.46
CA GLY A 742 -5.31 -7.73 -27.88
C GLY A 742 -4.55 -7.81 -29.22
N ASN A 743 -3.71 -8.82 -29.41
CA ASN A 743 -2.80 -8.96 -30.54
C ASN A 743 -3.48 -9.64 -31.74
N TYR A 744 -4.49 -8.96 -32.30
CA TYR A 744 -5.26 -9.43 -33.45
C TYR A 744 -4.57 -9.14 -34.79
N VAL A 745 -4.87 -9.95 -35.81
CA VAL A 745 -4.42 -9.70 -37.20
C VAL A 745 -5.59 -9.53 -38.15
N ALA A 746 -5.55 -8.48 -38.99
CA ALA A 746 -6.65 -8.13 -39.90
C ALA A 746 -6.92 -9.17 -41.02
N THR A 747 -6.12 -10.24 -41.13
CA THR A 747 -6.14 -11.15 -42.30
C THR A 747 -7.05 -12.36 -42.13
N ASN A 748 -7.44 -12.68 -40.90
CA ASN A 748 -8.21 -13.86 -40.54
C ASN A 748 -8.91 -13.64 -39.19
N LEU A 749 -9.84 -14.53 -38.83
CA LEU A 749 -10.36 -14.64 -37.46
C LEU A 749 -10.51 -16.11 -37.07
N VAL A 750 -10.88 -16.37 -35.82
CA VAL A 750 -11.15 -17.71 -35.27
C VAL A 750 -12.58 -17.72 -34.74
N ILE A 751 -13.36 -18.74 -35.15
CA ILE A 751 -14.69 -19.01 -34.56
C ILE A 751 -14.71 -20.30 -33.75
N ALA A 752 -15.59 -20.35 -32.75
CA ALA A 752 -15.84 -21.51 -31.89
C ALA A 752 -17.34 -21.72 -31.63
N ASP A 753 -17.74 -22.91 -31.19
CA ASP A 753 -19.13 -23.19 -30.82
C ASP A 753 -19.55 -22.56 -29.46
N SER A 754 -18.61 -22.04 -28.67
CA SER A 754 -18.87 -21.26 -27.46
C SER A 754 -17.89 -20.09 -27.27
N LEU A 755 -18.30 -19.08 -26.49
CA LEU A 755 -17.54 -17.86 -26.21
C LEU A 755 -16.19 -18.11 -25.52
N ASP A 756 -16.15 -19.09 -24.61
CA ASP A 756 -15.00 -19.38 -23.74
C ASP A 756 -14.13 -20.52 -24.26
N GLU A 757 -14.37 -21.02 -25.47
CA GLU A 757 -13.56 -22.09 -26.04
C GLU A 757 -12.14 -21.61 -26.38
N ARG A 758 -11.14 -22.30 -25.83
CA ARG A 758 -9.70 -22.04 -26.02
C ARG A 758 -8.94 -23.28 -26.50
N ASP A 759 -9.59 -24.44 -26.59
CA ASP A 759 -9.03 -25.65 -27.18
C ASP A 759 -8.87 -25.46 -28.69
N ARG A 760 -7.60 -25.38 -29.12
CA ARG A 760 -7.20 -25.24 -30.52
C ARG A 760 -7.84 -26.29 -31.45
N THR A 761 -8.20 -27.48 -30.95
CA THR A 761 -8.79 -28.56 -31.75
C THR A 761 -10.29 -28.37 -32.03
N LYS A 762 -10.95 -27.43 -31.32
CA LYS A 762 -12.39 -27.15 -31.42
C LYS A 762 -12.71 -25.77 -32.04
N VAL A 763 -11.69 -25.04 -32.48
CA VAL A 763 -11.85 -23.72 -33.10
C VAL A 763 -11.47 -23.74 -34.59
N LEU A 764 -12.28 -23.09 -35.43
CA LEU A 764 -12.11 -23.04 -36.88
C LEU A 764 -11.51 -21.69 -37.30
N PRO A 765 -10.29 -21.65 -37.86
CA PRO A 765 -9.73 -20.45 -38.45
C PRO A 765 -10.40 -20.10 -39.78
N VAL A 766 -10.73 -18.82 -39.93
CA VAL A 766 -11.50 -18.25 -41.05
C VAL A 766 -10.63 -17.21 -41.77
N MET A 767 -10.28 -17.50 -43.02
CA MET A 767 -9.52 -16.57 -43.87
C MET A 767 -10.42 -15.40 -44.31
N LEU A 768 -9.94 -14.16 -44.20
CA LEU A 768 -10.66 -12.95 -44.62
C LEU A 768 -9.96 -12.32 -45.84
N PRO A 769 -10.45 -12.52 -47.08
CA PRO A 769 -9.93 -11.86 -48.27
C PRO A 769 -10.04 -10.33 -48.18
N SER A 770 -9.16 -9.61 -48.88
CA SER A 770 -9.22 -8.14 -48.97
C SER A 770 -10.54 -7.69 -49.64
N GLY A 771 -11.38 -6.97 -48.90
CA GLY A 771 -12.70 -6.53 -49.34
C GLY A 771 -13.65 -6.38 -48.15
N ALA A 772 -14.95 -6.17 -48.43
CA ALA A 772 -15.96 -5.86 -47.42
C ALA A 772 -16.03 -6.87 -46.27
N VAL A 773 -15.88 -8.18 -46.54
CA VAL A 773 -15.88 -9.24 -45.51
C VAL A 773 -14.77 -9.03 -44.48
N ARG A 774 -13.56 -8.65 -44.93
CA ARG A 774 -12.47 -8.29 -44.00
C ARG A 774 -12.78 -7.01 -43.25
N SER A 775 -13.15 -5.94 -43.97
CA SER A 775 -13.38 -4.62 -43.37
C SER A 775 -14.45 -4.63 -42.28
N ALA A 776 -15.45 -5.51 -42.38
CA ALA A 776 -16.53 -5.63 -41.39
C ALA A 776 -16.26 -6.64 -40.27
N LEU A 777 -15.54 -7.74 -40.52
CA LEU A 777 -15.34 -8.79 -39.52
C LEU A 777 -14.03 -8.69 -38.72
N ASN A 778 -12.96 -8.12 -39.29
CA ASN A 778 -11.64 -8.25 -38.69
C ASN A 778 -11.49 -7.50 -37.36
N LEU A 779 -10.81 -8.13 -36.40
CA LEU A 779 -10.71 -7.65 -35.02
C LEU A 779 -9.68 -6.53 -34.80
N VAL A 780 -8.90 -6.13 -35.82
CA VAL A 780 -8.02 -4.95 -35.72
C VAL A 780 -8.83 -3.68 -35.91
N ASP A 781 -9.64 -3.62 -36.99
CA ASP A 781 -10.51 -2.47 -37.25
C ASP A 781 -11.80 -2.52 -36.39
N ASN A 782 -12.24 -3.72 -36.00
CA ASN A 782 -13.51 -3.95 -35.28
C ASN A 782 -13.30 -4.84 -34.02
N PRO A 783 -12.53 -4.43 -33.01
CA PRO A 783 -12.27 -5.25 -31.82
C PRO A 783 -13.56 -5.62 -31.07
N ALA A 784 -14.59 -4.76 -31.12
CA ALA A 784 -15.93 -5.02 -30.57
C ALA A 784 -16.75 -6.07 -31.33
N ASN A 785 -16.15 -6.82 -32.27
CA ASN A 785 -16.74 -8.04 -32.83
C ASN A 785 -16.37 -9.31 -32.04
N ILE A 786 -15.44 -9.22 -31.08
CA ILE A 786 -15.15 -10.32 -30.16
C ILE A 786 -16.44 -10.73 -29.42
N GLY A 787 -16.68 -12.03 -29.28
CA GLY A 787 -17.89 -12.58 -28.67
C GLY A 787 -19.17 -12.51 -29.53
N LYS A 788 -19.16 -11.92 -30.73
CA LYS A 788 -20.35 -11.95 -31.61
C LYS A 788 -20.53 -13.31 -32.27
N LEU A 789 -21.78 -13.78 -32.35
CA LEU A 789 -22.15 -14.94 -33.16
C LEU A 789 -22.20 -14.53 -34.65
N VAL A 790 -21.51 -15.27 -35.50
CA VAL A 790 -21.43 -14.99 -36.93
C VAL A 790 -21.64 -16.26 -37.76
N GLU A 791 -22.33 -16.12 -38.88
CA GLU A 791 -22.30 -17.10 -39.97
C GLU A 791 -21.39 -16.60 -41.08
N VAL A 792 -20.44 -17.44 -41.51
CA VAL A 792 -19.53 -17.13 -42.61
C VAL A 792 -19.64 -18.21 -43.69
N SER A 793 -19.78 -17.80 -44.95
CA SER A 793 -19.81 -18.71 -46.10
C SER A 793 -18.45 -18.82 -46.77
N GLY A 794 -18.01 -20.04 -47.11
CA GLY A 794 -16.71 -20.27 -47.71
C GLY A 794 -16.47 -21.70 -48.18
N ASN A 795 -15.22 -21.99 -48.53
CA ASN A 795 -14.73 -23.30 -48.91
C ASN A 795 -14.01 -23.92 -47.69
N LEU A 796 -14.42 -25.12 -47.25
CA LEU A 796 -13.71 -25.84 -46.19
C LEU A 796 -12.44 -26.47 -46.76
N ALA A 797 -11.29 -26.12 -46.19
CA ALA A 797 -9.97 -26.64 -46.56
C ALA A 797 -8.94 -26.30 -45.47
N ALA A 798 -7.84 -27.05 -45.42
CA ALA A 798 -6.79 -26.84 -44.44
C ALA A 798 -6.26 -25.39 -44.43
N TYR A 799 -6.24 -24.77 -43.25
CA TYR A 799 -5.75 -23.43 -42.99
C TYR A 799 -5.11 -23.39 -41.60
N PHE A 800 -3.92 -22.79 -41.48
CA PHE A 800 -3.08 -22.90 -40.28
C PHE A 800 -2.85 -24.35 -39.78
N SER A 801 -2.63 -25.27 -40.72
CA SER A 801 -2.37 -26.71 -40.49
C SER A 801 -3.47 -27.49 -39.79
N GLN A 802 -4.68 -26.90 -39.65
CA GLN A 802 -5.89 -27.54 -39.12
C GLN A 802 -7.05 -27.35 -40.12
N PRO A 803 -8.21 -27.99 -39.94
CA PRO A 803 -9.42 -27.66 -40.71
C PRO A 803 -9.73 -26.16 -40.61
N GLY A 804 -10.21 -25.55 -41.68
CA GLY A 804 -10.46 -24.10 -41.74
C GLY A 804 -11.44 -23.69 -42.82
N LEU A 805 -11.91 -22.44 -42.77
CA LEU A 805 -12.78 -21.85 -43.77
C LEU A 805 -12.00 -20.83 -44.63
N ARG A 806 -11.94 -21.08 -45.93
CA ARG A 806 -11.18 -20.31 -46.91
C ARG A 806 -12.11 -19.65 -47.92
N ASP A 807 -11.57 -18.71 -48.70
CA ASP A 807 -12.26 -18.02 -49.80
C ASP A 807 -13.63 -17.47 -49.39
N THR A 808 -13.70 -16.77 -48.25
CA THR A 808 -14.97 -16.37 -47.64
C THR A 808 -15.71 -15.34 -48.51
N LYS A 809 -17.00 -15.60 -48.75
CA LYS A 809 -17.81 -14.95 -49.81
C LYS A 809 -18.84 -13.99 -49.25
N SER A 810 -19.46 -14.38 -48.14
CA SER A 810 -20.38 -13.55 -47.37
C SER A 810 -20.21 -13.84 -45.88
N TYR A 811 -20.67 -12.90 -45.07
CA TYR A 811 -20.88 -13.08 -43.65
C TYR A 811 -22.27 -12.54 -43.29
N GLU A 812 -22.77 -12.99 -42.15
CA GLU A 812 -24.02 -12.54 -41.55
C GLU A 812 -23.79 -12.55 -40.04
N PHE A 813 -23.84 -11.39 -39.39
CA PHE A 813 -23.89 -11.39 -37.93
C PHE A 813 -25.24 -11.95 -37.53
N ILE A 814 -25.23 -13.05 -36.79
CA ILE A 814 -26.45 -13.61 -36.24
C ILE A 814 -26.74 -12.80 -34.99
N GLU A 815 -27.65 -11.84 -35.12
CA GLU A 815 -28.36 -11.34 -33.95
C GLU A 815 -28.91 -12.56 -33.22
N ILE A 816 -28.50 -12.71 -31.96
CA ILE A 816 -29.06 -13.73 -31.09
C ILE A 816 -30.46 -13.23 -30.74
N ILE A 817 -31.40 -13.53 -31.64
CA ILE A 817 -32.82 -13.59 -31.30
C ILE A 817 -32.90 -14.74 -30.29
N GLU A 818 -32.79 -14.39 -29.02
CA GLU A 818 -32.99 -15.30 -27.90
C GLU A 818 -34.34 -16.00 -28.12
N GLU A 819 -34.35 -17.34 -28.23
CA GLU A 819 -35.62 -18.08 -28.21
C GLU A 819 -36.38 -17.66 -26.96
N PRO A 820 -37.66 -17.27 -27.11
CA PRO A 820 -38.22 -16.10 -26.47
C PRO A 820 -37.92 -16.10 -24.97
N VAL A 821 -37.04 -15.19 -24.55
CA VAL A 821 -36.70 -14.95 -23.14
C VAL A 821 -38.01 -14.93 -22.38
N ALA A 822 -38.17 -15.87 -21.44
CA ALA A 822 -39.40 -16.01 -20.69
C ALA A 822 -39.75 -14.64 -20.11
N THR A 823 -40.85 -14.05 -20.59
CA THR A 823 -41.12 -12.61 -20.46
C THR A 823 -40.86 -12.17 -19.03
N PRO A 824 -39.96 -11.19 -18.79
CA PRO A 824 -39.56 -10.83 -17.44
C PRO A 824 -40.79 -10.62 -16.56
N VAL A 825 -40.93 -11.46 -15.54
CA VAL A 825 -42.05 -11.35 -14.62
C VAL A 825 -41.82 -10.14 -13.72
N THR A 826 -42.91 -9.52 -13.27
CA THR A 826 -42.78 -8.42 -12.31
C THR A 826 -42.12 -8.91 -11.02
N ILE A 827 -41.43 -8.03 -10.30
CA ILE A 827 -40.82 -8.41 -9.03
C ILE A 827 -41.89 -8.89 -8.04
N ALA A 828 -43.10 -8.33 -8.08
CA ALA A 828 -44.24 -8.84 -7.30
C ALA A 828 -44.59 -10.30 -7.65
N GLU A 829 -44.55 -10.70 -8.92
CA GLU A 829 -44.78 -12.11 -9.33
C GLU A 829 -43.63 -13.01 -8.86
N ALA A 830 -42.38 -12.62 -9.09
CA ALA A 830 -41.20 -13.37 -8.63
C ALA A 830 -41.17 -13.59 -7.10
N ARG A 831 -41.64 -12.60 -6.31
CA ARG A 831 -41.78 -12.70 -4.84
C ARG A 831 -42.84 -13.72 -4.40
N ASN A 832 -43.80 -14.03 -5.26
CA ASN A 832 -44.86 -15.02 -5.02
C ASN A 832 -44.55 -16.40 -5.60
N THR A 833 -43.49 -16.55 -6.42
CA THR A 833 -43.00 -17.84 -6.91
C THR A 833 -42.43 -18.69 -5.77
N ALA A 834 -42.52 -20.02 -5.90
CA ALA A 834 -41.98 -20.96 -4.91
C ALA A 834 -40.44 -20.99 -4.93
N ALA A 835 -39.81 -21.00 -3.75
CA ALA A 835 -38.35 -21.00 -3.64
C ALA A 835 -37.71 -22.24 -4.31
N GLY A 836 -36.69 -22.01 -5.12
CA GLY A 836 -36.00 -23.00 -5.96
C GLY A 836 -36.41 -22.95 -7.44
N GLU A 837 -37.54 -22.31 -7.76
CA GLU A 837 -37.98 -22.08 -9.14
C GLU A 837 -37.20 -20.94 -9.80
N GLU A 838 -36.97 -21.06 -11.10
CA GLU A 838 -36.23 -20.09 -11.91
C GLU A 838 -37.13 -18.96 -12.42
N VAL A 839 -36.64 -17.73 -12.34
CA VAL A 839 -37.31 -16.51 -12.81
C VAL A 839 -36.36 -15.66 -13.63
N ILE A 840 -36.93 -14.88 -14.54
CA ILE A 840 -36.26 -13.76 -15.21
C ILE A 840 -37.01 -12.51 -14.78
N ILE A 841 -36.28 -11.50 -14.29
CA ILE A 841 -36.83 -10.24 -13.79
C ILE A 841 -36.01 -9.06 -14.30
N GLU A 842 -36.65 -7.91 -14.41
CA GLU A 842 -36.00 -6.63 -14.68
C GLU A 842 -36.26 -5.66 -13.52
N GLY A 843 -35.30 -4.78 -13.24
CA GLY A 843 -35.45 -3.75 -12.21
C GLY A 843 -34.23 -2.83 -12.10
N THR A 844 -34.43 -1.67 -11.49
CA THR A 844 -33.36 -0.69 -11.28
C THR A 844 -32.63 -0.97 -9.97
N VAL A 845 -31.29 -1.01 -10.02
CA VAL A 845 -30.40 -1.22 -8.88
C VAL A 845 -30.54 -0.06 -7.88
N THR A 846 -30.88 -0.37 -6.64
CA THR A 846 -31.11 0.64 -5.57
C THR A 846 -29.94 0.79 -4.60
N THR A 847 -28.94 -0.10 -4.69
CA THR A 847 -27.76 -0.21 -3.80
C THR A 847 -26.52 -0.68 -4.57
N GLY A 848 -25.32 -0.25 -4.17
CA GLY A 848 -24.08 -0.79 -4.74
C GLY A 848 -23.82 -2.24 -4.30
N THR A 849 -22.97 -2.95 -5.03
CA THR A 849 -22.62 -4.34 -4.74
C THR A 849 -21.93 -4.49 -3.38
N GLY A 850 -22.30 -5.55 -2.65
CA GLY A 850 -21.59 -5.98 -1.43
C GLY A 850 -21.90 -5.21 -0.14
N ILE A 851 -22.68 -4.12 -0.17
CA ILE A 851 -23.06 -3.35 1.03
C ILE A 851 -23.78 -4.23 2.07
N TRP A 852 -24.57 -5.21 1.60
CA TRP A 852 -25.35 -6.14 2.44
C TRP A 852 -25.08 -7.63 2.17
N GLY A 853 -24.01 -7.98 1.43
CA GLY A 853 -23.67 -9.37 1.07
C GLY A 853 -22.25 -9.53 0.53
N GLN A 854 -21.97 -10.52 -0.34
CA GLN A 854 -20.66 -10.63 -1.01
C GLN A 854 -20.52 -9.57 -2.13
N LYS A 855 -21.11 -9.81 -3.30
CA LYS A 855 -21.41 -8.77 -4.30
C LYS A 855 -22.92 -8.54 -4.48
N GLY A 856 -23.75 -9.15 -3.63
CA GLY A 856 -25.19 -9.02 -3.72
C GLY A 856 -25.69 -7.59 -3.48
N PHE A 857 -26.80 -7.25 -4.13
CA PHE A 857 -27.39 -5.91 -4.24
C PHE A 857 -28.92 -6.00 -4.33
N TYR A 858 -29.62 -4.88 -4.15
CA TYR A 858 -31.08 -4.79 -4.31
C TYR A 858 -31.48 -4.17 -5.64
N ILE A 859 -32.60 -4.64 -6.20
CA ILE A 859 -33.30 -4.05 -7.35
C ILE A 859 -34.76 -3.74 -7.00
N GLN A 860 -35.37 -2.81 -7.74
CA GLN A 860 -36.78 -2.44 -7.61
C GLN A 860 -37.41 -2.12 -8.97
N ASP A 861 -38.68 -2.48 -9.14
CA ASP A 861 -39.57 -2.06 -10.23
C ASP A 861 -40.79 -1.30 -9.66
N GLU A 862 -41.82 -1.04 -10.47
CA GLU A 862 -43.05 -0.39 -10.02
C GLU A 862 -43.92 -1.26 -9.07
N THR A 863 -43.63 -2.56 -8.97
CA THR A 863 -44.46 -3.57 -8.30
C THR A 863 -43.89 -4.05 -6.97
N GLY A 864 -42.55 -4.04 -6.81
CA GLY A 864 -41.87 -4.61 -5.66
C GLY A 864 -40.36 -4.39 -5.70
N GLY A 865 -39.67 -4.88 -4.67
CA GLY A 865 -38.20 -4.93 -4.61
C GLY A 865 -37.72 -6.34 -4.35
N LEU A 866 -36.46 -6.63 -4.70
CA LEU A 866 -35.86 -7.94 -4.46
C LEU A 866 -34.36 -7.84 -4.19
N TYR A 867 -33.85 -8.70 -3.31
CA TYR A 867 -32.42 -8.88 -3.12
C TYR A 867 -31.85 -9.84 -4.17
N ILE A 868 -30.68 -9.53 -4.72
CA ILE A 868 -29.96 -10.35 -5.70
C ILE A 868 -28.67 -10.84 -5.06
N PHE A 869 -28.59 -12.14 -4.78
CA PHE A 869 -27.42 -12.76 -4.16
C PHE A 869 -26.48 -13.36 -5.21
N GLN A 870 -25.33 -12.70 -5.43
CA GLN A 870 -24.32 -13.07 -6.41
C GLN A 870 -22.90 -12.60 -5.98
N ASN A 871 -21.86 -13.16 -6.63
CA ASN A 871 -20.46 -13.03 -6.21
C ASN A 871 -19.48 -12.56 -7.32
N SER A 872 -19.93 -12.39 -8.56
CA SER A 872 -19.06 -12.24 -9.74
C SER A 872 -19.16 -10.88 -10.44
N ALA A 873 -20.37 -10.39 -10.68
CA ALA A 873 -20.63 -9.13 -11.40
C ALA A 873 -20.58 -7.91 -10.46
N ASP A 874 -20.32 -6.73 -11.01
CA ASP A 874 -20.51 -5.43 -10.35
C ASP A 874 -21.50 -4.57 -11.11
N VAL A 875 -22.34 -3.84 -10.37
CA VAL A 875 -23.39 -2.94 -10.88
C VAL A 875 -23.49 -1.71 -9.97
N LYS A 876 -23.88 -0.56 -10.53
CA LYS A 876 -24.02 0.71 -9.80
C LYS A 876 -25.50 1.05 -9.53
N PRO A 877 -25.81 1.80 -8.45
CA PRO A 877 -27.15 2.33 -8.22
C PRO A 877 -27.61 3.16 -9.42
N GLY A 878 -28.80 2.84 -9.96
CA GLY A 878 -29.34 3.44 -11.17
C GLY A 878 -29.21 2.59 -12.43
N ASP A 879 -28.38 1.53 -12.43
CA ASP A 879 -28.39 0.54 -13.54
C ASP A 879 -29.76 -0.14 -13.62
N VAL A 880 -30.34 -0.23 -14.82
CA VAL A 880 -31.47 -1.12 -15.10
C VAL A 880 -30.89 -2.47 -15.51
N VAL A 881 -31.21 -3.52 -14.76
CA VAL A 881 -30.64 -4.86 -14.98
C VAL A 881 -31.73 -5.88 -15.27
N ARG A 882 -31.42 -6.82 -16.18
CA ARG A 882 -32.11 -8.11 -16.31
C ARG A 882 -31.34 -9.16 -15.51
N VAL A 883 -32.03 -9.91 -14.68
CA VAL A 883 -31.46 -10.98 -13.85
C VAL A 883 -32.24 -12.27 -14.06
N SER A 884 -31.53 -13.33 -14.42
CA SER A 884 -32.04 -14.71 -14.45
C SER A 884 -31.44 -15.48 -13.28
N GLY A 885 -32.26 -16.26 -12.57
CA GLY A 885 -31.79 -17.09 -11.47
C GLY A 885 -32.94 -17.68 -10.65
N LYS A 886 -32.61 -18.34 -9.55
CA LYS A 886 -33.59 -19.07 -8.73
C LYS A 886 -34.09 -18.26 -7.55
N THR A 887 -35.41 -18.13 -7.45
CA THR A 887 -36.04 -17.50 -6.28
C THR A 887 -35.67 -18.25 -5.01
N GLY A 888 -35.52 -17.51 -3.92
CA GLY A 888 -35.06 -18.05 -2.66
C GLY A 888 -35.43 -17.15 -1.49
N GLU A 889 -35.05 -17.59 -0.31
CA GLU A 889 -35.32 -16.87 0.94
C GLU A 889 -34.13 -17.07 1.88
N PHE A 890 -33.55 -15.98 2.37
CA PHE A 890 -32.49 -16.02 3.38
C PHE A 890 -32.95 -15.22 4.60
N ALA A 891 -32.96 -15.85 5.78
CA ALA A 891 -33.50 -15.26 7.01
C ALA A 891 -34.87 -14.55 6.80
N LYS A 892 -35.79 -15.22 6.08
CA LYS A 892 -37.14 -14.74 5.71
C LYS A 892 -37.21 -13.52 4.77
N GLU A 893 -36.09 -12.98 4.29
CA GLU A 893 -36.04 -11.97 3.22
C GLU A 893 -36.05 -12.65 1.84
N LYS A 894 -36.93 -12.20 0.92
CA LYS A 894 -37.00 -12.75 -0.44
C LYS A 894 -35.81 -12.31 -1.29
N GLN A 895 -35.29 -13.24 -2.09
CA GLN A 895 -34.14 -12.98 -2.97
C GLN A 895 -34.22 -13.77 -4.29
N VAL A 896 -33.47 -13.35 -5.31
CA VAL A 896 -32.90 -14.27 -6.30
C VAL A 896 -31.53 -14.74 -5.81
N SER A 897 -31.29 -16.03 -5.97
CA SER A 897 -30.07 -16.74 -5.62
C SER A 897 -29.68 -17.65 -6.79
N ASN A 898 -28.42 -18.09 -6.84
CA ASN A 898 -27.90 -18.87 -7.97
C ASN A 898 -28.20 -18.16 -9.31
N VAL A 899 -27.78 -16.89 -9.40
CA VAL A 899 -27.94 -16.06 -10.60
C VAL A 899 -27.26 -16.74 -11.79
N THR A 900 -28.06 -17.15 -12.78
CA THR A 900 -27.61 -17.84 -14.00
C THR A 900 -27.22 -16.86 -15.10
N ALA A 901 -27.83 -15.66 -15.13
CA ALA A 901 -27.42 -14.55 -15.99
C ALA A 901 -27.71 -13.20 -15.33
N LEU A 902 -26.86 -12.20 -15.61
CA LEU A 902 -27.04 -10.82 -15.19
C LEU A 902 -26.57 -9.91 -16.34
N GLN A 903 -27.44 -9.01 -16.78
CA GLN A 903 -27.18 -8.09 -17.88
C GLN A 903 -27.58 -6.67 -17.46
N VAL A 904 -26.68 -5.69 -17.62
CA VAL A 904 -27.06 -4.27 -17.57
C VAL A 904 -27.70 -3.92 -18.91
N LEU A 905 -28.95 -3.46 -18.87
CA LEU A 905 -29.73 -3.06 -20.06
C LEU A 905 -29.51 -1.59 -20.40
N SER A 906 -29.46 -0.73 -19.38
CA SER A 906 -29.23 0.71 -19.52
C SER A 906 -28.78 1.33 -18.19
N GLU A 907 -28.21 2.52 -18.27
CA GLU A 907 -27.91 3.35 -17.10
C GLU A 907 -29.05 4.36 -16.88
N GLY A 908 -29.43 4.60 -15.63
CA GLY A 908 -30.52 5.49 -15.25
C GLY A 908 -30.37 6.08 -13.84
N SER A 909 -31.44 6.65 -13.32
CA SER A 909 -31.50 7.17 -11.95
C SER A 909 -32.07 6.15 -10.98
N VAL A 910 -31.62 6.20 -9.72
CA VAL A 910 -32.20 5.40 -8.64
C VAL A 910 -33.68 5.80 -8.44
N PRO A 911 -34.63 4.84 -8.31
CA PRO A 911 -36.04 5.13 -8.08
C PRO A 911 -36.30 6.05 -6.88
N ALA A 912 -37.39 6.81 -6.92
CA ALA A 912 -37.80 7.66 -5.82
C ALA A 912 -38.20 6.84 -4.59
N ALA A 913 -37.67 7.19 -3.42
CA ALA A 913 -37.93 6.47 -2.17
C ALA A 913 -39.40 6.62 -1.72
N LEU A 914 -40.05 5.50 -1.39
CA LEU A 914 -41.41 5.47 -0.87
C LEU A 914 -41.48 6.19 0.48
N LYS A 915 -42.23 7.29 0.57
CA LYS A 915 -42.44 8.02 1.83
C LYS A 915 -43.43 7.28 2.71
N LEU A 916 -42.95 6.73 3.83
CA LEU A 916 -43.73 5.91 4.77
C LEU A 916 -43.59 6.41 6.22
N THR A 917 -44.44 5.93 7.11
CA THR A 917 -44.24 5.96 8.57
C THR A 917 -43.54 4.67 9.06
N PRO A 918 -42.93 4.64 10.25
CA PRO A 918 -42.26 3.43 10.76
C PRO A 918 -43.15 2.18 10.77
N GLY A 919 -44.44 2.31 11.12
CA GLY A 919 -45.40 1.21 11.17
C GLY A 919 -45.94 0.77 9.81
N GLN A 920 -45.66 1.51 8.73
CA GLN A 920 -45.99 1.12 7.36
C GLN A 920 -44.89 0.27 6.71
N ILE A 921 -43.67 0.24 7.26
CA ILE A 921 -42.59 -0.64 6.79
C ILE A 921 -42.96 -2.08 7.15
N SER A 922 -43.06 -2.96 6.15
CA SER A 922 -43.60 -4.31 6.35
C SER A 922 -43.28 -5.27 5.20
N ALA A 923 -43.86 -6.47 5.26
CA ALA A 923 -43.77 -7.50 4.22
C ALA A 923 -44.11 -7.02 2.80
N SER A 924 -44.99 -6.03 2.66
CA SER A 924 -45.48 -5.55 1.35
C SER A 924 -44.52 -4.62 0.62
N ASN A 925 -43.56 -4.02 1.33
CA ASN A 925 -42.53 -3.13 0.76
C ASN A 925 -41.09 -3.65 0.99
N GLU A 926 -40.94 -4.89 1.44
CA GLU A 926 -39.64 -5.53 1.62
C GLU A 926 -38.83 -5.50 0.31
N SER A 927 -37.54 -5.23 0.45
CA SER A 927 -36.54 -4.94 -0.59
C SER A 927 -36.77 -3.67 -1.43
N GLN A 928 -37.79 -2.85 -1.16
CA GLN A 928 -37.97 -1.53 -1.79
C GLN A 928 -37.23 -0.41 -1.05
N LEU A 929 -36.89 0.65 -1.78
CA LEU A 929 -36.33 1.89 -1.23
C LEU A 929 -37.43 2.72 -0.54
N VAL A 930 -37.25 2.97 0.75
CA VAL A 930 -38.19 3.66 1.64
C VAL A 930 -37.51 4.88 2.28
N ARG A 931 -38.29 5.91 2.57
CA ARG A 931 -37.89 7.08 3.36
C ARG A 931 -38.89 7.35 4.48
N ILE A 932 -38.38 7.50 5.70
CA ILE A 932 -39.13 7.90 6.90
C ILE A 932 -38.60 9.26 7.38
N GLU A 933 -39.50 10.19 7.68
CA GLU A 933 -39.16 11.59 7.93
C GLU A 933 -39.57 12.03 9.35
N ALA A 934 -38.75 12.86 9.99
CA ALA A 934 -38.92 13.31 11.38
C ALA A 934 -39.15 12.16 12.39
N VAL A 935 -38.27 11.16 12.39
CA VAL A 935 -38.26 10.04 13.35
C VAL A 935 -37.23 10.29 14.45
N THR A 936 -37.56 9.89 15.68
CA THR A 936 -36.67 10.02 16.84
C THR A 936 -35.82 8.76 16.99
N ILE A 937 -34.51 8.93 17.17
CA ILE A 937 -33.59 7.81 17.46
C ILE A 937 -33.80 7.33 18.90
N LYS A 938 -33.97 6.02 19.07
CA LYS A 938 -33.95 5.29 20.35
C LYS A 938 -33.12 4.01 20.24
N ASP A 939 -32.77 3.41 21.37
CA ASP A 939 -32.08 2.11 21.47
C ASP A 939 -30.81 1.96 20.61
N LEU A 940 -30.15 3.08 20.27
CA LEU A 940 -28.92 3.12 19.48
C LEU A 940 -27.82 2.28 20.13
N LYS A 941 -27.42 1.20 19.44
CA LYS A 941 -26.57 0.13 19.97
C LYS A 941 -25.64 -0.44 18.88
N LYS A 942 -24.39 -0.72 19.26
CA LYS A 942 -23.42 -1.43 18.43
C LYS A 942 -23.82 -2.91 18.30
N ILE A 943 -23.68 -3.48 17.10
CA ILE A 943 -24.08 -4.87 16.79
C ILE A 943 -22.88 -5.79 16.56
N ASN A 944 -21.76 -5.26 16.06
CA ASN A 944 -20.50 -6.02 15.95
C ASN A 944 -19.26 -5.12 16.09
N ASN A 945 -18.10 -5.75 16.19
CA ASN A 945 -16.81 -5.06 16.34
C ASN A 945 -16.33 -4.38 15.04
N PHE A 946 -16.95 -4.68 13.89
CA PHE A 946 -16.66 -4.00 12.62
C PHE A 946 -17.33 -2.62 12.51
N GLY A 947 -18.12 -2.22 13.51
CA GLY A 947 -18.80 -0.93 13.56
C GLY A 947 -20.23 -0.94 13.01
N THR A 948 -20.79 -2.10 12.62
CA THR A 948 -22.23 -2.23 12.30
C THR A 948 -23.07 -1.91 13.53
N PHE A 949 -24.18 -1.21 13.34
CA PHE A 949 -25.09 -0.82 14.43
C PHE A 949 -26.57 -0.83 14.05
N GLU A 950 -27.41 -0.70 15.07
CA GLU A 950 -28.86 -0.59 14.96
C GLU A 950 -29.38 0.54 15.86
N PHE A 951 -30.52 1.12 15.49
CA PHE A 951 -31.33 1.96 16.36
C PHE A 951 -32.81 1.81 16.05
N THR A 952 -33.66 2.03 17.04
CA THR A 952 -35.11 2.14 16.86
C THR A 952 -35.44 3.54 16.33
N ALA A 953 -36.03 3.65 15.15
CA ALA A 953 -36.61 4.89 14.64
C ALA A 953 -38.10 4.95 15.02
N GLU A 954 -38.45 5.83 15.97
CA GLU A 954 -39.81 5.96 16.49
C GLU A 954 -40.49 7.25 16.03
N LYS A 955 -41.79 7.18 15.70
CA LYS A 955 -42.65 8.35 15.48
C LYS A 955 -44.10 8.03 15.84
N ASN A 956 -44.75 8.90 16.60
CA ASN A 956 -46.17 8.78 16.99
C ASN A 956 -46.57 7.43 17.65
N GLY A 957 -45.62 6.72 18.28
CA GLY A 957 -45.83 5.39 18.87
C GLY A 957 -45.63 4.21 17.90
N GLU A 958 -45.37 4.49 16.62
CA GLU A 958 -44.87 3.49 15.66
C GLU A 958 -43.33 3.43 15.71
N ALA A 959 -42.75 2.26 15.49
CA ALA A 959 -41.30 2.06 15.55
C ALA A 959 -40.81 1.02 14.53
N VAL A 960 -39.60 1.22 14.00
CA VAL A 960 -38.88 0.27 13.13
C VAL A 960 -37.40 0.20 13.54
N THR A 961 -36.76 -0.97 13.38
CA THR A 961 -35.29 -1.06 13.57
C THR A 961 -34.58 -0.57 12.32
N VAL A 962 -33.81 0.51 12.41
CA VAL A 962 -32.84 0.90 11.38
C VAL A 962 -31.55 0.14 11.64
N ARG A 963 -30.97 -0.45 10.60
CA ARG A 963 -29.70 -1.18 10.65
C ARG A 963 -28.71 -0.53 9.68
N VAL A 964 -27.50 -0.28 10.17
CA VAL A 964 -26.42 0.40 9.46
C VAL A 964 -25.20 -0.52 9.43
N ASP A 965 -24.88 -1.04 8.24
CA ASP A 965 -23.70 -1.87 8.01
C ASP A 965 -22.46 -0.99 7.85
N ASN A 966 -21.32 -1.41 8.39
CA ASN A 966 -20.06 -0.67 8.25
C ASN A 966 -19.59 -0.52 6.79
N ARG A 967 -20.06 -1.37 5.87
CA ARG A 967 -19.82 -1.24 4.42
C ARG A 967 -20.60 -0.10 3.76
N SER A 968 -21.55 0.54 4.47
CA SER A 968 -22.21 1.78 4.03
C SER A 968 -21.35 3.05 4.21
N GLY A 969 -20.15 2.92 4.79
CA GLY A 969 -19.29 4.05 5.17
C GLY A 969 -19.62 4.68 6.53
N LEU A 970 -20.71 4.27 7.19
CA LEU A 970 -21.00 4.63 8.58
C LEU A 970 -20.58 3.53 9.54
N VAL A 971 -19.83 3.90 10.59
CA VAL A 971 -19.53 3.04 11.74
C VAL A 971 -20.06 3.68 13.03
N PHE A 972 -20.51 2.84 13.97
CA PHE A 972 -21.13 3.27 15.24
C PHE A 972 -20.35 4.37 15.96
N ASP A 973 -19.03 4.20 16.03
CA ASP A 973 -18.15 5.05 16.84
C ASP A 973 -17.99 6.46 16.24
N ASN A 974 -18.31 6.64 14.95
CA ASN A 974 -18.30 7.90 14.22
C ASN A 974 -19.71 8.39 13.84
N PHE A 975 -20.78 7.82 14.41
CA PHE A 975 -22.14 8.19 14.06
C PHE A 975 -22.59 9.47 14.77
N SER A 976 -22.82 10.55 14.01
CA SER A 976 -23.03 11.90 14.53
C SER A 976 -24.34 12.15 15.32
N PHE A 977 -25.26 11.19 15.35
CA PHE A 977 -26.56 11.31 16.00
C PHE A 977 -26.68 10.37 17.21
N LYS A 978 -27.40 10.80 18.25
CA LYS A 978 -27.61 10.03 19.48
C LYS A 978 -29.10 9.76 19.75
N ASN A 979 -29.36 8.90 20.75
CA ASN A 979 -30.70 8.70 21.28
C ASN A 979 -31.35 10.05 21.67
N GLY A 980 -32.54 10.31 21.13
CA GLY A 980 -33.30 11.55 21.30
C GLY A 980 -33.23 12.52 20.10
N ASP A 981 -32.28 12.37 19.18
CA ASP A 981 -32.21 13.24 18.00
C ASP A 981 -33.31 12.91 16.98
N LYS A 982 -33.88 13.95 16.34
CA LYS A 982 -34.81 13.80 15.19
C LYS A 982 -34.02 13.71 13.88
N VAL A 983 -34.29 12.69 13.09
CA VAL A 983 -33.66 12.46 11.79
C VAL A 983 -34.67 12.13 10.68
N ASN A 984 -34.22 12.25 9.44
CA ASN A 984 -34.80 11.62 8.27
C ASN A 984 -33.93 10.42 7.90
N VAL A 985 -34.53 9.24 7.69
CA VAL A 985 -33.81 8.03 7.30
C VAL A 985 -34.33 7.54 5.94
N THR A 986 -33.43 7.16 5.06
CA THR A 986 -33.70 6.53 3.77
C THR A 986 -32.98 5.18 3.73
N GLY A 987 -33.54 4.17 3.06
CA GLY A 987 -32.93 2.83 3.05
C GLY A 987 -33.83 1.78 2.45
N ILE A 988 -33.32 0.56 2.37
CA ILE A 988 -34.06 -0.60 1.85
C ILE A 988 -34.88 -1.22 2.98
N SER A 989 -36.21 -1.23 2.85
CA SER A 989 -37.08 -2.00 3.73
C SER A 989 -36.69 -3.47 3.63
N SER A 990 -36.60 -4.17 4.76
CA SER A 990 -35.94 -5.48 4.82
C SER A 990 -36.48 -6.33 5.97
N ARG A 991 -36.20 -7.62 5.93
CA ARG A 991 -36.49 -8.57 7.01
C ARG A 991 -35.20 -9.25 7.47
N TYR A 992 -35.14 -9.63 8.74
CA TYR A 992 -34.19 -10.64 9.23
C TYR A 992 -34.88 -11.51 10.29
N ASN A 993 -35.09 -12.77 9.95
CA ASN A 993 -36.02 -13.68 10.62
C ASN A 993 -37.40 -13.01 10.80
N ASP A 994 -37.91 -12.81 12.00
CA ASP A 994 -39.23 -12.17 12.21
C ASP A 994 -39.15 -10.66 12.47
N THR A 995 -37.94 -10.07 12.40
CA THR A 995 -37.71 -8.63 12.56
C THR A 995 -37.86 -7.91 11.22
N ILE A 996 -38.76 -6.92 11.14
CA ILE A 996 -38.79 -5.92 10.07
C ILE A 996 -37.80 -4.80 10.39
N GLN A 997 -37.01 -4.39 9.40
CA GLN A 997 -35.92 -3.45 9.56
C GLN A 997 -35.74 -2.54 8.32
N LEU A 998 -35.02 -1.44 8.47
CA LEU A 998 -34.63 -0.54 7.39
C LEU A 998 -33.09 -0.54 7.25
N LYS A 999 -32.58 -1.05 6.12
CA LYS A 999 -31.14 -1.17 5.80
C LYS A 999 -30.65 0.10 5.09
N THR A 1000 -29.78 0.90 5.72
CA THR A 1000 -29.17 2.06 5.04
C THR A 1000 -28.19 1.64 3.94
N ARG A 1001 -27.87 2.52 3.01
CA ARG A 1001 -27.03 2.22 1.84
C ARG A 1001 -25.75 3.05 1.82
N SER A 1002 -25.78 4.26 2.37
CA SER A 1002 -24.64 5.18 2.47
C SER A 1002 -24.72 6.06 3.72
N ALA A 1003 -23.68 6.85 3.99
CA ALA A 1003 -23.72 7.90 5.02
C ALA A 1003 -24.83 8.94 4.81
N ASN A 1004 -25.14 9.27 3.55
CA ASN A 1004 -26.12 10.30 3.19
C ASN A 1004 -27.59 9.86 3.40
N ASP A 1005 -27.83 8.59 3.74
CA ASP A 1005 -29.17 8.06 4.00
C ASP A 1005 -29.73 8.45 5.39
N ILE A 1006 -28.91 8.95 6.31
CA ILE A 1006 -29.36 9.51 7.60
C ILE A 1006 -29.00 10.99 7.67
N ALA A 1007 -30.01 11.85 7.72
CA ALA A 1007 -29.84 13.30 7.78
C ALA A 1007 -30.62 13.90 8.97
N ALA A 1008 -30.17 15.04 9.48
CA ALA A 1008 -30.91 15.78 10.50
C ALA A 1008 -32.33 16.12 10.02
N PHE A 1009 -33.30 16.18 10.94
CA PHE A 1009 -34.59 16.80 10.65
C PHE A 1009 -34.60 18.24 11.18
N GLU A 1010 -34.52 19.20 10.26
CA GLU A 1010 -34.72 20.61 10.58
C GLU A 1010 -36.21 20.95 10.60
N GLU A 1011 -36.68 21.42 11.75
CA GLU A 1011 -38.07 21.80 11.99
C GLU A 1011 -38.23 23.28 11.62
N LEU A 1012 -38.71 23.55 10.40
CA LEU A 1012 -38.91 24.92 9.89
C LEU A 1012 -39.75 25.76 10.87
N PRO A 1013 -39.38 27.02 11.14
CA PRO A 1013 -40.04 27.83 12.15
C PRO A 1013 -41.51 28.08 11.78
N VAL A 1014 -42.42 27.60 12.64
CA VAL A 1014 -43.86 27.76 12.46
C VAL A 1014 -44.25 29.23 12.66
N THR A 1015 -44.71 29.89 11.59
CA THR A 1015 -45.35 31.21 11.66
C THR A 1015 -46.77 31.06 12.19
N ASP A 1016 -47.10 31.77 13.27
CA ASP A 1016 -48.38 31.69 13.98
C ASP A 1016 -49.56 32.24 13.14
N PRO A 1017 -50.59 31.44 12.82
CA PRO A 1017 -51.79 31.89 12.11
C PRO A 1017 -52.78 32.60 13.07
N GLY A 1018 -52.36 33.74 13.63
CA GLY A 1018 -52.94 34.30 14.86
C GLY A 1018 -53.62 35.68 14.82
N THR A 1019 -53.37 36.56 13.83
CA THR A 1019 -53.97 37.92 13.80
C THR A 1019 -54.22 38.50 12.40
N GLU A 1020 -55.39 39.14 12.24
CA GLU A 1020 -55.87 39.89 11.07
C GLU A 1020 -56.90 40.96 11.54
N PRO A 1021 -57.28 41.97 10.72
CA PRO A 1021 -56.59 42.63 9.61
C PRO A 1021 -56.54 44.17 9.87
N PRO A 1022 -56.46 45.13 8.89
CA PRO A 1022 -57.49 45.35 7.87
C PRO A 1022 -56.99 45.79 6.46
N VAL A 1023 -57.38 44.99 5.44
CA VAL A 1023 -58.06 45.41 4.19
C VAL A 1023 -57.50 46.61 3.39
N THR A 1024 -57.01 46.34 2.17
CA THR A 1024 -57.66 46.85 0.93
C THR A 1024 -57.28 46.05 -0.33
N ASP A 1025 -58.30 45.73 -1.12
CA ASP A 1025 -58.36 45.03 -2.43
C ASP A 1025 -58.99 46.03 -3.45
N PRO A 1026 -59.02 45.87 -4.80
CA PRO A 1026 -58.48 44.82 -5.71
C PRO A 1026 -57.61 45.35 -6.89
N GLY A 1027 -57.08 44.45 -7.76
CA GLY A 1027 -56.67 44.86 -9.12
C GLY A 1027 -55.87 43.90 -10.03
N THR A 1028 -56.56 42.95 -10.71
CA THR A 1028 -56.25 42.38 -12.06
C THR A 1028 -54.88 41.74 -12.42
N GLU A 1029 -54.96 40.43 -12.77
CA GLU A 1029 -54.14 39.62 -13.72
C GLU A 1029 -54.08 40.17 -15.19
N PRO A 1030 -53.39 39.54 -16.20
CA PRO A 1030 -52.45 38.39 -16.25
C PRO A 1030 -51.11 38.85 -16.96
N PRO A 1031 -50.33 38.13 -17.85
CA PRO A 1031 -50.30 36.73 -18.33
C PRO A 1031 -48.90 36.05 -18.50
N VAL A 1032 -48.93 34.85 -19.09
CA VAL A 1032 -47.88 33.87 -19.49
C VAL A 1032 -47.10 34.25 -20.78
N THR A 1033 -45.86 33.74 -20.99
CA THR A 1033 -45.26 33.46 -22.32
C THR A 1033 -44.25 32.29 -22.35
N ASP A 1034 -44.13 31.66 -23.53
CA ASP A 1034 -43.21 30.59 -24.01
C ASP A 1034 -43.39 30.50 -25.56
N PRO A 1035 -42.56 29.85 -26.42
CA PRO A 1035 -41.11 29.57 -26.46
C PRO A 1035 -40.36 30.22 -27.67
N GLY A 1036 -39.02 30.04 -27.78
CA GLY A 1036 -38.41 29.60 -29.06
C GLY A 1036 -37.31 30.42 -29.79
N THR A 1037 -36.53 29.69 -30.61
CA THR A 1037 -35.58 30.08 -31.69
C THR A 1037 -34.11 30.46 -31.38
N GLU A 1038 -33.22 30.15 -32.34
CA GLU A 1038 -31.74 30.09 -32.27
C GLU A 1038 -31.03 31.42 -32.63
N PRO A 1039 -29.69 31.50 -32.48
CA PRO A 1039 -28.84 31.56 -33.70
C PRO A 1039 -27.45 30.85 -33.62
N PRO A 1040 -26.71 30.69 -34.75
CA PRO A 1040 -25.53 29.81 -34.80
C PRO A 1040 -24.19 30.40 -35.38
N VAL A 1041 -23.09 29.66 -35.14
CA VAL A 1041 -21.74 29.59 -35.82
C VAL A 1041 -20.73 30.78 -35.83
N THR A 1042 -19.44 30.39 -35.78
CA THR A 1042 -18.18 31.03 -36.30
C THR A 1042 -17.23 31.87 -35.41
N ASN A 1043 -15.95 31.82 -35.82
CA ASN A 1043 -14.65 32.31 -35.29
C ASN A 1043 -13.76 32.57 -36.56
N PRO A 1044 -12.56 33.23 -36.61
CA PRO A 1044 -11.73 33.98 -35.64
C PRO A 1044 -11.18 35.36 -36.16
N GLY A 1045 -10.23 36.03 -35.45
CA GLY A 1045 -9.23 36.94 -36.11
C GLY A 1045 -8.48 38.08 -35.36
N THR A 1046 -7.18 37.86 -35.02
CA THR A 1046 -6.00 38.80 -35.12
C THR A 1046 -5.76 40.07 -34.24
N GLU A 1047 -4.45 40.41 -34.07
CA GLU A 1047 -3.76 41.47 -33.24
C GLU A 1047 -3.61 42.87 -33.96
N PRO A 1048 -2.73 43.89 -33.61
CA PRO A 1048 -1.72 44.16 -32.52
C PRO A 1048 -1.82 45.64 -31.93
N PRO A 1049 -0.80 46.50 -31.57
CA PRO A 1049 0.66 46.37 -31.23
C PRO A 1049 1.28 47.21 -30.04
N VAL A 1050 2.41 46.72 -29.50
CA VAL A 1050 3.69 47.30 -28.94
C VAL A 1050 3.98 48.83 -28.85
N THR A 1051 4.68 49.34 -27.79
CA THR A 1051 5.82 50.35 -27.83
C THR A 1051 6.47 50.74 -26.46
N ASN A 1052 7.69 51.35 -26.47
CA ASN A 1052 8.52 51.91 -25.36
C ASN A 1052 9.76 52.67 -25.99
N PRO A 1053 10.78 53.31 -25.31
CA PRO A 1053 10.96 53.96 -23.98
C PRO A 1053 11.63 55.39 -24.01
N GLY A 1054 12.07 55.98 -22.86
CA GLY A 1054 13.28 56.86 -22.80
C GLY A 1054 13.40 58.10 -21.86
N THR A 1055 14.47 58.14 -21.03
CA THR A 1055 15.27 59.31 -20.50
C THR A 1055 14.82 60.28 -19.37
N GLU A 1056 15.82 60.92 -18.70
CA GLU A 1056 15.88 61.77 -17.46
C GLU A 1056 16.25 63.27 -17.74
N PRO A 1057 16.50 64.25 -16.79
CA PRO A 1057 16.46 64.35 -15.29
C PRO A 1057 15.54 65.55 -14.80
N PRO A 1058 15.83 66.58 -13.92
CA PRO A 1058 16.92 66.95 -12.94
C PRO A 1058 16.51 67.61 -11.56
N VAL A 1059 17.46 68.32 -10.90
CA VAL A 1059 17.59 68.72 -9.45
C VAL A 1059 17.11 70.15 -9.08
N THR A 1060 16.75 70.45 -7.81
CA THR A 1060 16.98 71.76 -7.06
C THR A 1060 16.59 71.72 -5.55
N ASP A 1061 16.89 72.78 -4.75
CA ASP A 1061 16.71 73.00 -3.27
C ASP A 1061 16.76 74.56 -2.96
N PRO A 1062 16.78 75.22 -1.75
CA PRO A 1062 16.75 74.84 -0.30
C PRO A 1062 15.88 75.75 0.67
N GLY A 1063 16.03 75.66 2.02
CA GLY A 1063 15.56 76.70 3.01
C GLY A 1063 15.46 76.33 4.53
N THR A 1064 15.48 77.32 5.46
CA THR A 1064 15.47 77.18 6.97
C THR A 1064 14.58 78.28 7.66
N GLU A 1065 14.43 78.55 8.99
CA GLU A 1065 15.10 78.20 10.29
C GLU A 1065 14.22 78.55 11.55
N PRO A 1066 14.44 78.04 12.80
CA PRO A 1066 13.56 78.27 13.99
C PRO A 1066 14.23 78.83 15.32
N PRO A 1067 13.47 79.34 16.33
CA PRO A 1067 14.02 79.81 17.63
C PRO A 1067 13.46 79.23 18.97
N VAL A 1068 14.26 79.43 20.03
CA VAL A 1068 14.27 79.04 21.49
C VAL A 1068 13.00 79.36 22.35
N THR A 1069 12.78 78.84 23.59
CA THR A 1069 13.48 79.10 24.89
C THR A 1069 13.39 77.97 25.99
N ASN A 1070 13.73 78.29 27.27
CA ASN A 1070 13.91 77.46 28.51
C ASN A 1070 13.83 78.44 29.75
N PRO A 1071 14.12 78.15 31.07
CA PRO A 1071 14.47 76.93 31.84
C PRO A 1071 13.74 76.78 33.24
N GLY A 1072 14.22 75.94 34.18
CA GLY A 1072 13.80 75.97 35.61
C GLY A 1072 14.31 74.86 36.59
N THR A 1073 15.58 74.96 37.05
CA THR A 1073 16.16 74.64 38.42
C THR A 1073 15.43 73.69 39.40
N GLU A 1074 16.04 72.82 40.25
CA GLU A 1074 17.41 72.29 40.58
C GLU A 1074 17.23 71.31 41.81
N PRO A 1075 18.21 70.83 42.63
CA PRO A 1075 19.65 70.47 42.54
C PRO A 1075 19.88 69.01 43.08
N PRO A 1076 21.01 68.58 43.75
CA PRO A 1076 22.45 68.88 43.65
C PRO A 1076 23.32 67.65 43.23
N VAL A 1077 24.65 67.81 43.20
CA VAL A 1077 25.62 66.94 42.48
C VAL A 1077 26.28 65.84 43.33
N THR A 1078 26.43 64.65 42.73
CA THR A 1078 27.60 63.75 42.93
C THR A 1078 28.32 63.55 41.59
N ASN A 1079 29.62 63.22 41.61
CA ASN A 1079 30.46 63.20 40.40
C ASN A 1079 30.88 61.77 39.99
N PRO A 1080 30.18 61.16 39.02
CA PRO A 1080 30.72 60.09 38.20
C PRO A 1080 31.43 60.66 36.96
N GLU A 1081 32.70 60.29 36.82
CA GLU A 1081 33.54 60.14 35.63
C GLU A 1081 33.18 60.84 34.30
N VAL A 1082 34.20 61.50 33.73
CA VAL A 1082 34.26 61.81 32.29
C VAL A 1082 34.14 60.48 31.51
N PRO A 1083 33.21 60.35 30.55
CA PRO A 1083 33.01 59.08 29.85
C PRO A 1083 34.25 58.71 29.04
N VAL A 1084 34.92 57.63 29.44
CA VAL A 1084 36.13 57.14 28.78
C VAL A 1084 35.73 56.49 27.46
N VAL A 1085 36.22 57.05 26.35
CA VAL A 1085 35.90 56.59 24.98
C VAL A 1085 36.30 55.12 24.73
N GLY A 1086 37.23 54.60 25.55
CA GLY A 1086 37.67 53.20 25.53
C GLY A 1086 36.66 52.17 26.01
N ASP A 1087 35.56 52.56 26.66
CA ASP A 1087 34.57 51.62 27.20
C ASP A 1087 33.50 51.19 26.17
N ILE A 1088 33.50 51.76 24.97
CA ILE A 1088 32.78 51.18 23.83
C ILE A 1088 33.65 50.07 23.26
N GLU A 1089 33.25 48.81 23.44
CA GLU A 1089 33.89 47.67 22.77
C GLU A 1089 33.64 47.73 21.26
N VAL A 1090 34.56 48.36 20.53
CA VAL A 1090 34.50 48.49 19.06
C VAL A 1090 34.92 47.17 18.42
N SER A 1091 33.93 46.37 18.02
CA SER A 1091 34.16 45.14 17.28
C SER A 1091 34.81 45.41 15.92
N ARG A 1092 35.60 44.45 15.45
CA ARG A 1092 36.26 44.52 14.13
C ARG A 1092 35.25 44.42 12.97
N GLU A 1093 34.10 43.81 13.19
CA GLU A 1093 33.02 43.66 12.21
C GLU A 1093 31.73 44.37 12.68
N PRO A 1094 30.85 44.81 11.75
CA PRO A 1094 29.60 45.48 12.10
C PRO A 1094 28.71 44.61 13.00
N GLN A 1095 28.31 45.16 14.14
CA GLN A 1095 27.37 44.56 15.09
C GLN A 1095 25.91 44.82 14.69
N GLY A 1096 25.63 45.85 13.88
CA GLY A 1096 24.30 46.10 13.32
C GLY A 1096 24.33 47.18 12.23
N ARG A 1097 23.16 47.56 11.73
CA ARG A 1097 23.00 48.72 10.84
C ARG A 1097 22.11 49.79 11.46
N LEU A 1098 22.60 51.02 11.47
CA LEU A 1098 21.88 52.22 11.88
C LEU A 1098 21.24 52.88 10.65
N ILE A 1099 19.91 52.91 10.61
CA ILE A 1099 19.16 53.68 9.62
C ILE A 1099 18.90 55.08 10.18
N ILE A 1100 19.29 56.10 9.43
CA ILE A 1100 19.04 57.50 9.76
C ILE A 1100 17.59 57.85 9.35
N LYS A 1101 16.73 58.15 10.34
CA LYS A 1101 15.33 58.55 10.17
C LYS A 1101 15.16 60.07 9.99
N LYS A 1102 16.11 60.85 10.51
CA LYS A 1102 16.24 62.30 10.39
C LYS A 1102 17.72 62.63 10.42
N ASP A 1103 18.15 63.58 9.61
CA ASP A 1103 19.52 64.08 9.54
C ASP A 1103 20.11 64.32 10.94
N ILE A 1104 21.26 63.71 11.19
CA ILE A 1104 21.95 63.69 12.49
C ILE A 1104 23.45 63.84 12.30
N GLN A 1105 24.13 64.48 13.25
CA GLN A 1105 25.56 64.70 13.16
C GLN A 1105 26.35 63.46 13.58
N ILE A 1106 27.24 63.01 12.69
CA ILE A 1106 28.39 62.18 13.08
C ILE A 1106 29.42 63.11 13.72
N VAL A 1107 29.80 62.78 14.94
CA VAL A 1107 30.91 63.42 15.65
C VAL A 1107 32.13 62.53 15.60
N LYS A 1108 33.33 63.12 15.54
CA LYS A 1108 34.54 62.45 15.98
C LYS A 1108 34.65 62.64 17.49
N ILE A 1109 35.09 61.62 18.22
CA ILE A 1109 35.45 61.73 19.63
C ILE A 1109 36.91 61.30 19.78
N ASP A 1110 37.77 62.26 20.10
CA ASP A 1110 39.20 62.04 20.28
C ASP A 1110 39.53 61.35 21.61
N ARG A 1111 40.75 60.79 21.73
CA ARG A 1111 41.16 59.95 22.87
C ARG A 1111 41.19 60.65 24.23
N ASP A 1112 41.14 61.98 24.25
CA ASP A 1112 41.02 62.80 25.45
C ASP A 1112 39.56 63.14 25.83
N GLY A 1113 38.59 62.63 25.07
CA GLY A 1113 37.16 62.89 25.24
C GLY A 1113 36.64 64.09 24.42
N THR A 1114 37.48 64.78 23.65
CA THR A 1114 37.08 65.94 22.86
C THR A 1114 36.14 65.53 21.72
N ILE A 1115 34.89 66.02 21.75
CA ILE A 1115 33.88 65.81 20.71
C ILE A 1115 33.98 66.91 19.66
N THR A 1116 34.17 66.55 18.38
CA THR A 1116 34.17 67.49 17.24
C THR A 1116 33.17 67.07 16.15
N PRO A 1117 32.43 68.01 15.53
CA PRO A 1117 31.61 67.71 14.35
C PRO A 1117 32.45 67.15 13.20
N PHE A 1118 32.03 66.02 12.60
CA PHE A 1118 32.72 65.43 11.44
C PHE A 1118 31.93 65.60 10.14
N LYS A 1119 30.73 65.02 10.06
CA LYS A 1119 29.78 65.22 8.96
C LYS A 1119 28.35 65.02 9.45
N ASN A 1120 27.35 65.49 8.71
CA ASN A 1120 26.00 64.99 8.92
C ASN A 1120 25.81 63.65 8.17
N ALA A 1121 25.06 62.74 8.79
CA ALA A 1121 24.46 61.60 8.12
C ALA A 1121 23.00 61.97 7.77
N VAL A 1122 22.57 61.69 6.55
CA VAL A 1122 21.28 62.19 6.03
C VAL A 1122 20.16 61.17 6.15
N LYS A 1123 18.91 61.62 6.23
CA LYS A 1123 17.72 60.74 6.27
C LYS A 1123 17.73 59.73 5.11
N GLY A 1124 17.66 58.45 5.45
CA GLY A 1124 17.75 57.31 4.53
C GLY A 1124 19.15 56.69 4.44
N GLU A 1125 20.20 57.35 4.95
CA GLU A 1125 21.55 56.78 5.03
C GLU A 1125 21.56 55.56 5.97
N ALA A 1126 22.35 54.54 5.62
CA ALA A 1126 22.44 53.27 6.33
C ALA A 1126 23.90 53.00 6.73
N LEU A 1127 24.22 53.24 7.99
CA LEU A 1127 25.58 53.15 8.52
C LEU A 1127 25.81 51.83 9.26
N ARG A 1128 27.05 51.34 9.24
CA ARG A 1128 27.49 50.18 10.01
C ARG A 1128 27.78 50.60 11.45
N VAL A 1129 27.21 49.90 12.42
CA VAL A 1129 27.53 50.08 13.85
C VAL A 1129 28.57 49.04 14.25
N TYR A 1130 29.63 49.43 14.94
CA TYR A 1130 30.70 48.52 15.40
C TYR A 1130 30.73 48.34 16.93
N GLY A 1131 30.04 49.19 17.68
CA GLY A 1131 29.88 49.09 19.13
C GLY A 1131 28.90 50.16 19.66
N SER A 1132 28.43 50.02 20.90
CA SER A 1132 27.56 51.00 21.56
C SER A 1132 27.72 50.96 23.08
N ASN A 1133 27.50 52.10 23.74
CA ASN A 1133 27.38 52.21 25.21
C ASN A 1133 26.03 52.80 25.66
N GLY A 1134 24.98 52.68 24.84
CA GLY A 1134 23.66 53.24 25.14
C GLY A 1134 23.53 54.77 24.99
N GLN A 1135 24.63 55.51 24.90
CA GLN A 1135 24.66 56.95 24.58
C GLN A 1135 25.13 57.23 23.15
N TYR A 1136 26.06 56.42 22.63
CA TYR A 1136 26.61 56.56 21.28
C TYR A 1136 26.75 55.22 20.55
N TYR A 1137 26.45 55.23 19.25
CA TYR A 1137 26.80 54.17 18.30
C TYR A 1137 28.15 54.52 17.66
N ASN A 1138 29.15 53.64 17.76
CA ASN A 1138 30.37 53.77 16.96
C ASN A 1138 30.07 53.38 15.50
N VAL A 1139 30.41 54.25 14.55
CA VAL A 1139 30.20 54.03 13.10
C VAL A 1139 31.50 53.78 12.32
N GLY A 1140 32.60 53.51 13.04
CA GLY A 1140 33.90 53.10 12.53
C GLY A 1140 35.01 54.06 12.96
N GLY A 1141 36.11 53.53 13.49
CA GLY A 1141 37.23 54.34 14.00
C GLY A 1141 36.80 55.27 15.14
N ASP A 1142 37.33 56.49 15.17
CA ASP A 1142 37.02 57.50 16.20
C ASP A 1142 35.65 58.21 15.97
N TYR A 1143 34.77 57.68 15.11
CA TYR A 1143 33.53 58.35 14.69
C TYR A 1143 32.26 57.70 15.28
N TYR A 1144 31.35 58.55 15.77
CA TYR A 1144 30.19 58.15 16.57
C TYR A 1144 28.93 58.95 16.19
N ILE A 1145 27.76 58.34 16.41
CA ILE A 1145 26.45 58.99 16.31
C ILE A 1145 25.73 58.84 17.66
N LYS A 1146 25.13 59.92 18.15
CA LYS A 1146 24.39 59.90 19.42
C LYS A 1146 23.11 59.05 19.32
N HIS A 1147 22.76 58.36 20.41
CA HIS A 1147 21.50 57.64 20.53
C HIS A 1147 20.33 58.62 20.59
N GLU A 1148 19.58 58.72 19.48
CA GLU A 1148 18.35 59.52 19.39
C GLU A 1148 17.25 58.70 18.70
N ASN A 1149 16.38 58.05 19.48
CA ASN A 1149 15.41 57.03 19.01
C ASN A 1149 14.43 57.51 17.91
N HIS A 1150 14.25 58.84 17.78
CA HIS A 1150 13.45 59.47 16.72
C HIS A 1150 14.27 59.81 15.47
N ALA A 1151 15.58 60.04 15.59
CA ALA A 1151 16.47 60.39 14.48
C ALA A 1151 17.21 59.19 13.90
N VAL A 1152 17.39 58.10 14.65
CA VAL A 1152 18.03 56.86 14.21
C VAL A 1152 17.27 55.61 14.68
N ALA A 1153 17.52 54.47 14.03
CA ALA A 1153 17.22 53.15 14.58
C ALA A 1153 18.22 52.11 14.11
N MET A 1154 18.71 51.29 15.04
CA MET A 1154 19.51 50.11 14.72
C MET A 1154 18.59 48.92 14.46
N TYR A 1155 18.96 48.04 13.53
CA TYR A 1155 18.40 46.69 13.44
C TYR A 1155 19.51 45.64 13.49
N THR A 1156 19.19 44.48 14.08
CA THR A 1156 20.14 43.44 14.50
C THR A 1156 20.23 42.30 13.48
N GLY A 1157 19.12 41.98 12.83
CA GLY A 1157 19.04 40.92 11.82
C GLY A 1157 17.72 40.94 11.05
N ARG A 1158 17.33 39.78 10.52
CA ARG A 1158 16.05 39.56 9.83
C ARG A 1158 15.44 38.23 10.22
N ILE A 1159 14.11 38.13 10.16
CA ILE A 1159 13.42 36.84 10.10
C ILE A 1159 13.14 36.47 8.64
N LEU A 1160 13.33 35.20 8.29
CA LEU A 1160 12.81 34.57 7.08
C LEU A 1160 11.56 33.76 7.43
N ILE A 1161 10.45 34.11 6.79
CA ILE A 1161 9.16 33.45 6.93
C ILE A 1161 9.15 32.19 6.06
N ARG A 1162 9.10 30.99 6.66
CA ARG A 1162 9.14 29.69 5.95
C ARG A 1162 7.75 29.13 5.59
N GLU A 1163 6.73 29.61 6.28
CA GLU A 1163 5.30 29.32 6.12
C GLU A 1163 4.54 30.60 6.45
N ASN A 1164 3.28 30.73 6.07
CA ASN A 1164 2.51 31.94 6.34
C ASN A 1164 2.35 32.21 7.85
N ARG A 1165 2.68 33.42 8.32
CA ARG A 1165 2.62 33.80 9.76
C ARG A 1165 1.98 35.17 9.95
N ASN A 1166 1.26 35.36 11.04
CA ASN A 1166 0.70 36.66 11.39
C ASN A 1166 1.78 37.66 11.84
N LEU A 1167 1.71 38.87 11.29
CA LEU A 1167 2.32 40.07 11.84
C LEU A 1167 1.29 40.73 12.77
N TYR A 1168 1.69 41.03 14.00
CA TYR A 1168 0.81 41.59 15.04
C TYR A 1168 1.06 43.10 15.23
N THR A 1169 0.00 43.83 15.56
CA THR A 1169 0.02 45.22 16.02
C THR A 1169 0.54 45.32 17.47
N PRO A 1170 0.90 46.51 17.97
CA PRO A 1170 1.30 46.71 19.38
C PRO A 1170 0.24 46.26 20.39
N ASP A 1171 -1.05 46.36 20.04
CA ASP A 1171 -2.19 45.91 20.86
C ASP A 1171 -2.59 44.44 20.61
N GLY A 1172 -1.74 43.65 19.94
CA GLY A 1172 -1.86 42.19 19.82
C GLY A 1172 -2.88 41.69 18.78
N LYS A 1173 -3.40 42.56 17.92
CA LYS A 1173 -4.29 42.17 16.80
C LYS A 1173 -3.45 41.76 15.59
N ILE A 1174 -4.01 40.92 14.72
CA ILE A 1174 -3.37 40.59 13.45
C ILE A 1174 -3.42 41.83 12.54
N HIS A 1175 -2.26 42.32 12.11
CA HIS A 1175 -2.14 43.40 11.14
C HIS A 1175 -2.26 42.89 9.70
N ARG A 1176 -1.49 41.83 9.37
CA ARG A 1176 -1.59 41.07 8.12
C ARG A 1176 -0.91 39.72 8.26
N VAL A 1177 -1.19 38.83 7.31
CA VAL A 1177 -0.36 37.63 7.07
C VAL A 1177 0.93 38.05 6.35
N LEU A 1178 2.04 37.47 6.78
CA LEU A 1178 3.34 37.47 6.13
C LEU A 1178 3.46 36.16 5.34
N THR A 1179 3.95 36.21 4.10
CA THR A 1179 3.96 35.04 3.22
C THR A 1179 5.26 34.25 3.29
N LYS A 1180 5.19 32.94 2.97
CA LYS A 1180 6.36 32.09 2.74
C LYS A 1180 7.33 32.77 1.76
N GLY A 1181 8.58 32.95 2.18
CA GLY A 1181 9.63 33.67 1.46
C GLY A 1181 9.84 35.13 1.90
N GLU A 1182 8.91 35.74 2.63
CA GLU A 1182 9.06 37.12 3.10
C GLU A 1182 10.20 37.25 4.13
N ALA A 1183 11.02 38.30 4.00
CA ALA A 1183 12.20 38.52 4.84
C ALA A 1183 12.19 39.92 5.48
N ILE A 1184 11.97 39.97 6.80
CA ILE A 1184 11.62 41.22 7.52
C ILE A 1184 12.71 41.59 8.51
N ARG A 1185 13.05 42.88 8.61
CA ARG A 1185 14.03 43.40 9.58
C ARG A 1185 13.54 43.23 11.01
N VAL A 1186 14.42 42.71 11.87
CA VAL A 1186 14.21 42.62 13.32
C VAL A 1186 15.07 43.68 13.99
N TYR A 1187 14.42 44.52 14.79
CA TYR A 1187 15.05 45.60 15.54
C TYR A 1187 15.45 45.13 16.94
N GLU A 1188 14.67 44.23 17.53
CA GLU A 1188 14.79 43.77 18.92
C GLU A 1188 14.13 42.39 19.10
N THR A 1189 14.55 41.65 20.12
CA THR A 1189 14.11 40.28 20.42
C THR A 1189 13.84 40.14 21.92
N GLU A 1190 12.57 40.06 22.30
CA GLU A 1190 12.11 40.12 23.70
C GLU A 1190 10.82 39.28 23.85
N ASP A 1191 10.57 38.70 25.03
CA ASP A 1191 9.31 38.04 25.42
C ASP A 1191 8.66 37.12 24.36
N GLY A 1192 9.48 36.31 23.70
CA GLY A 1192 9.03 35.35 22.67
C GLY A 1192 8.62 36.01 21.34
N ARG A 1193 9.10 37.22 21.05
CA ARG A 1193 8.67 38.06 19.92
C ARG A 1193 9.85 38.69 19.19
N TYR A 1194 9.79 38.64 17.86
CA TYR A 1194 10.64 39.44 16.97
C TYR A 1194 9.97 40.81 16.76
N GLN A 1195 10.56 41.88 17.30
CA GLN A 1195 10.08 43.24 17.06
C GLN A 1195 10.52 43.71 15.67
N VAL A 1196 9.56 43.95 14.76
CA VAL A 1196 9.83 44.34 13.36
C VAL A 1196 9.60 45.84 13.10
N GLY A 1197 9.52 46.63 14.17
CA GLY A 1197 9.49 48.09 14.16
C GLY A 1197 8.11 48.68 14.40
N GLY A 1198 8.05 49.89 14.98
CA GLY A 1198 6.78 50.56 15.30
C GLY A 1198 5.91 49.84 16.35
N GLY A 1199 6.51 48.93 17.13
CA GLY A 1199 5.79 48.05 18.06
C GLY A 1199 5.05 46.88 17.40
N TYR A 1200 5.18 46.70 16.07
CA TYR A 1200 4.70 45.51 15.39
C TYR A 1200 5.65 44.34 15.62
N TYR A 1201 5.11 43.14 15.81
CA TYR A 1201 5.91 41.96 16.16
C TYR A 1201 5.43 40.65 15.52
N VAL A 1202 6.32 39.66 15.48
CA VAL A 1202 6.03 38.28 15.05
C VAL A 1202 6.43 37.33 16.17
N HIS A 1203 5.55 36.42 16.60
CA HIS A 1203 5.88 35.41 17.61
C HIS A 1203 6.97 34.44 17.12
N PHE A 1204 7.95 34.17 17.99
CA PHE A 1204 8.99 33.16 17.81
C PHE A 1204 8.37 31.82 17.38
N HIS A 1205 8.96 31.16 16.39
CA HIS A 1205 8.45 29.92 15.81
C HIS A 1205 9.51 29.24 14.95
N ARG A 1206 9.48 27.90 14.84
CA ARG A 1206 10.37 27.14 13.95
C ARG A 1206 10.35 27.63 12.49
N ASN A 1207 9.21 28.16 12.05
CA ASN A 1207 8.99 28.65 10.67
C ASN A 1207 9.10 30.18 10.51
N ALA A 1208 9.72 30.87 11.47
CA ALA A 1208 10.15 32.27 11.36
C ALA A 1208 11.60 32.41 11.85
N LEU A 1209 12.57 32.01 11.01
CA LEU A 1209 13.97 31.89 11.41
C LEU A 1209 14.69 33.24 11.37
N TYR A 1210 15.20 33.67 12.52
CA TYR A 1210 16.12 34.80 12.63
C TYR A 1210 17.49 34.47 12.00
N PHE A 1211 18.09 35.45 11.33
CA PHE A 1211 19.47 35.41 10.86
C PHE A 1211 20.06 36.83 10.78
N GLU A 1212 21.30 36.99 11.21
CA GLU A 1212 22.02 38.27 11.28
C GLU A 1212 22.50 38.76 9.91
N GLY A 1213 22.84 37.86 9.00
CA GLY A 1213 23.48 38.23 7.74
C GLY A 1213 23.72 37.07 6.78
N LEU A 1214 24.45 37.37 5.71
CA LEU A 1214 24.88 36.41 4.70
C LEU A 1214 26.39 36.48 4.54
N VAL A 1215 27.06 35.32 4.50
CA VAL A 1215 28.49 35.23 4.20
C VAL A 1215 28.69 34.55 2.85
N ASN A 1216 29.46 35.19 1.97
CA ASN A 1216 29.80 34.70 0.64
C ASN A 1216 31.24 34.21 0.66
N ILE A 1217 31.50 32.99 0.17
CA ILE A 1217 32.83 32.41 0.10
C ILE A 1217 33.52 32.90 -1.17
N GLN A 1218 34.59 33.68 -1.01
CA GLN A 1218 35.37 34.29 -2.10
C GLN A 1218 36.60 33.46 -2.50
N ALA A 1219 37.09 32.60 -1.59
CA ALA A 1219 38.11 31.59 -1.83
C ALA A 1219 37.96 30.45 -0.80
N ASP A 1220 38.41 29.24 -1.16
CA ASP A 1220 38.15 28.03 -0.39
C ASP A 1220 38.59 28.12 1.08
N THR A 1221 37.66 27.77 1.97
CA THR A 1221 37.81 27.82 3.43
C THR A 1221 37.24 26.56 4.09
N SER A 1222 37.17 26.51 5.42
CA SER A 1222 36.59 25.39 6.17
C SER A 1222 35.33 25.78 6.93
N LEU A 1223 34.34 24.91 6.87
CA LEU A 1223 33.28 24.82 7.88
C LEU A 1223 33.83 24.07 9.10
N LEU A 1224 33.64 24.64 10.28
CA LEU A 1224 34.23 24.17 11.53
C LEU A 1224 33.15 23.77 12.53
N LEU A 1225 33.41 22.71 13.29
CA LEU A 1225 32.69 22.33 14.49
C LEU A 1225 33.74 21.95 15.54
N ASP A 1226 33.67 22.54 16.75
CA ASP A 1226 34.63 22.34 17.84
C ASP A 1226 36.12 22.40 17.43
N GLY A 1227 36.44 23.31 16.50
CA GLY A 1227 37.79 23.51 15.95
C GLY A 1227 38.21 22.51 14.86
N LYS A 1228 37.44 21.45 14.59
CA LYS A 1228 37.70 20.49 13.51
C LYS A 1228 37.09 20.98 12.19
N SER A 1229 37.82 20.79 11.08
CA SER A 1229 37.33 21.09 9.73
C SER A 1229 36.42 19.98 9.22
N MET A 1230 35.11 20.24 9.21
CA MET A 1230 34.07 19.27 8.83
C MET A 1230 33.90 19.17 7.30
N ARG A 1231 34.01 20.30 6.61
CA ARG A 1231 33.89 20.41 5.13
C ARG A 1231 34.75 21.56 4.61
N SER A 1232 35.35 21.40 3.42
CA SER A 1232 35.86 22.53 2.66
C SER A 1232 34.69 23.26 2.00
N LEU A 1233 34.52 24.53 2.36
CA LEU A 1233 33.59 25.44 1.69
C LEU A 1233 34.26 26.02 0.44
N LYS A 1234 33.51 26.12 -0.66
CA LYS A 1234 33.98 26.45 -2.00
C LYS A 1234 33.66 27.88 -2.40
N LYS A 1235 34.58 28.49 -3.16
CA LYS A 1235 34.35 29.78 -3.80
C LYS A 1235 33.01 29.81 -4.56
N GLY A 1236 32.14 30.75 -4.20
CA GLY A 1236 30.80 30.91 -4.77
C GLY A 1236 29.66 30.49 -3.83
N GLU A 1237 29.93 29.67 -2.81
CA GLU A 1237 28.92 29.31 -1.82
C GLU A 1237 28.48 30.51 -0.96
N GLN A 1238 27.23 30.50 -0.50
CA GLN A 1238 26.67 31.52 0.41
C GLN A 1238 25.94 30.86 1.57
N TYR A 1239 26.23 31.31 2.79
CA TYR A 1239 25.61 30.81 4.03
C TYR A 1239 24.90 31.92 4.80
N ARG A 1240 23.82 31.56 5.51
CA ARG A 1240 23.20 32.44 6.51
C ARG A 1240 24.03 32.42 7.78
N VAL A 1241 24.26 33.60 8.35
CA VAL A 1241 24.94 33.77 9.64
C VAL A 1241 23.88 34.06 10.70
N TYR A 1242 23.89 33.28 11.77
CA TYR A 1242 22.91 33.31 12.87
C TYR A 1242 23.43 34.03 14.11
N GLY A 1243 24.75 34.26 14.19
CA GLY A 1243 25.43 35.02 15.24
C GLY A 1243 26.93 35.16 14.93
N VAL A 1244 27.63 36.02 15.67
CA VAL A 1244 29.08 36.25 15.51
C VAL A 1244 29.77 36.14 16.87
N GLU A 1245 30.70 35.19 17.01
CA GLU A 1245 31.47 34.95 18.25
C GLU A 1245 32.95 35.22 18.00
N GLY A 1246 33.42 36.43 18.33
CA GLY A 1246 34.83 36.81 18.16
C GLY A 1246 35.29 36.72 16.70
N ASN A 1247 36.02 35.66 16.34
CA ASN A 1247 36.48 35.39 14.97
C ASN A 1247 35.66 34.29 14.26
N LYS A 1248 34.48 33.94 14.77
CA LYS A 1248 33.57 32.93 14.20
C LYS A 1248 32.30 33.58 13.63
N LEU A 1249 31.88 33.18 12.43
CA LEU A 1249 30.52 33.37 11.93
C LEU A 1249 29.73 32.09 12.18
N LEU A 1250 28.73 32.11 13.07
CA LEU A 1250 27.90 30.94 13.35
C LEU A 1250 26.91 30.73 12.18
N VAL A 1251 26.89 29.54 11.58
CA VAL A 1251 26.02 29.23 10.42
C VAL A 1251 24.90 28.23 10.74
N GLY A 1252 24.68 27.96 12.04
CA GLY A 1252 23.64 27.07 12.57
C GLY A 1252 24.20 25.74 13.08
N GLY A 1253 23.46 25.05 13.97
CA GLY A 1253 23.82 23.71 14.45
C GLY A 1253 25.19 23.57 15.11
N GLY A 1254 25.69 24.62 15.78
CA GLY A 1254 27.06 24.68 16.32
C GLY A 1254 28.16 24.92 15.29
N TYR A 1255 27.88 24.75 14.00
CA TYR A 1255 28.84 25.00 12.92
C TYR A 1255 29.17 26.49 12.78
N TYR A 1256 30.44 26.76 12.48
CA TYR A 1256 30.93 28.11 12.25
C TYR A 1256 31.99 28.19 11.15
N ILE A 1257 32.23 29.40 10.66
CA ILE A 1257 33.28 29.71 9.70
C ILE A 1257 34.25 30.70 10.35
N ASN A 1258 35.55 30.41 10.34
CA ASN A 1258 36.55 31.37 10.82
C ASN A 1258 36.61 32.58 9.87
N ILE A 1259 36.53 33.79 10.42
CA ILE A 1259 36.61 35.04 9.67
C ILE A 1259 38.02 35.19 9.06
N ASP A 1260 38.09 35.19 7.73
CA ASP A 1260 39.26 35.55 6.92
C ASP A 1260 38.79 36.45 5.78
N ARG A 1261 39.11 37.75 5.87
CA ARG A 1261 38.68 38.79 4.91
C ARG A 1261 39.23 38.61 3.49
N ASN A 1262 40.16 37.69 3.26
CA ASN A 1262 40.65 37.33 1.92
C ASN A 1262 39.86 36.16 1.31
N LYS A 1263 39.11 35.42 2.14
CA LYS A 1263 38.36 34.21 1.76
C LYS A 1263 36.86 34.37 1.85
N LEU A 1264 36.35 35.33 2.60
CA LEU A 1264 34.92 35.54 2.75
C LEU A 1264 34.51 37.01 2.81
N SER A 1265 33.33 37.29 2.27
CA SER A 1265 32.65 38.58 2.34
C SER A 1265 31.37 38.42 3.16
N TYR A 1266 31.43 38.82 4.43
CA TYR A 1266 30.29 38.86 5.32
C TYR A 1266 29.50 40.16 5.15
N VAL A 1267 28.18 40.02 5.01
CA VAL A 1267 27.22 41.12 4.92
C VAL A 1267 26.18 40.92 6.03
N LYS A 1268 26.35 41.63 7.16
CA LYS A 1268 25.26 41.80 8.14
C LYS A 1268 24.11 42.58 7.47
N ASN A 1269 22.88 42.11 7.71
CA ASN A 1269 21.71 42.29 6.82
C ASN A 1269 21.10 43.70 6.76
#